data_AF-A0A917BKP1-F1
#
_entry.id   AF-A0A917BKP1-F1
#
_cell.length_a   1.000
_cell.length_b   1.000
_cell.length_c   1.000
_cell.angle_alpha   90.00
_cell.angle_beta   90.00
_cell.angle_gamma   90.00
#
_symmetry.space_group_name_H-M   'P 1'
#
loop_
_entity.id
_entity.type
_entity.pdbx_description
1 polymer ?
#
loop_
_entity_poly.entity_id
_entity_poly.type
_entity_poly.pdbx_seq_one_letter_code
_entity_poly.pdbx_strand_id
1 'polypeptide(L)'
;MGKIRSWISGFVWGGMIGALATVAVGVSVVRPDLWQKLSVEKIERTINREIQSTKQRLMSETPLTPPANIPSAPAPTPGQSRVLVSNVTTATAIEQNFAPPRAFSAGDSLVIRGTNSSSDALELDLRIDDSASKDWSSRHGGMNVVMPGPFEWVVPFQGLLTQDKRPMDLNAITRIIVFTPENLPPAQIASIALEARAGQALSPTPAAASSSAGTGDVLASGTTTAPAIEKYFTPSRAFRAGDSLVIKGTNPTNGPLELDLRMDDTQSKDWGSRFGAVNNVPPGPFEWVIPFQNLVTPSKRPLDANLITRIIIFTPENAPAAQVSRVSVEARGGTAAAPASPAAAGMNRTLAANTSTATAIEQNFTPSRAFSSGDSLVIKGTNPTNGPLELDLRMDDTQSKDWGSRFGAVNMLPPGPFEWVVPFQNLATPSKRALDANAITRIILFSPENAPPAQIASMAVETRIGQRAAAPSNEVKIGQAWLKGASTTAEQDFFPPIAFGQEQELVVTGTNPNAKPITVYLRIDDVNSKNWNSRVNTTTTVPPGPFTVRSPISSWVTPGKTRLDRTQVSRIVVSVGDGEGTIKLGDVHVAGGHVLPNGAIGLRFGPPEVNAPGFETVTKDDKRLGAPARDLVRTQNDPLLSSGLNGVKTITVPWDKSPTATVSLWTEDQGEWEYMPHSLHRSFIINGKVALKEDFSPDEWVDKVFHRDLWKEAMIDGDPWAVYASRRAGLVTATVPVIDGRITVDISSDQPPNDGYIAAMVIEPGTSTAAADAVEQWRRERYAERWPLVDKPVDPALARGITLRVLPPGTKRSQHPFWDPNLPTTAAFRAARGQVVSVDFLAFSDQEDLTPKSTLSIGGGIKGDLRWGKWTYMRRGVGENALAITSDVLEGDMRMMRIAKGVPRRINASFTVPDTASGTVPVDLTLTIAGQEVKASVNVEVIPFTLPPTSTPIGYYMAAPNPDVWFPPSTQMSDMQMGCDLRALRRFGLTGLSPDFVVPTQERRERYLAQTRLARDAGFSTPFFDYVSVKLLVDRVGIQGMGENIAALVAALNAAGLPQPLWSIADEPQNLANPAADLKRLRDAIKLYVPNANISGQLNDPKDKPFLPLFDTVLVNNGYGVSAQGFADMKAQNIAPWMYNMPDLEAAAGFLLWRVGAQGYIQWHARAATADPSDPTDGREPDFMFLPLTADRCQPTATVDAMVLATSDGIMDLRMLQWLDGRAATDEKAKALRDEIAAAIPADWEAYAKAKPNLAPLRRKLMDYAASVSTP
;
A
#
# COMPACT_ATOMS: atom_id res chain seq x y z
N MET A 1 1.75 1.74 34.00
CA MET A 1 1.74 2.45 32.70
C MET A 1 1.94 1.56 31.47
N GLY A 2 2.37 0.28 31.58
CA GLY A 2 2.58 -0.61 30.42
C GLY A 2 1.33 -1.21 29.74
N LYS A 3 0.10 -0.89 30.20
CA LYS A 3 -1.16 -1.43 29.64
C LYS A 3 -1.92 -0.46 28.70
N ILE A 4 -1.43 0.76 28.51
CA ILE A 4 -2.01 1.77 27.60
C ILE A 4 -1.68 1.43 26.12
N ARG A 5 -0.60 0.69 25.86
CA ARG A 5 -0.11 0.41 24.49
C ARG A 5 -0.87 -0.68 23.71
N SER A 6 -1.64 -1.55 24.36
CA SER A 6 -2.30 -2.69 23.66
C SER A 6 -3.69 -2.38 23.11
N TRP A 7 -4.32 -1.28 23.54
CA TRP A 7 -5.60 -0.83 22.99
C TRP A 7 -5.43 0.26 21.92
N ILE A 8 -4.41 1.12 22.05
CA ILE A 8 -4.03 2.10 21.03
C ILE A 8 -3.38 1.43 19.79
N SER A 9 -2.94 0.17 19.88
CA SER A 9 -2.36 -0.56 18.73
C SER A 9 -3.41 -1.11 17.74
N GLY A 10 -4.70 -0.95 18.01
CA GLY A 10 -5.80 -1.27 17.08
C GLY A 10 -6.07 -0.20 16.01
N PHE A 11 -5.46 0.99 16.12
CA PHE A 11 -5.59 2.15 15.22
C PHE A 11 -5.08 1.94 13.77
N VAL A 12 -4.77 0.72 13.33
CA VAL A 12 -3.75 0.49 12.28
C VAL A 12 -4.28 0.38 10.84
N TRP A 13 -5.58 0.25 10.54
CA TRP A 13 -5.98 -0.18 9.17
C TRP A 13 -7.05 0.61 8.39
N GLY A 14 -7.89 1.47 8.97
CA GLY A 14 -8.99 2.11 8.20
C GLY A 14 -8.62 3.21 7.20
N GLY A 15 -7.48 3.88 7.35
CA GLY A 15 -7.02 4.94 6.43
C GLY A 15 -6.33 4.44 5.14
N MET A 16 -6.05 3.13 5.05
CA MET A 16 -5.18 2.57 3.99
C MET A 16 -5.90 2.16 2.70
N ILE A 17 -7.23 2.12 2.66
CA ILE A 17 -7.97 1.47 1.55
C ILE A 17 -8.57 2.48 0.53
N GLY A 18 -8.38 3.79 0.72
CA GLY A 18 -8.96 4.81 -0.17
C GLY A 18 -8.23 5.09 -1.50
N ALA A 19 -6.95 4.72 -1.64
CA ALA A 19 -6.12 5.18 -2.78
C ALA A 19 -5.34 4.09 -3.54
N LEU A 20 -5.61 2.79 -3.30
CA LEU A 20 -4.99 1.68 -4.04
C LEU A 20 -6.04 0.62 -4.37
N ALA A 21 -6.89 0.89 -5.37
CA ALA A 21 -7.85 -0.06 -5.90
C ALA A 21 -7.43 -0.59 -7.28
N THR A 22 -6.24 -1.20 -7.36
CA THR A 22 -5.96 -2.35 -8.24
C THR A 22 -4.69 -3.04 -7.77
N VAL A 23 -4.77 -4.33 -7.41
CA VAL A 23 -3.68 -5.25 -7.01
C VAL A 23 -3.25 -5.23 -5.52
N ALA A 24 -4.08 -5.78 -4.61
CA ALA A 24 -3.63 -6.39 -3.35
C ALA A 24 -4.72 -7.25 -2.67
N VAL A 25 -5.14 -8.35 -3.29
CA VAL A 25 -5.86 -9.43 -2.58
C VAL A 25 -4.84 -10.50 -2.22
N GLY A 26 -4.45 -10.60 -0.94
CA GLY A 26 -3.60 -11.71 -0.48
C GLY A 26 -2.71 -11.48 0.74
N VAL A 27 -3.15 -10.76 1.79
CA VAL A 27 -2.44 -10.78 3.09
C VAL A 27 -3.45 -10.74 4.25
N SER A 28 -4.00 -11.90 4.58
CA SER A 28 -4.59 -12.17 5.89
C SER A 28 -4.31 -13.65 6.17
N VAL A 29 -3.69 -13.96 7.32
CA VAL A 29 -3.42 -15.29 7.95
C VAL A 29 -1.91 -15.57 8.21
N VAL A 30 -1.58 -16.01 9.46
CA VAL A 30 -0.32 -16.56 10.06
C VAL A 30 0.65 -15.55 10.74
N ARG A 31 1.04 -15.54 12.04
CA ARG A 31 0.65 -16.13 13.34
C ARG A 31 1.30 -15.31 14.51
N PRO A 32 0.80 -15.39 15.76
CA PRO A 32 1.08 -14.49 16.91
C PRO A 32 1.87 -15.14 18.07
N ASP A 33 2.97 -15.84 17.79
CA ASP A 33 3.55 -16.85 18.69
C ASP A 33 4.82 -16.47 19.50
N LEU A 34 5.20 -15.18 19.59
CA LEU A 34 6.37 -14.78 20.41
C LEU A 34 6.09 -13.96 21.68
N TRP A 35 4.86 -13.53 21.94
CA TRP A 35 4.50 -12.86 23.21
C TRP A 35 3.68 -13.76 24.17
N GLN A 36 3.29 -14.96 23.74
CA GLN A 36 2.54 -15.93 24.56
C GLN A 36 3.43 -16.80 25.47
N LYS A 37 4.74 -16.95 25.21
CA LYS A 37 5.59 -17.87 26.00
C LYS A 37 6.01 -17.38 27.39
N LEU A 38 5.88 -16.08 27.70
CA LEU A 38 6.26 -15.55 29.02
C LEU A 38 5.06 -15.26 29.95
N SER A 39 3.83 -15.25 29.44
CA SER A 39 2.60 -15.05 30.25
C SER A 39 1.83 -16.35 30.52
N VAL A 40 1.90 -17.33 29.61
CA VAL A 40 1.22 -18.63 29.77
C VAL A 40 1.93 -19.52 30.80
N GLU A 41 3.27 -19.49 30.90
CA GLU A 41 4.01 -20.36 31.84
C GLU A 41 3.74 -20.06 33.33
N LYS A 42 3.31 -18.83 33.65
CA LYS A 42 2.98 -18.40 35.03
C LYS A 42 1.52 -18.69 35.40
N ILE A 43 0.63 -18.73 34.39
CA ILE A 43 -0.79 -19.05 34.54
C ILE A 43 -1.00 -20.58 34.51
N GLU A 44 -0.30 -21.31 33.64
CA GLU A 44 -0.34 -22.78 33.59
C GLU A 44 0.21 -23.43 34.86
N ARG A 45 1.24 -22.86 35.52
CA ARG A 45 1.72 -23.40 36.80
C ARG A 45 0.74 -23.18 37.96
N THR A 46 -0.12 -22.18 37.86
CA THR A 46 -1.13 -21.86 38.88
C THR A 46 -2.40 -22.69 38.65
N ILE A 47 -2.86 -22.77 37.40
CA ILE A 47 -4.01 -23.58 36.99
C ILE A 47 -3.70 -25.10 37.10
N ASN A 48 -2.50 -25.56 36.75
CA ASN A 48 -2.14 -26.98 36.91
C ASN A 48 -2.00 -27.39 38.38
N ARG A 49 -1.70 -26.46 39.32
CA ARG A 49 -1.74 -26.76 40.76
C ARG A 49 -3.16 -26.90 41.29
N GLU A 50 -4.09 -26.07 40.83
CA GLU A 50 -5.51 -26.20 41.19
C GLU A 50 -6.17 -27.43 40.54
N ILE A 51 -5.88 -27.71 39.26
CA ILE A 51 -6.40 -28.87 38.54
C ILE A 51 -5.84 -30.18 39.11
N GLN A 52 -4.56 -30.24 39.47
CA GLN A 52 -3.97 -31.45 40.10
C GLN A 52 -4.54 -31.69 41.51
N SER A 53 -4.74 -30.64 42.32
CA SER A 53 -5.38 -30.79 43.64
C SER A 53 -6.85 -31.22 43.56
N THR A 54 -7.54 -30.83 42.50
CA THR A 54 -8.95 -31.19 42.24
C THR A 54 -9.08 -32.58 41.62
N LYS A 55 -8.14 -33.00 40.76
CA LYS A 55 -8.06 -34.37 40.21
C LYS A 55 -7.67 -35.41 41.26
N GLN A 56 -6.79 -35.08 42.20
CA GLN A 56 -6.43 -35.98 43.31
C GLN A 56 -7.57 -36.20 44.31
N ARG A 57 -8.55 -35.29 44.37
CA ARG A 57 -9.77 -35.44 45.19
C ARG A 57 -10.90 -36.24 44.54
N LEU A 58 -10.83 -36.49 43.23
CA LEU A 58 -11.91 -37.11 42.43
C LEU A 58 -11.56 -38.50 41.88
N MET A 59 -10.38 -39.06 42.21
CA MET A 59 -9.91 -40.35 41.66
C MET A 59 -9.77 -41.48 42.70
N SER A 60 -10.39 -41.37 43.87
CA SER A 60 -10.52 -42.51 44.79
C SER A 60 -11.85 -43.24 44.55
N GLU A 61 -11.98 -43.95 43.43
CA GLU A 61 -12.93 -45.06 43.28
C GLU A 61 -12.52 -45.96 42.10
N THR A 62 -12.54 -47.27 42.36
CA THR A 62 -11.88 -48.38 41.67
C THR A 62 -12.43 -48.67 40.25
N PRO A 63 -11.61 -49.07 39.26
CA PRO A 63 -12.07 -49.29 37.88
C PRO A 63 -12.64 -50.70 37.64
N LEU A 64 -13.81 -50.77 36.99
CA LEU A 64 -14.34 -51.97 36.35
C LEU A 64 -14.10 -51.90 34.84
N THR A 65 -13.47 -52.96 34.32
CA THR A 65 -13.26 -53.29 32.89
C THR A 65 -14.57 -53.43 32.10
N PRO A 66 -14.64 -52.92 30.86
CA PRO A 66 -15.64 -53.34 29.88
C PRO A 66 -15.10 -54.37 28.86
N PRO A 67 -16.00 -55.16 28.24
CA PRO A 67 -15.70 -56.47 27.65
C PRO A 67 -15.31 -56.42 26.17
N ALA A 68 -14.68 -57.51 25.75
CA ALA A 68 -14.35 -57.85 24.38
C ALA A 68 -15.57 -58.32 23.55
N ASN A 69 -15.42 -58.14 22.23
CA ASN A 69 -16.13 -58.76 21.10
C ASN A 69 -17.55 -58.28 20.75
N ILE A 70 -17.64 -57.49 19.66
CA ILE A 70 -18.76 -57.50 18.72
C ILE A 70 -18.20 -57.88 17.33
N PRO A 71 -18.86 -58.78 16.56
CA PRO A 71 -18.33 -59.31 15.31
C PRO A 71 -18.31 -58.28 14.18
N SER A 72 -17.30 -58.39 13.32
CA SER A 72 -17.16 -57.67 12.05
C SER A 72 -18.34 -57.94 11.12
N ALA A 73 -18.94 -56.86 10.60
CA ALA A 73 -19.89 -56.93 9.49
C ALA A 73 -19.18 -57.43 8.21
N PRO A 74 -19.85 -58.22 7.35
CA PRO A 74 -19.24 -58.76 6.15
C PRO A 74 -18.83 -57.65 5.17
N ALA A 75 -17.68 -57.85 4.54
CA ALA A 75 -17.13 -56.94 3.55
C ALA A 75 -18.10 -56.74 2.36
N PRO A 76 -18.28 -55.52 1.86
CA PRO A 76 -19.13 -55.25 0.71
C PRO A 76 -18.56 -55.90 -0.56
N THR A 77 -19.45 -56.45 -1.38
CA THR A 77 -19.15 -57.09 -2.65
C THR A 77 -18.39 -56.14 -3.59
N PRO A 78 -17.22 -56.51 -4.13
CA PRO A 78 -16.47 -55.67 -5.07
C PRO A 78 -17.30 -55.42 -6.34
N GLY A 79 -17.58 -54.14 -6.65
CA GLY A 79 -18.15 -53.74 -7.95
C GLY A 79 -19.45 -52.93 -7.95
N GLN A 80 -20.05 -52.59 -6.81
CA GLN A 80 -21.21 -51.69 -6.78
C GLN A 80 -20.80 -50.21 -6.63
N SER A 81 -21.16 -49.37 -7.61
CA SER A 81 -21.05 -47.90 -7.51
C SER A 81 -22.00 -47.40 -6.42
N ARG A 82 -21.47 -46.65 -5.44
CA ARG A 82 -22.25 -46.11 -4.32
C ARG A 82 -22.38 -44.60 -4.46
N VAL A 83 -23.56 -44.14 -4.86
CA VAL A 83 -23.89 -42.71 -4.95
C VAL A 83 -23.93 -42.09 -3.54
N LEU A 84 -23.19 -41.00 -3.35
CA LEU A 84 -23.17 -40.17 -2.15
C LEU A 84 -24.18 -39.02 -2.25
N VAL A 85 -24.24 -38.37 -3.41
CA VAL A 85 -25.15 -37.24 -3.70
C VAL A 85 -25.60 -37.33 -5.15
N SER A 86 -26.83 -36.94 -5.47
CA SER A 86 -27.34 -36.89 -6.85
C SER A 86 -28.27 -35.71 -7.09
N ASN A 87 -28.26 -35.17 -8.31
CA ASN A 87 -29.14 -34.09 -8.79
C ASN A 87 -29.16 -32.84 -7.89
N VAL A 88 -27.99 -32.23 -7.69
CA VAL A 88 -27.82 -31.00 -6.91
C VAL A 88 -27.06 -29.95 -7.72
N THR A 89 -27.09 -28.69 -7.29
CA THR A 89 -26.33 -27.60 -7.93
C THR A 89 -25.30 -27.04 -6.96
N THR A 90 -24.15 -26.57 -7.45
CA THR A 90 -23.13 -25.92 -6.61
C THR A 90 -23.42 -24.46 -6.24
N ALA A 91 -24.66 -24.00 -6.42
CA ALA A 91 -25.12 -22.68 -5.96
C ALA A 91 -24.93 -22.50 -4.45
N THR A 92 -24.98 -23.61 -3.71
CA THR A 92 -24.44 -23.75 -2.36
C THR A 92 -23.46 -24.92 -2.34
N ALA A 93 -22.48 -24.90 -1.44
CA ALA A 93 -21.51 -25.98 -1.32
C ALA A 93 -22.21 -27.32 -1.01
N ILE A 94 -21.91 -28.35 -1.80
CA ILE A 94 -22.46 -29.69 -1.62
C ILE A 94 -21.60 -30.41 -0.58
N GLU A 95 -22.12 -30.56 0.64
CA GLU A 95 -21.41 -31.20 1.75
C GLU A 95 -21.96 -32.58 2.09
N GLN A 96 -21.09 -33.60 2.09
CA GLN A 96 -21.38 -34.90 2.69
C GLN A 96 -20.54 -35.09 3.96
N ASN A 97 -21.23 -35.12 5.10
CA ASN A 97 -20.63 -35.34 6.41
C ASN A 97 -20.70 -36.83 6.82
N PHE A 98 -19.69 -37.32 7.54
CA PHE A 98 -19.63 -38.67 8.10
C PHE A 98 -19.38 -38.62 9.62
N ALA A 99 -20.40 -38.97 10.41
CA ALA A 99 -20.31 -39.09 11.86
C ALA A 99 -20.95 -40.43 12.29
N PRO A 100 -20.16 -41.45 12.73
CA PRO A 100 -18.71 -41.43 12.95
C PRO A 100 -17.89 -41.33 11.64
N PRO A 101 -16.57 -40.99 11.72
CA PRO A 101 -15.68 -40.96 10.55
C PRO A 101 -15.73 -42.26 9.78
N ARG A 102 -15.61 -42.18 8.45
CA ARG A 102 -15.82 -43.31 7.55
C ARG A 102 -14.51 -43.72 6.89
N ALA A 103 -14.29 -45.03 6.81
CA ALA A 103 -13.18 -45.63 6.08
C ALA A 103 -13.49 -45.77 4.59
N PHE A 104 -12.51 -45.44 3.75
CA PHE A 104 -12.50 -45.58 2.30
C PHE A 104 -11.30 -46.44 1.87
N SER A 105 -11.46 -47.24 0.81
CA SER A 105 -10.37 -48.05 0.29
C SER A 105 -9.43 -47.19 -0.55
N ALA A 106 -8.12 -47.48 -0.51
CA ALA A 106 -7.18 -46.85 -1.44
C ALA A 106 -7.52 -47.15 -2.92
N GLY A 107 -8.24 -48.25 -3.20
CA GLY A 107 -8.73 -48.57 -4.54
C GLY A 107 -10.01 -47.85 -4.96
N ASP A 108 -10.64 -47.08 -4.07
CA ASP A 108 -11.83 -46.31 -4.37
C ASP A 108 -11.47 -45.00 -5.10
N SER A 109 -12.37 -44.53 -5.94
CA SER A 109 -12.32 -43.20 -6.56
C SER A 109 -13.65 -42.48 -6.32
N LEU A 110 -13.57 -41.18 -6.02
CA LEU A 110 -14.71 -40.29 -6.03
C LEU A 110 -15.00 -39.88 -7.49
N VAL A 111 -16.20 -40.15 -7.98
CA VAL A 111 -16.61 -39.82 -9.35
C VAL A 111 -17.73 -38.78 -9.29
N ILE A 112 -17.44 -37.56 -9.76
CA ILE A 112 -18.36 -36.43 -9.82
C ILE A 112 -18.81 -36.27 -11.27
N ARG A 113 -20.09 -36.47 -11.55
CA ARG A 113 -20.71 -36.28 -12.86
C ARG A 113 -21.64 -35.11 -12.82
N GLY A 114 -21.61 -34.27 -13.84
CA GLY A 114 -22.45 -33.08 -13.93
C GLY A 114 -22.54 -32.52 -15.33
N THR A 115 -23.21 -31.38 -15.45
CA THR A 115 -23.29 -30.57 -16.66
C THR A 115 -22.97 -29.13 -16.29
N ASN A 116 -22.00 -28.54 -16.99
CA ASN A 116 -21.82 -27.10 -16.98
C ASN A 116 -22.78 -26.47 -17.99
N SER A 117 -23.75 -25.69 -17.51
CA SER A 117 -24.76 -25.04 -18.34
C SER A 117 -24.36 -23.63 -18.82
N SER A 118 -23.19 -23.11 -18.43
CA SER A 118 -22.68 -21.84 -18.97
C SER A 118 -22.02 -22.04 -20.35
N SER A 119 -21.84 -20.94 -21.08
CA SER A 119 -21.08 -20.93 -22.35
C SER A 119 -19.57 -20.94 -22.16
N ASP A 120 -19.10 -20.78 -20.92
CA ASP A 120 -17.69 -20.65 -20.57
C ASP A 120 -17.22 -21.84 -19.72
N ALA A 121 -15.91 -22.08 -19.66
CA ALA A 121 -15.36 -23.08 -18.76
C ALA A 121 -15.61 -22.68 -17.29
N LEU A 122 -15.97 -23.65 -16.46
CA LEU A 122 -16.33 -23.42 -15.06
C LEU A 122 -15.36 -24.13 -14.12
N GLU A 123 -14.93 -23.45 -13.05
CA GLU A 123 -14.10 -24.04 -12.01
C GLU A 123 -14.95 -24.79 -10.97
N LEU A 124 -14.54 -26.02 -10.64
CA LEU A 124 -15.17 -26.87 -9.64
C LEU A 124 -14.12 -27.33 -8.63
N ASP A 125 -14.34 -26.97 -7.37
CA ASP A 125 -13.46 -27.30 -6.25
C ASP A 125 -13.97 -28.51 -5.47
N LEU A 126 -13.02 -29.31 -4.99
CA LEU A 126 -13.21 -30.46 -4.12
C LEU A 126 -12.39 -30.29 -2.85
N ARG A 127 -13.01 -30.53 -1.71
CA ARG A 127 -12.37 -30.63 -0.41
C ARG A 127 -12.68 -31.97 0.25
N ILE A 128 -11.67 -32.60 0.83
CA ILE A 128 -11.80 -33.83 1.62
C ILE A 128 -11.10 -33.64 2.96
N ASP A 129 -11.82 -33.90 4.04
CA ASP A 129 -11.33 -33.79 5.41
C ASP A 129 -11.25 -35.16 6.08
N ASP A 130 -10.15 -35.42 6.79
CA ASP A 130 -10.01 -36.52 7.75
C ASP A 130 -10.14 -36.05 9.20
N SER A 131 -10.12 -36.98 10.16
CA SER A 131 -10.22 -36.68 11.58
C SER A 131 -9.09 -35.81 12.14
N ALA A 132 -7.97 -35.69 11.41
CA ALA A 132 -6.83 -34.86 11.76
C ALA A 132 -6.89 -33.44 11.13
N SER A 133 -7.85 -33.19 10.24
CA SER A 133 -8.02 -31.91 9.55
C SER A 133 -8.59 -30.85 10.52
N LYS A 134 -7.83 -29.76 10.75
CA LYS A 134 -8.18 -28.68 11.71
C LYS A 134 -8.24 -27.29 11.08
N ASP A 135 -7.55 -27.09 9.96
CA ASP A 135 -7.40 -25.81 9.25
C ASP A 135 -7.31 -26.05 7.73
N TRP A 136 -7.07 -24.99 6.94
CA TRP A 136 -7.04 -25.08 5.47
C TRP A 136 -5.84 -25.88 4.93
N SER A 137 -4.68 -25.80 5.59
CA SER A 137 -3.48 -26.54 5.19
C SER A 137 -3.58 -28.05 5.44
N SER A 138 -4.35 -28.47 6.45
CA SER A 138 -4.39 -29.86 6.93
C SER A 138 -5.42 -30.77 6.25
N ARG A 139 -6.06 -30.30 5.17
CA ARG A 139 -7.07 -31.03 4.37
C ARG A 139 -6.62 -31.21 2.91
N HIS A 140 -7.29 -32.07 2.13
CA HIS A 140 -7.05 -32.19 0.69
C HIS A 140 -7.90 -31.18 -0.08
N GLY A 141 -7.28 -30.51 -1.05
CA GLY A 141 -7.97 -29.65 -2.02
C GLY A 141 -7.65 -30.12 -3.43
N GLY A 142 -8.69 -30.28 -4.25
CA GLY A 142 -8.60 -30.54 -5.68
C GLY A 142 -9.41 -29.51 -6.44
N MET A 143 -8.97 -29.15 -7.64
CA MET A 143 -9.65 -28.20 -8.52
C MET A 143 -9.75 -28.84 -9.91
N ASN A 144 -10.89 -28.72 -10.57
CA ASN A 144 -11.07 -29.14 -11.96
C ASN A 144 -11.84 -28.09 -12.75
N VAL A 145 -11.39 -27.83 -13.97
CA VAL A 145 -12.07 -26.91 -14.90
C VAL A 145 -12.96 -27.74 -15.82
N VAL A 146 -14.27 -27.55 -15.75
CA VAL A 146 -15.27 -28.28 -16.52
C VAL A 146 -15.79 -27.41 -17.67
N MET A 147 -15.59 -27.88 -18.89
CA MET A 147 -16.02 -27.17 -20.11
C MET A 147 -17.57 -27.17 -20.23
N PRO A 148 -18.16 -26.24 -21.01
CA PRO A 148 -19.59 -26.26 -21.33
C PRO A 148 -20.06 -27.65 -21.78
N GLY A 149 -21.15 -28.15 -21.17
CA GLY A 149 -21.68 -29.48 -21.42
C GLY A 149 -21.44 -30.51 -20.30
N PRO A 150 -21.72 -31.81 -20.55
CA PRO A 150 -21.59 -32.86 -19.56
C PRO A 150 -20.12 -33.18 -19.25
N PHE A 151 -19.82 -33.45 -17.98
CA PHE A 151 -18.48 -33.77 -17.50
C PHE A 151 -18.49 -34.94 -16.49
N GLU A 152 -17.33 -35.62 -16.38
CA GLU A 152 -17.00 -36.58 -15.33
C GLU A 152 -15.63 -36.22 -14.74
N TRP A 153 -15.55 -36.05 -13.42
CA TRP A 153 -14.31 -35.84 -12.68
C TRP A 153 -14.07 -37.01 -11.73
N VAL A 154 -12.95 -37.72 -11.92
CA VAL A 154 -12.55 -38.88 -11.12
C VAL A 154 -11.37 -38.50 -10.22
N VAL A 155 -11.55 -38.63 -8.90
CA VAL A 155 -10.51 -38.38 -7.89
C VAL A 155 -10.16 -39.69 -7.18
N PRO A 156 -9.00 -40.30 -7.45
CA PRO A 156 -8.58 -41.51 -6.78
C PRO A 156 -8.21 -41.23 -5.32
N PHE A 157 -8.64 -42.09 -4.39
CA PHE A 157 -8.22 -41.99 -3.00
C PHE A 157 -6.77 -42.42 -2.79
N GLN A 158 -6.20 -43.21 -3.71
CA GLN A 158 -4.81 -43.64 -3.64
C GLN A 158 -3.84 -42.45 -3.74
N GLY A 159 -3.04 -42.26 -2.68
CA GLY A 159 -1.99 -41.24 -2.65
C GLY A 159 -2.51 -39.81 -2.40
N LEU A 160 -3.73 -39.65 -1.90
CA LEU A 160 -4.22 -38.33 -1.49
C LEU A 160 -3.31 -37.73 -0.41
N LEU A 161 -2.81 -36.53 -0.71
CA LEU A 161 -2.07 -35.69 0.23
C LEU A 161 -2.93 -34.49 0.60
N THR A 162 -2.83 -34.04 1.83
CA THR A 162 -3.30 -32.73 2.28
C THR A 162 -2.41 -31.61 1.69
N GLN A 163 -2.83 -30.36 1.80
CA GLN A 163 -2.07 -29.22 1.26
C GLN A 163 -0.71 -29.01 1.94
N ASP A 164 -0.56 -29.40 3.22
CA ASP A 164 0.72 -29.45 3.94
C ASP A 164 1.56 -30.71 3.63
N LYS A 165 1.15 -31.49 2.62
CA LYS A 165 1.81 -32.70 2.11
C LYS A 165 1.80 -33.90 3.07
N ARG A 166 0.92 -33.90 4.08
CA ARG A 166 0.66 -35.08 4.92
C ARG A 166 -0.23 -36.08 4.15
N PRO A 167 0.02 -37.39 4.25
CA PRO A 167 -0.92 -38.39 3.74
C PRO A 167 -2.30 -38.28 4.40
N MET A 168 -3.36 -38.29 3.59
CA MET A 168 -4.73 -38.29 4.07
C MET A 168 -5.06 -39.63 4.76
N ASP A 169 -5.65 -39.59 5.96
CA ASP A 169 -6.08 -40.81 6.63
C ASP A 169 -7.42 -41.31 6.06
N LEU A 170 -7.32 -42.21 5.09
CA LEU A 170 -8.48 -42.79 4.41
C LEU A 170 -9.39 -43.60 5.34
N ASN A 171 -8.93 -44.00 6.52
CA ASN A 171 -9.75 -44.74 7.49
C ASN A 171 -10.64 -43.82 8.34
N ALA A 172 -10.42 -42.51 8.27
CA ALA A 172 -11.03 -41.53 9.17
C ALA A 172 -11.53 -40.27 8.45
N ILE A 173 -12.05 -40.40 7.23
CA ILE A 173 -12.63 -39.29 6.49
C ILE A 173 -13.93 -38.82 7.17
N THR A 174 -14.01 -37.52 7.45
CA THR A 174 -15.11 -36.89 8.18
C THR A 174 -16.02 -36.08 7.27
N ARG A 175 -15.51 -35.56 6.15
CA ARG A 175 -16.28 -34.70 5.25
C ARG A 175 -15.74 -34.71 3.81
N ILE A 176 -16.65 -34.61 2.84
CA ILE A 176 -16.36 -34.31 1.44
C ILE A 176 -17.21 -33.11 1.01
N ILE A 177 -16.61 -32.11 0.38
CA ILE A 177 -17.30 -30.89 -0.10
C ILE A 177 -16.97 -30.66 -1.58
N VAL A 178 -18.00 -30.39 -2.39
CA VAL A 178 -17.84 -29.94 -3.78
C VAL A 178 -18.53 -28.58 -3.95
N PHE A 179 -17.83 -27.59 -4.50
CA PHE A 179 -18.38 -26.24 -4.66
C PHE A 179 -17.77 -25.51 -5.86
N THR A 180 -18.38 -24.40 -6.23
CA THR A 180 -17.87 -23.46 -7.23
C THR A 180 -17.49 -22.16 -6.50
N PRO A 181 -16.35 -21.51 -6.81
CA PRO A 181 -15.95 -20.25 -6.21
C PRO A 181 -17.02 -19.15 -6.27
N GLU A 182 -17.03 -18.27 -5.27
CA GLU A 182 -17.96 -17.12 -5.23
C GLU A 182 -17.78 -16.26 -6.50
N ASN A 183 -18.89 -15.90 -7.14
CA ASN A 183 -19.00 -15.15 -8.41
C ASN A 183 -18.92 -15.95 -9.72
N LEU A 184 -18.87 -17.29 -9.69
CA LEU A 184 -18.99 -18.13 -10.89
C LEU A 184 -20.37 -18.82 -10.99
N PRO A 185 -20.89 -19.11 -12.21
CA PRO A 185 -22.17 -19.80 -12.38
C PRO A 185 -22.17 -21.20 -11.73
N PRO A 186 -23.26 -21.67 -11.11
CA PRO A 186 -23.27 -22.99 -10.49
C PRO A 186 -23.25 -24.13 -11.52
N ALA A 187 -22.50 -25.19 -11.23
CA ALA A 187 -22.55 -26.45 -11.97
C ALA A 187 -23.77 -27.27 -11.56
N GLN A 188 -24.42 -27.94 -12.51
CA GLN A 188 -25.40 -28.99 -12.20
C GLN A 188 -24.65 -30.31 -11.96
N ILE A 189 -24.71 -30.86 -10.76
CA ILE A 189 -24.08 -32.14 -10.41
C ILE A 189 -25.14 -33.25 -10.48
N ALA A 190 -25.01 -34.12 -11.47
CA ALA A 190 -25.87 -35.27 -11.66
C ALA A 190 -25.62 -36.34 -10.58
N SER A 191 -24.35 -36.63 -10.25
CA SER A 191 -24.01 -37.57 -9.18
C SER A 191 -22.61 -37.38 -8.64
N ILE A 192 -22.42 -37.55 -7.33
CA ILE A 192 -21.14 -37.81 -6.68
C ILE A 192 -21.19 -39.25 -6.18
N ALA A 193 -20.34 -40.15 -6.67
CA ALA A 193 -20.36 -41.56 -6.34
C ALA A 193 -18.97 -42.10 -5.99
N LEU A 194 -18.91 -43.18 -5.23
CA LEU A 194 -17.69 -43.95 -5.01
C LEU A 194 -17.69 -45.17 -5.91
N GLU A 195 -16.62 -45.32 -6.69
CA GLU A 195 -16.44 -46.43 -7.61
C GLU A 195 -15.08 -47.09 -7.36
N ALA A 196 -15.06 -48.42 -7.34
CA ALA A 196 -13.81 -49.18 -7.28
C ALA A 196 -13.13 -49.12 -8.66
N ARG A 197 -12.21 -48.17 -8.85
CA ARG A 197 -11.44 -47.97 -10.08
C ARG A 197 -9.95 -47.99 -9.76
N ALA A 198 -9.43 -49.17 -9.44
CA ALA A 198 -7.99 -49.36 -9.26
C ALA A 198 -7.27 -49.13 -10.61
N GLY A 199 -6.64 -47.97 -10.78
CA GLY A 199 -5.65 -47.74 -11.84
C GLY A 199 -6.14 -47.35 -13.24
N GLN A 200 -7.39 -46.91 -13.42
CA GLN A 200 -7.82 -46.39 -14.73
C GLN A 200 -7.31 -44.96 -15.00
N ALA A 201 -6.52 -44.80 -16.06
CA ALA A 201 -6.22 -43.51 -16.68
C ALA A 201 -7.38 -43.04 -17.58
N LEU A 202 -7.61 -41.73 -17.64
CA LEU A 202 -8.65 -41.09 -18.46
C LEU A 202 -8.33 -41.23 -19.97
N SER A 203 -9.24 -41.76 -20.77
CA SER A 203 -9.24 -41.66 -22.25
C SER A 203 -10.64 -41.90 -22.85
N PRO A 204 -11.08 -41.15 -23.87
CA PRO A 204 -12.26 -41.47 -24.69
C PRO A 204 -11.91 -42.11 -26.06
N THR A 205 -12.78 -43.02 -26.53
CA THR A 205 -12.71 -43.86 -27.76
C THR A 205 -13.00 -43.09 -29.07
N PRO A 206 -12.52 -43.52 -30.27
CA PRO A 206 -13.45 -44.13 -31.26
C PRO A 206 -12.90 -45.29 -32.14
N ALA A 207 -13.80 -45.83 -32.98
CA ALA A 207 -13.84 -47.13 -33.68
C ALA A 207 -12.97 -47.33 -34.95
N ALA A 208 -12.96 -48.58 -35.46
CA ALA A 208 -11.98 -49.26 -36.33
C ALA A 208 -12.23 -49.23 -37.86
N ALA A 209 -11.17 -49.48 -38.68
CA ALA A 209 -11.09 -50.58 -39.70
C ALA A 209 -9.83 -50.57 -40.64
N SER A 210 -9.13 -51.72 -40.65
CA SER A 210 -8.40 -52.49 -41.71
C SER A 210 -7.31 -51.96 -42.68
N SER A 211 -6.10 -52.49 -42.49
CA SER A 211 -5.13 -53.19 -43.39
C SER A 211 -4.70 -52.67 -44.79
N SER A 212 -3.38 -52.49 -45.01
CA SER A 212 -2.49 -53.39 -45.80
C SER A 212 -1.05 -52.82 -45.89
N ALA A 213 -0.05 -53.68 -46.11
CA ALA A 213 1.38 -53.43 -45.90
C ALA A 213 2.14 -52.93 -47.14
N GLY A 214 3.13 -52.04 -46.95
CA GLY A 214 4.23 -51.80 -47.91
C GLY A 214 4.89 -50.40 -47.87
N THR A 215 6.13 -50.34 -47.38
CA THR A 215 7.18 -49.29 -47.60
C THR A 215 6.91 -47.85 -47.16
N GLY A 216 7.55 -47.42 -46.06
CA GLY A 216 7.58 -46.05 -45.53
C GLY A 216 6.24 -45.64 -44.90
N ASP A 217 6.15 -45.62 -43.57
CA ASP A 217 4.89 -45.35 -42.88
C ASP A 217 4.47 -43.89 -43.00
N VAL A 218 3.66 -43.60 -44.01
CA VAL A 218 2.94 -42.33 -44.19
C VAL A 218 1.74 -42.33 -43.24
N LEU A 219 1.72 -41.40 -42.29
CA LEU A 219 0.65 -41.25 -41.29
C LEU A 219 -0.55 -40.47 -41.85
N ALA A 220 -0.30 -39.56 -42.80
CA ALA A 220 -1.30 -38.85 -43.63
C ALA A 220 -0.67 -38.32 -44.93
N SER A 221 -1.38 -38.43 -46.08
CA SER A 221 -1.01 -37.83 -47.37
C SER A 221 -2.22 -37.24 -48.10
N GLY A 222 -2.07 -36.02 -48.60
CA GLY A 222 -3.11 -35.22 -49.24
C GLY A 222 -3.13 -33.80 -48.67
N THR A 223 -3.36 -32.78 -49.50
CA THR A 223 -3.34 -31.38 -49.04
C THR A 223 -4.58 -31.10 -48.21
N THR A 224 -4.43 -31.03 -46.88
CA THR A 224 -5.50 -30.67 -45.95
C THR A 224 -5.32 -29.24 -45.45
N THR A 225 -6.36 -28.41 -45.55
CA THR A 225 -6.43 -27.01 -45.07
C THR A 225 -7.19 -26.87 -43.75
N ALA A 226 -7.33 -27.96 -42.98
CA ALA A 226 -8.04 -27.94 -41.70
C ALA A 226 -7.15 -27.35 -40.59
N PRO A 227 -7.72 -26.64 -39.59
CA PRO A 227 -6.97 -26.05 -38.48
C PRO A 227 -6.28 -27.09 -37.58
N ALA A 228 -6.68 -28.37 -37.65
CA ALA A 228 -6.00 -29.48 -36.99
C ALA A 228 -6.03 -30.76 -37.85
N ILE A 229 -4.92 -31.49 -37.84
CA ILE A 229 -4.76 -32.84 -38.39
C ILE A 229 -4.48 -33.77 -37.20
N GLU A 230 -5.39 -34.72 -36.95
CA GLU A 230 -5.27 -35.65 -35.82
C GLU A 230 -5.16 -37.11 -36.29
N LYS A 231 -4.25 -37.87 -35.69
CA LYS A 231 -4.13 -39.31 -35.91
C LYS A 231 -4.05 -40.08 -34.59
N TYR A 232 -4.88 -41.12 -34.49
CA TYR A 232 -4.96 -42.02 -33.33
C TYR A 232 -4.41 -43.41 -33.70
N PHE A 233 -3.78 -44.07 -32.73
CA PHE A 233 -3.19 -45.40 -32.87
C PHE A 233 -3.75 -46.35 -31.81
N THR A 234 -4.47 -47.40 -32.24
CA THR A 234 -5.00 -48.44 -31.35
C THR A 234 -4.78 -49.83 -31.96
N PRO A 235 -4.00 -50.75 -31.33
CA PRO A 235 -3.19 -50.53 -30.12
C PRO A 235 -2.05 -49.51 -30.34
N SER A 236 -1.41 -49.08 -29.25
CA SER A 236 -0.33 -48.08 -29.30
C SER A 236 0.76 -48.50 -30.28
N ARG A 237 1.23 -47.54 -31.09
CA ARG A 237 2.23 -47.83 -32.13
C ARG A 237 3.63 -47.70 -31.54
N ALA A 238 4.43 -48.76 -31.68
CA ALA A 238 5.82 -48.74 -31.26
C ALA A 238 6.69 -48.04 -32.31
N PHE A 239 7.07 -46.80 -32.06
CA PHE A 239 8.12 -46.11 -32.80
C PHE A 239 9.46 -46.35 -32.11
N ARG A 240 10.52 -46.59 -32.89
CA ARG A 240 11.85 -46.78 -32.29
C ARG A 240 12.36 -45.42 -31.83
N ALA A 241 13.09 -45.38 -30.73
CA ALA A 241 13.72 -44.15 -30.25
C ALA A 241 14.69 -43.50 -31.27
N GLY A 242 15.10 -44.22 -32.31
CA GLY A 242 15.91 -43.70 -33.42
C GLY A 242 15.12 -43.24 -34.66
N ASP A 243 13.79 -43.34 -34.64
CA ASP A 243 12.93 -42.87 -35.72
C ASP A 243 12.65 -41.37 -35.57
N SER A 244 12.26 -40.71 -36.67
CA SER A 244 11.83 -39.30 -36.67
C SER A 244 10.48 -39.12 -37.33
N LEU A 245 9.63 -38.27 -36.77
CA LEU A 245 8.43 -37.76 -37.41
C LEU A 245 8.81 -36.61 -38.37
N VAL A 246 8.39 -36.69 -39.62
CA VAL A 246 8.64 -35.68 -40.65
C VAL A 246 7.29 -35.11 -41.11
N ILE A 247 7.13 -33.79 -41.01
CA ILE A 247 5.95 -33.03 -41.42
C ILE A 247 6.37 -32.09 -42.56
N LYS A 248 5.77 -32.19 -43.74
CA LYS A 248 6.01 -31.29 -44.87
C LYS A 248 4.74 -30.56 -45.24
N GLY A 249 4.86 -29.29 -45.62
CA GLY A 249 3.72 -28.45 -45.96
C GLY A 249 4.12 -27.16 -46.66
N THR A 250 3.18 -26.24 -46.81
CA THR A 250 3.38 -24.89 -47.32
C THR A 250 2.61 -23.91 -46.45
N ASN A 251 3.29 -22.85 -45.99
CA ASN A 251 2.66 -21.71 -45.35
C ASN A 251 2.16 -20.74 -46.44
N PRO A 252 0.83 -20.54 -46.58
CA PRO A 252 0.27 -19.69 -47.63
C PRO A 252 0.28 -18.19 -47.30
N THR A 253 0.77 -17.79 -46.11
CA THR A 253 0.75 -16.40 -45.65
C THR A 253 2.05 -15.66 -45.97
N ASN A 254 2.04 -14.32 -45.96
CA ASN A 254 3.21 -13.49 -46.22
C ASN A 254 4.13 -13.30 -45.00
N GLY A 255 3.78 -13.91 -43.85
CA GLY A 255 4.55 -13.90 -42.61
C GLY A 255 4.76 -15.31 -42.05
N PRO A 256 5.61 -15.48 -41.02
CA PRO A 256 5.75 -16.77 -40.35
C PRO A 256 4.42 -17.20 -39.72
N LEU A 257 4.11 -18.49 -39.83
CA LEU A 257 2.89 -19.10 -39.31
C LEU A 257 3.24 -20.14 -38.23
N GLU A 258 2.57 -20.08 -37.10
CA GLU A 258 2.80 -20.99 -35.99
C GLU A 258 2.11 -22.35 -36.23
N LEU A 259 2.87 -23.44 -36.12
CA LEU A 259 2.37 -24.80 -36.23
C LEU A 259 2.71 -25.58 -34.95
N ASP A 260 1.67 -26.01 -34.26
CA ASP A 260 1.75 -26.79 -33.03
C ASP A 260 1.72 -28.29 -33.33
N LEU A 261 2.55 -29.03 -32.61
CA LEU A 261 2.52 -30.48 -32.54
C LEU A 261 2.25 -30.92 -31.11
N ARG A 262 1.38 -31.90 -30.95
CA ARG A 262 1.19 -32.67 -29.73
C ARG A 262 1.38 -34.16 -29.98
N MET A 263 2.07 -34.84 -29.04
CA MET A 263 2.15 -36.30 -29.00
C MET A 263 1.78 -36.84 -27.60
N ASP A 264 0.95 -37.88 -27.58
CA ASP A 264 0.49 -38.53 -26.36
C ASP A 264 0.99 -39.99 -26.34
N ASP A 265 1.47 -40.46 -25.19
CA ASP A 265 1.72 -41.89 -24.92
C ASP A 265 0.63 -42.47 -24.00
N THR A 266 0.70 -43.77 -23.69
CA THR A 266 -0.27 -44.44 -22.80
C THR A 266 -0.32 -43.87 -21.37
N GLN A 267 0.64 -43.03 -20.98
CA GLN A 267 0.70 -42.40 -19.66
C GLN A 267 0.34 -40.91 -19.68
N SER A 268 0.04 -40.33 -20.86
CA SER A 268 -0.43 -38.96 -21.00
C SER A 268 -1.89 -38.81 -20.53
N LYS A 269 -2.14 -38.04 -19.47
CA LYS A 269 -3.47 -37.85 -18.86
C LYS A 269 -3.94 -36.39 -18.82
N ASP A 270 -3.02 -35.44 -18.87
CA ASP A 270 -3.25 -33.99 -18.74
C ASP A 270 -2.24 -33.20 -19.60
N TRP A 271 -2.23 -31.87 -19.52
CA TRP A 271 -1.31 -31.02 -20.31
C TRP A 271 0.17 -31.20 -19.92
N GLY A 272 0.46 -31.41 -18.64
CA GLY A 272 1.83 -31.58 -18.16
C GLY A 272 2.46 -32.92 -18.55
N SER A 273 1.63 -33.92 -18.87
CA SER A 273 2.05 -35.32 -19.13
C SER A 273 2.04 -35.71 -20.61
N ARG A 274 1.88 -34.76 -21.54
CA ARG A 274 1.99 -34.97 -23.00
C ARG A 274 3.16 -34.18 -23.58
N PHE A 275 3.67 -34.58 -24.73
CA PHE A 275 4.71 -33.81 -25.43
C PHE A 275 4.06 -32.75 -26.31
N GLY A 276 4.58 -31.53 -26.26
CA GLY A 276 4.18 -30.41 -27.11
C GLY A 276 5.41 -29.79 -27.74
N ALA A 277 5.32 -29.43 -29.01
CA ALA A 277 6.33 -28.66 -29.72
C ALA A 277 5.64 -27.62 -30.60
N VAL A 278 6.28 -26.47 -30.76
CA VAL A 278 5.78 -25.37 -31.59
C VAL A 278 6.86 -25.05 -32.61
N ASN A 279 6.47 -24.83 -33.86
CA ASN A 279 7.39 -24.40 -34.92
C ASN A 279 6.80 -23.27 -35.75
N ASN A 280 7.52 -22.16 -35.86
CA ASN A 280 7.15 -21.05 -36.73
C ASN A 280 7.66 -21.33 -38.15
N VAL A 281 6.75 -21.72 -39.04
CA VAL A 281 7.10 -22.05 -40.42
C VAL A 281 7.09 -20.78 -41.29
N PRO A 282 8.17 -20.48 -42.03
CA PRO A 282 8.26 -19.28 -42.85
C PRO A 282 7.30 -19.35 -44.06
N PRO A 283 6.98 -18.21 -44.72
CA PRO A 283 6.23 -18.19 -45.97
C PRO A 283 6.78 -19.17 -47.01
N GLY A 284 5.93 -19.97 -47.64
CA GLY A 284 6.32 -20.97 -48.64
C GLY A 284 6.50 -22.40 -48.08
N PRO A 285 7.18 -23.31 -48.81
CA PRO A 285 7.28 -24.71 -48.43
C PRO A 285 8.15 -24.91 -47.18
N PHE A 286 7.73 -25.80 -46.30
CA PHE A 286 8.44 -26.11 -45.06
C PHE A 286 8.54 -27.63 -44.82
N GLU A 287 9.54 -28.00 -44.03
CA GLU A 287 9.75 -29.35 -43.50
C GLU A 287 10.13 -29.26 -42.02
N TRP A 288 9.45 -30.03 -41.18
CA TRP A 288 9.67 -30.11 -39.75
C TRP A 288 9.94 -31.55 -39.34
N VAL A 289 11.15 -31.82 -38.84
CA VAL A 289 11.62 -33.15 -38.45
C VAL A 289 11.78 -33.21 -36.94
N ILE A 290 11.18 -34.21 -36.31
CA ILE A 290 11.11 -34.35 -34.86
C ILE A 290 11.55 -35.76 -34.49
N PRO A 291 12.76 -35.94 -33.93
CA PRO A 291 13.21 -37.26 -33.52
C PRO A 291 12.38 -37.75 -32.34
N PHE A 292 12.02 -39.04 -32.33
CA PHE A 292 11.37 -39.68 -31.18
C PHE A 292 12.34 -39.88 -30.00
N GLN A 293 13.62 -39.54 -30.17
CA GLN A 293 14.64 -39.62 -29.13
C GLN A 293 14.51 -38.47 -28.12
N ASN A 294 14.46 -38.80 -26.83
CA ASN A 294 14.43 -37.83 -25.72
C ASN A 294 13.23 -36.87 -25.74
N LEU A 295 12.07 -37.30 -26.24
CA LEU A 295 10.83 -36.55 -26.06
C LEU A 295 10.50 -36.51 -24.56
N VAL A 296 10.30 -35.31 -24.00
CA VAL A 296 10.00 -35.11 -22.57
C VAL A 296 8.79 -34.20 -22.44
N THR A 297 7.86 -34.55 -21.57
CA THR A 297 6.64 -33.77 -21.29
C THR A 297 6.98 -32.55 -20.41
N PRO A 298 6.12 -31.51 -20.32
CA PRO A 298 6.35 -30.35 -19.46
C PRO A 298 6.60 -30.70 -17.97
N SER A 299 6.06 -31.82 -17.48
CA SER A 299 6.34 -32.35 -16.14
C SER A 299 7.71 -33.06 -16.00
N LYS A 300 8.56 -32.99 -17.02
CA LYS A 300 9.89 -33.61 -17.11
C LYS A 300 9.89 -35.14 -17.18
N ARG A 301 8.74 -35.76 -17.51
CA ARG A 301 8.64 -37.20 -17.74
C ARG A 301 9.04 -37.54 -19.18
N PRO A 302 9.91 -38.54 -19.44
CA PRO A 302 10.14 -39.03 -20.79
C PRO A 302 8.86 -39.58 -21.41
N LEU A 303 8.55 -39.18 -22.64
CA LEU A 303 7.46 -39.73 -23.42
C LEU A 303 7.92 -41.07 -24.03
N ASP A 304 7.18 -42.14 -23.81
CA ASP A 304 7.55 -43.47 -24.32
C ASP A 304 7.16 -43.60 -25.80
N ALA A 305 8.17 -43.44 -26.68
CA ALA A 305 8.01 -43.57 -28.12
C ALA A 305 7.48 -44.95 -28.56
N ASN A 306 7.62 -45.99 -27.72
CA ASN A 306 7.09 -47.32 -28.03
C ASN A 306 5.58 -47.43 -27.74
N LEU A 307 5.00 -46.45 -27.06
CA LEU A 307 3.62 -46.47 -26.56
C LEU A 307 2.84 -45.22 -26.97
N ILE A 308 3.18 -44.61 -28.12
CA ILE A 308 2.45 -43.45 -28.65
C ILE A 308 1.03 -43.87 -29.05
N THR A 309 0.05 -43.15 -28.54
CA THR A 309 -1.39 -43.37 -28.75
C THR A 309 -1.99 -42.32 -29.68
N ARG A 310 -1.42 -41.11 -29.73
CA ARG A 310 -1.97 -40.00 -30.53
C ARG A 310 -0.89 -39.02 -30.97
N ILE A 311 -1.03 -38.49 -32.20
CA ILE A 311 -0.27 -37.35 -32.72
C ILE A 311 -1.27 -36.34 -33.31
N ILE A 312 -1.12 -35.06 -32.95
CA ILE A 312 -1.97 -33.95 -33.43
C ILE A 312 -1.08 -32.82 -33.93
N ILE A 313 -1.39 -32.27 -35.10
CA ILE A 313 -0.75 -31.07 -35.64
C ILE A 313 -1.83 -30.02 -35.85
N PHE A 314 -1.66 -28.81 -35.34
CA PHE A 314 -2.70 -27.77 -35.43
C PHE A 314 -2.10 -26.37 -35.48
N THR A 315 -2.92 -25.38 -35.84
CA THR A 315 -2.60 -23.96 -35.72
C THR A 315 -3.44 -23.34 -34.59
N PRO A 316 -2.93 -22.32 -33.87
CA PRO A 316 -3.68 -21.65 -32.80
C PRO A 316 -5.06 -21.12 -33.24
N GLU A 317 -6.00 -21.03 -32.30
CA GLU A 317 -7.37 -20.59 -32.55
C GLU A 317 -7.36 -19.16 -33.12
N ASN A 318 -7.98 -18.96 -34.30
CA ASN A 318 -7.97 -17.74 -35.14
C ASN A 318 -6.74 -17.49 -36.03
N ALA A 319 -5.78 -18.41 -36.14
CA ALA A 319 -4.68 -18.33 -37.10
C ALA A 319 -5.04 -18.91 -38.49
N PRO A 320 -4.43 -18.41 -39.60
CA PRO A 320 -4.60 -19.02 -40.93
C PRO A 320 -4.10 -20.47 -40.98
N ALA A 321 -4.84 -21.39 -41.61
CA ALA A 321 -4.42 -22.79 -41.64
C ALA A 321 -3.17 -23.04 -42.51
N ALA A 322 -2.20 -23.78 -41.98
CA ALA A 322 -1.05 -24.27 -42.75
C ALA A 322 -1.49 -25.39 -43.71
N GLN A 323 -0.97 -25.42 -44.94
CA GLN A 323 -1.23 -26.53 -45.86
C GLN A 323 -0.23 -27.65 -45.63
N VAL A 324 -0.58 -28.65 -44.82
CA VAL A 324 0.28 -29.83 -44.61
C VAL A 324 0.07 -30.80 -45.77
N SER A 325 1.16 -31.14 -46.48
CA SER A 325 1.14 -32.01 -47.65
C SER A 325 1.53 -33.45 -47.33
N ARG A 326 2.33 -33.68 -46.27
CA ARG A 326 2.74 -35.04 -45.85
C ARG A 326 3.13 -35.11 -44.37
N VAL A 327 2.75 -36.20 -43.70
CA VAL A 327 3.27 -36.58 -42.37
C VAL A 327 3.74 -38.04 -42.41
N SER A 328 5.01 -38.33 -42.11
CA SER A 328 5.57 -39.69 -42.15
C SER A 328 6.61 -39.97 -41.06
N VAL A 329 6.87 -41.25 -40.76
CA VAL A 329 7.93 -41.68 -39.84
C VAL A 329 9.05 -42.38 -40.59
N GLU A 330 10.30 -41.97 -40.36
CA GLU A 330 11.49 -42.47 -41.06
C GLU A 330 12.51 -43.08 -40.08
N ALA A 331 13.01 -44.29 -40.40
CA ALA A 331 13.92 -45.08 -39.54
C ALA A 331 15.39 -44.96 -39.95
N ARG A 332 16.30 -44.84 -38.96
CA ARG A 332 17.75 -44.70 -39.20
C ARG A 332 18.44 -46.07 -39.36
N GLY A 333 18.95 -46.37 -40.56
CA GLY A 333 19.88 -47.48 -40.81
C GLY A 333 21.31 -47.12 -40.36
N GLY A 334 22.00 -48.02 -39.64
CA GLY A 334 23.33 -47.78 -39.06
C GLY A 334 24.44 -48.68 -39.59
N THR A 335 25.68 -48.40 -39.16
CA THR A 335 26.91 -49.24 -39.19
C THR A 335 27.92 -48.57 -38.23
N ALA A 336 28.84 -49.18 -37.47
CA ALA A 336 29.15 -50.51 -36.91
C ALA A 336 30.31 -50.27 -35.87
N ALA A 337 30.74 -51.30 -35.13
CA ALA A 337 31.40 -51.23 -33.80
C ALA A 337 32.96 -51.14 -33.70
N ALA A 338 33.43 -50.72 -32.50
CA ALA A 338 34.70 -50.88 -31.70
C ALA A 338 36.03 -51.39 -32.34
N PRO A 339 37.26 -50.97 -31.90
CA PRO A 339 37.73 -50.96 -30.49
C PRO A 339 38.83 -49.91 -30.04
N ALA A 340 39.06 -49.87 -28.72
CA ALA A 340 40.26 -49.52 -27.90
C ALA A 340 41.11 -48.23 -28.11
N SER A 341 41.41 -47.53 -27.00
CA SER A 341 42.24 -46.31 -26.85
C SER A 341 43.67 -46.39 -27.40
N PRO A 342 44.27 -45.23 -27.74
CA PRO A 342 45.35 -44.71 -26.87
C PRO A 342 45.41 -43.18 -26.69
N ALA A 343 45.91 -42.81 -25.50
CA ALA A 343 46.78 -41.69 -25.09
C ALA A 343 46.81 -40.32 -25.82
N ALA A 344 46.75 -39.29 -24.95
CA ALA A 344 47.18 -37.89 -25.04
C ALA A 344 48.16 -37.44 -26.15
N ALA A 345 47.85 -36.30 -26.80
CA ALA A 345 48.80 -35.23 -27.14
C ALA A 345 48.10 -33.96 -27.70
N GLY A 346 48.51 -32.76 -27.23
CA GLY A 346 48.46 -31.48 -27.95
C GLY A 346 47.26 -30.54 -27.74
N MET A 347 47.28 -29.68 -26.71
CA MET A 347 46.25 -28.65 -26.49
C MET A 347 46.38 -27.46 -27.47
N ASN A 348 45.43 -27.34 -28.40
CA ASN A 348 45.08 -26.04 -28.97
C ASN A 348 44.23 -25.28 -27.93
N ARG A 349 44.80 -24.24 -27.32
CA ARG A 349 44.15 -23.44 -26.25
C ARG A 349 43.32 -22.29 -26.79
N THR A 350 43.56 -21.85 -28.02
CA THR A 350 42.74 -20.85 -28.70
C THR A 350 41.50 -21.49 -29.29
N LEU A 351 40.32 -20.99 -28.93
CA LEU A 351 39.02 -21.43 -29.44
C LEU A 351 38.57 -20.58 -30.65
N ALA A 352 38.86 -19.28 -30.64
CA ALA A 352 38.68 -18.40 -31.79
C ALA A 352 39.67 -17.23 -31.74
N ALA A 353 40.01 -16.62 -32.87
CA ALA A 353 40.83 -15.41 -32.93
C ALA A 353 40.50 -14.61 -34.18
N ASN A 354 40.67 -13.29 -34.12
CA ASN A 354 40.45 -12.36 -35.23
C ASN A 354 39.10 -12.56 -35.94
N THR A 355 38.02 -12.61 -35.16
CA THR A 355 36.66 -12.83 -35.65
C THR A 355 35.71 -11.78 -35.08
N SER A 356 34.42 -11.85 -35.37
CA SER A 356 33.39 -10.98 -34.78
C SER A 356 32.17 -11.78 -34.38
N THR A 357 31.36 -11.26 -33.47
CA THR A 357 30.08 -11.87 -33.08
C THR A 357 28.92 -11.58 -34.04
N ALA A 358 29.21 -11.06 -35.24
CA ALA A 358 28.21 -10.89 -36.31
C ALA A 358 27.56 -12.22 -36.70
N THR A 359 28.29 -13.32 -36.50
CA THR A 359 27.76 -14.67 -36.43
C THR A 359 28.21 -15.25 -35.10
N ALA A 360 27.35 -16.05 -34.45
CA ALA A 360 27.68 -16.68 -33.19
C ALA A 360 28.99 -17.48 -33.33
N ILE A 361 29.97 -17.18 -32.48
CA ILE A 361 31.23 -17.90 -32.41
C ILE A 361 30.98 -19.15 -31.59
N GLU A 362 30.97 -20.29 -32.26
CA GLU A 362 30.58 -21.55 -31.65
C GLU A 362 31.72 -22.55 -31.69
N GLN A 363 32.07 -23.06 -30.51
CA GLN A 363 33.03 -24.13 -30.35
C GLN A 363 32.35 -25.37 -29.79
N ASN A 364 32.27 -26.41 -30.62
CA ASN A 364 31.76 -27.73 -30.23
C ASN A 364 32.91 -28.69 -29.87
N PHE A 365 32.64 -29.60 -28.94
CA PHE A 365 33.57 -30.64 -28.50
C PHE A 365 32.89 -32.02 -28.59
N THR A 366 33.43 -32.91 -29.41
CA THR A 366 32.97 -34.30 -29.52
C THR A 366 34.18 -35.24 -29.67
N PRO A 367 34.53 -36.05 -28.65
CA PRO A 367 33.86 -36.18 -27.34
C PRO A 367 33.96 -34.89 -26.49
N SER A 368 33.15 -34.79 -25.42
CA SER A 368 33.14 -33.64 -24.51
C SER A 368 34.55 -33.33 -23.98
N ARG A 369 34.87 -32.04 -23.85
CA ARG A 369 36.19 -31.58 -23.40
C ARG A 369 36.19 -31.33 -21.91
N ALA A 370 37.21 -31.87 -21.23
CA ALA A 370 37.47 -31.57 -19.84
C ALA A 370 38.33 -30.31 -19.70
N PHE A 371 37.89 -29.38 -18.86
CA PHE A 371 38.64 -28.20 -18.42
C PHE A 371 38.93 -28.31 -16.93
N SER A 372 40.14 -27.91 -16.52
CA SER A 372 40.53 -27.92 -15.12
C SER A 372 39.76 -26.83 -14.36
N SER A 373 39.54 -27.03 -13.06
CA SER A 373 39.04 -25.97 -12.18
C SER A 373 39.96 -24.75 -12.08
N GLY A 374 41.23 -24.87 -12.48
CA GLY A 374 42.18 -23.76 -12.61
C GLY A 374 42.20 -23.09 -14.00
N ASP A 375 41.35 -23.52 -14.93
CA ASP A 375 41.23 -22.92 -16.26
C ASP A 375 40.18 -21.80 -16.27
N SER A 376 40.40 -20.80 -17.12
CA SER A 376 39.45 -19.73 -17.42
C SER A 376 39.32 -19.54 -18.93
N LEU A 377 38.10 -19.25 -19.40
CA LEU A 377 37.87 -18.74 -20.74
C LEU A 377 38.19 -17.24 -20.77
N VAL A 378 39.13 -16.82 -21.62
CA VAL A 378 39.58 -15.44 -21.76
C VAL A 378 39.21 -14.94 -23.15
N ILE A 379 38.39 -13.89 -23.19
CA ILE A 379 37.86 -13.27 -24.41
C ILE A 379 38.39 -11.84 -24.48
N LYS A 380 39.22 -11.54 -25.48
CA LYS A 380 39.75 -10.21 -25.74
C LYS A 380 39.18 -9.67 -27.03
N GLY A 381 38.78 -8.41 -27.04
CA GLY A 381 38.14 -7.81 -28.19
C GLY A 381 38.05 -6.30 -28.13
N THR A 382 37.25 -5.73 -29.00
CA THR A 382 36.93 -4.29 -29.05
C THR A 382 35.45 -4.14 -29.38
N ASN A 383 34.74 -3.31 -28.60
CA ASN A 383 33.42 -2.82 -28.97
C ASN A 383 33.62 -1.66 -29.96
N PRO A 384 33.22 -1.80 -31.24
CA PRO A 384 33.44 -0.78 -32.25
C PRO A 384 32.39 0.35 -32.25
N THR A 385 31.39 0.30 -31.35
CA THR A 385 30.29 1.26 -31.31
C THR A 385 30.56 2.42 -30.35
N ASN A 386 29.80 3.51 -30.48
CA ASN A 386 29.88 4.67 -29.59
C ASN A 386 29.07 4.51 -28.28
N GLY A 387 28.43 3.35 -28.08
CA GLY A 387 27.62 3.02 -26.91
C GLY A 387 27.98 1.65 -26.32
N PRO A 388 27.42 1.28 -25.16
CA PRO A 388 27.63 -0.07 -24.60
C PRO A 388 26.99 -1.13 -25.51
N LEU A 389 27.66 -2.28 -25.65
CA LEU A 389 27.28 -3.39 -26.52
C LEU A 389 27.12 -4.67 -25.70
N GLU A 390 26.02 -5.38 -25.89
CA GLU A 390 25.72 -6.63 -25.20
C GLU A 390 26.43 -7.82 -25.86
N LEU A 391 27.10 -8.62 -25.03
CA LEU A 391 27.79 -9.84 -25.45
C LEU A 391 27.39 -11.01 -24.55
N ASP A 392 26.81 -12.03 -25.16
CA ASP A 392 26.30 -13.24 -24.52
C ASP A 392 27.27 -14.40 -24.63
N LEU A 393 27.49 -15.08 -23.52
CA LEU A 393 28.24 -16.32 -23.42
C LEU A 393 27.35 -17.45 -22.94
N ARG A 394 27.42 -18.57 -23.64
CA ARG A 394 26.75 -19.82 -23.29
C ARG A 394 27.77 -20.95 -23.19
N MET A 395 27.59 -21.82 -22.18
CA MET A 395 28.32 -23.08 -22.08
C MET A 395 27.38 -24.25 -21.78
N ASP A 396 27.57 -25.35 -22.51
CA ASP A 396 26.81 -26.59 -22.34
C ASP A 396 27.75 -27.69 -21.83
N ASP A 397 27.29 -28.48 -20.86
CA ASP A 397 27.92 -29.74 -20.47
C ASP A 397 27.14 -30.95 -21.03
N THR A 398 27.60 -32.17 -20.75
CA THR A 398 26.90 -33.40 -21.17
C THR A 398 25.48 -33.55 -20.61
N GLN A 399 25.11 -32.75 -19.59
CA GLN A 399 23.80 -32.75 -18.95
C GLN A 399 22.92 -31.57 -19.39
N SER A 400 23.46 -30.62 -20.17
CA SER A 400 22.71 -29.49 -20.70
C SER A 400 21.72 -29.95 -21.78
N LYS A 401 20.44 -29.68 -21.57
CA LYS A 401 19.33 -30.13 -22.46
C LYS A 401 18.42 -28.98 -22.91
N ASP A 402 18.36 -27.90 -22.13
CA ASP A 402 17.45 -26.76 -22.31
C ASP A 402 18.11 -25.46 -21.80
N TRP A 403 17.38 -24.34 -21.86
CA TRP A 403 17.89 -23.03 -21.41
C TRP A 403 18.20 -22.97 -19.91
N GLY A 404 17.42 -23.67 -19.07
CA GLY A 404 17.62 -23.65 -17.62
C GLY A 404 18.81 -24.50 -17.16
N SER A 405 19.25 -25.46 -17.98
CA SER A 405 20.30 -26.43 -17.67
C SER A 405 21.65 -26.15 -18.34
N ARG A 406 21.82 -24.99 -18.98
CA ARG A 406 23.10 -24.52 -19.53
C ARG A 406 23.60 -23.31 -18.75
N PHE A 407 24.89 -23.02 -18.80
CA PHE A 407 25.40 -21.77 -18.25
C PHE A 407 25.16 -20.65 -19.24
N GLY A 408 24.71 -19.49 -18.75
CA GLY A 408 24.53 -18.26 -19.51
C GLY A 408 25.10 -17.09 -18.74
N ALA A 409 25.84 -16.22 -19.42
CA ALA A 409 26.35 -14.97 -18.86
C ALA A 409 26.24 -13.87 -19.91
N VAL A 410 25.80 -12.69 -19.47
CA VAL A 410 25.70 -11.49 -20.31
C VAL A 410 26.74 -10.48 -19.83
N ASN A 411 27.45 -9.83 -20.75
CA ASN A 411 28.39 -8.77 -20.43
C ASN A 411 28.13 -7.52 -21.28
N MET A 412 27.97 -6.37 -20.64
CA MET A 412 27.79 -5.08 -21.32
C MET A 412 29.16 -4.43 -21.52
N LEU A 413 29.64 -4.44 -22.75
CA LEU A 413 30.97 -3.96 -23.12
C LEU A 413 30.96 -2.45 -23.41
N PRO A 414 31.78 -1.63 -22.73
CA PRO A 414 31.91 -0.21 -23.08
C PRO A 414 32.61 -0.03 -24.44
N PRO A 415 32.46 1.14 -25.11
CA PRO A 415 33.22 1.47 -26.33
C PRO A 415 34.74 1.27 -26.15
N GLY A 416 35.40 0.65 -27.12
CA GLY A 416 36.85 0.41 -27.08
C GLY A 416 37.28 -1.02 -26.69
N PRO A 417 38.57 -1.25 -26.39
CA PRO A 417 39.12 -2.58 -26.15
C PRO A 417 38.66 -3.16 -24.80
N PHE A 418 38.48 -4.49 -24.75
CA PHE A 418 38.05 -5.20 -23.55
C PHE A 418 38.76 -6.57 -23.37
N GLU A 419 38.79 -7.05 -22.13
CA GLU A 419 39.12 -8.44 -21.75
C GLU A 419 38.02 -8.95 -20.80
N TRP A 420 37.40 -10.08 -21.15
CA TRP A 420 36.41 -10.77 -20.34
C TRP A 420 36.93 -12.15 -19.95
N VAL A 421 37.04 -12.41 -18.65
CA VAL A 421 37.56 -13.67 -18.09
C VAL A 421 36.43 -14.41 -17.37
N VAL A 422 36.19 -15.65 -17.76
CA VAL A 422 35.16 -16.52 -17.18
C VAL A 422 35.82 -17.78 -16.60
N PRO A 423 35.98 -17.87 -15.27
CA PRO A 423 36.55 -19.05 -14.62
C PRO A 423 35.66 -20.27 -14.83
N PHE A 424 36.24 -21.43 -15.10
CA PHE A 424 35.48 -22.69 -15.13
C PHE A 424 35.10 -23.20 -13.73
N GLN A 425 35.60 -22.55 -12.67
CA GLN A 425 35.24 -22.85 -11.29
C GLN A 425 33.85 -22.30 -10.93
N ASN A 426 33.02 -23.12 -10.26
CA ASN A 426 31.71 -22.75 -9.73
C ASN A 426 30.69 -22.22 -10.77
N LEU A 427 30.84 -22.59 -12.04
CA LEU A 427 29.83 -22.28 -13.06
C LEU A 427 28.48 -22.90 -12.65
N ALA A 428 27.43 -22.09 -12.60
CA ALA A 428 26.09 -22.52 -12.24
C ALA A 428 25.08 -22.12 -13.34
N THR A 429 24.19 -23.04 -13.66
CA THR A 429 23.09 -22.82 -14.61
C THR A 429 21.98 -21.99 -13.97
N PRO A 430 21.07 -21.37 -14.75
CA PRO A 430 19.91 -20.64 -14.22
C PRO A 430 19.04 -21.47 -13.26
N SER A 431 19.02 -22.80 -13.40
CA SER A 431 18.34 -23.70 -12.44
C SER A 431 19.16 -24.01 -11.17
N LYS A 432 20.24 -23.25 -10.91
CA LYS A 432 21.20 -23.43 -9.80
C LYS A 432 21.92 -24.78 -9.79
N ARG A 433 21.94 -25.52 -10.90
CA ARG A 433 22.74 -26.74 -11.07
C ARG A 433 24.18 -26.33 -11.42
N ALA A 434 25.17 -26.89 -10.72
CA ALA A 434 26.58 -26.73 -11.10
C ALA A 434 26.82 -27.33 -12.50
N LEU A 435 27.46 -26.55 -13.37
CA LEU A 435 27.89 -26.99 -14.69
C LEU A 435 29.16 -27.85 -14.54
N ASP A 436 29.20 -29.02 -15.16
CA ASP A 436 30.35 -29.91 -15.09
C ASP A 436 31.45 -29.47 -16.07
N ALA A 437 32.43 -28.72 -15.55
CA ALA A 437 33.59 -28.26 -16.31
C ALA A 437 34.44 -29.40 -16.89
N ASN A 438 34.31 -30.64 -16.39
CA ASN A 438 35.03 -31.79 -16.93
C ASN A 438 34.33 -32.42 -18.16
N ALA A 439 33.12 -31.94 -18.49
CA ALA A 439 32.28 -32.55 -19.51
C ALA A 439 31.63 -31.50 -20.42
N ILE A 440 32.34 -30.41 -20.75
CA ILE A 440 31.83 -29.34 -21.61
C ILE A 440 31.71 -29.85 -23.05
N THR A 441 30.52 -29.71 -23.62
CA THR A 441 30.18 -30.13 -24.98
C THR A 441 30.20 -28.95 -25.96
N ARG A 442 29.92 -27.73 -25.49
CA ARG A 442 29.82 -26.55 -26.35
C ARG A 442 30.09 -25.25 -25.60
N ILE A 443 30.71 -24.28 -26.28
CA ILE A 443 30.85 -22.89 -25.85
C ILE A 443 30.39 -22.00 -27.01
N ILE A 444 29.50 -21.04 -26.74
CA ILE A 444 28.97 -20.09 -27.74
C ILE A 444 29.13 -18.67 -27.24
N LEU A 445 29.69 -17.79 -28.06
CA LEU A 445 29.78 -16.36 -27.82
C LEU A 445 29.05 -15.61 -28.94
N PHE A 446 28.06 -14.79 -28.61
CA PHE A 446 27.25 -14.10 -29.61
C PHE A 446 26.76 -12.73 -29.14
N SER A 447 26.36 -11.88 -30.07
CA SER A 447 25.59 -10.67 -29.77
C SER A 447 24.11 -10.94 -30.09
N PRO A 448 23.16 -10.35 -29.34
CA PRO A 448 21.73 -10.54 -29.58
C PRO A 448 21.31 -10.25 -31.02
N GLU A 449 20.21 -10.85 -31.47
CA GLU A 449 19.69 -10.64 -32.83
C GLU A 449 19.36 -9.16 -33.05
N ASN A 450 19.95 -8.55 -34.09
CA ASN A 450 19.94 -7.11 -34.41
C ASN A 450 20.83 -6.18 -33.55
N ALA A 451 21.67 -6.73 -32.66
CA ALA A 451 22.69 -5.95 -31.96
C ALA A 451 23.97 -5.77 -32.82
N PRO A 452 24.71 -4.65 -32.67
CA PRO A 452 26.02 -4.50 -33.32
C PRO A 452 26.99 -5.59 -32.84
N PRO A 453 27.88 -6.12 -33.72
CA PRO A 453 28.81 -7.18 -33.34
C PRO A 453 30.05 -6.64 -32.60
N ALA A 454 30.50 -7.37 -31.59
CA ALA A 454 31.81 -7.16 -30.99
C ALA A 454 32.91 -7.72 -31.91
N GLN A 455 34.05 -7.01 -32.00
CA GLN A 455 35.25 -7.55 -32.64
C GLN A 455 36.02 -8.38 -31.61
N ILE A 456 36.26 -9.65 -31.90
CA ILE A 456 36.94 -10.59 -31.00
C ILE A 456 38.37 -10.83 -31.51
N ALA A 457 39.34 -10.25 -30.81
CA ALA A 457 40.76 -10.47 -31.09
C ALA A 457 41.19 -11.90 -30.73
N SER A 458 40.72 -12.42 -29.59
CA SER A 458 40.99 -13.80 -29.19
C SER A 458 39.95 -14.32 -28.19
N MET A 459 39.64 -15.61 -28.27
CA MET A 459 38.88 -16.39 -27.30
C MET A 459 39.70 -17.65 -27.02
N ALA A 460 40.26 -17.79 -25.83
CA ALA A 460 41.18 -18.88 -25.49
C ALA A 460 40.96 -19.40 -24.07
N VAL A 461 41.30 -20.65 -23.83
CA VAL A 461 41.32 -21.25 -22.49
C VAL A 461 42.73 -21.14 -21.92
N GLU A 462 42.87 -20.37 -20.84
CA GLU A 462 44.13 -20.15 -20.15
C GLU A 462 44.09 -20.84 -18.78
N THR A 463 45.16 -21.56 -18.44
CA THR A 463 45.32 -22.11 -17.09
C THR A 463 45.87 -21.01 -16.21
N ARG A 464 45.03 -20.48 -15.32
CA ARG A 464 45.41 -19.47 -14.34
C ARG A 464 45.44 -20.12 -12.95
N ILE A 465 46.32 -21.10 -12.75
CA ILE A 465 46.56 -21.71 -11.43
C ILE A 465 47.11 -20.63 -10.49
N GLY A 466 46.42 -20.38 -9.39
CA GLY A 466 47.03 -19.72 -8.23
C GLY A 466 47.32 -18.22 -8.36
N GLN A 467 46.96 -17.54 -9.44
CA GLN A 467 46.77 -16.09 -9.37
C GLN A 467 45.43 -15.82 -8.70
N ARG A 468 45.45 -15.91 -7.37
CA ARG A 468 44.65 -15.03 -6.52
C ARG A 468 45.14 -13.61 -6.80
N ALA A 469 44.80 -13.06 -7.96
CA ALA A 469 44.30 -11.69 -7.94
C ALA A 469 43.24 -11.73 -6.85
N ALA A 470 43.41 -10.92 -5.80
CA ALA A 470 42.40 -10.76 -4.77
C ALA A 470 41.06 -10.86 -5.47
N ALA A 471 40.21 -11.84 -5.10
CA ALA A 471 38.86 -11.88 -5.61
C ALA A 471 38.40 -10.42 -5.54
N PRO A 472 38.11 -9.73 -6.66
CA PRO A 472 37.59 -8.39 -6.55
C PRO A 472 36.45 -8.58 -5.57
N SER A 473 36.52 -7.92 -4.42
CA SER A 473 35.46 -8.08 -3.47
C SER A 473 34.22 -7.77 -4.28
N ASN A 474 33.24 -8.68 -4.29
CA ASN A 474 31.95 -8.38 -4.92
C ASN A 474 31.28 -7.18 -4.22
N GLU A 475 31.95 -6.59 -3.24
CA GLU A 475 31.75 -5.26 -2.72
C GLU A 475 31.73 -4.21 -3.82
N VAL A 476 30.60 -3.54 -3.89
CA VAL A 476 30.38 -2.38 -4.71
C VAL A 476 31.28 -1.24 -4.26
N LYS A 477 31.86 -0.52 -5.21
CA LYS A 477 32.66 0.67 -4.93
C LYS A 477 31.80 1.93 -5.00
N ILE A 478 32.16 2.93 -4.21
CA ILE A 478 31.59 4.28 -4.35
C ILE A 478 31.84 4.77 -5.79
N GLY A 479 30.82 5.33 -6.42
CA GLY A 479 30.81 5.79 -7.81
C GLY A 479 30.43 4.70 -8.82
N GLN A 480 30.29 3.43 -8.42
CA GLN A 480 29.81 2.38 -9.31
C GLN A 480 28.35 2.64 -9.69
N ALA A 481 28.04 2.55 -10.98
CA ALA A 481 26.75 2.94 -11.54
C ALA A 481 26.20 1.90 -12.53
N TRP A 482 24.87 1.83 -12.62
CA TRP A 482 24.08 0.95 -13.47
C TRP A 482 22.90 1.71 -14.07
N LEU A 483 22.19 1.08 -15.02
CA LEU A 483 20.90 1.56 -15.57
C LEU A 483 20.92 2.99 -16.16
N LYS A 484 22.11 3.47 -16.56
CA LYS A 484 22.29 4.81 -17.11
C LYS A 484 21.50 4.98 -18.41
N GLY A 485 20.59 5.96 -18.43
CA GLY A 485 19.77 6.27 -19.59
C GLY A 485 18.52 5.38 -19.78
N ALA A 486 18.24 4.43 -18.87
CA ALA A 486 17.11 3.53 -19.00
C ALA A 486 15.75 4.23 -18.78
N SER A 487 14.65 3.62 -19.27
CA SER A 487 13.28 4.18 -19.21
C SER A 487 12.29 3.25 -18.50
N THR A 488 11.24 3.85 -17.90
CA THR A 488 10.03 3.26 -17.26
C THR A 488 10.17 2.06 -16.33
N THR A 489 10.75 0.95 -16.77
CA THR A 489 11.12 -0.18 -15.93
C THR A 489 12.52 -0.60 -16.32
N ALA A 490 13.45 -0.47 -15.38
CA ALA A 490 14.85 -0.79 -15.56
C ALA A 490 15.28 -1.75 -14.44
N GLU A 491 15.93 -2.85 -14.81
CA GLU A 491 16.41 -3.84 -13.86
C GLU A 491 17.89 -4.17 -14.09
N GLN A 492 18.61 -4.36 -12.99
CA GLN A 492 20.00 -4.79 -12.98
C GLN A 492 20.09 -6.07 -12.16
N ASP A 493 20.46 -7.17 -12.82
CA ASP A 493 20.77 -8.44 -12.19
C ASP A 493 22.27 -8.56 -11.88
N PHE A 494 22.61 -9.28 -10.80
CA PHE A 494 23.99 -9.48 -10.33
C PHE A 494 24.31 -10.97 -10.21
N PHE A 495 25.17 -11.45 -11.12
CA PHE A 495 25.70 -12.82 -11.10
C PHE A 495 27.22 -12.79 -11.31
N PRO A 496 28.03 -13.03 -10.24
CA PRO A 496 27.63 -13.36 -8.87
C PRO A 496 26.96 -12.19 -8.12
N PRO A 497 26.19 -12.46 -7.05
CA PRO A 497 25.62 -11.43 -6.19
C PRO A 497 26.69 -10.47 -5.65
N ILE A 498 26.30 -9.21 -5.48
CA ILE A 498 27.16 -8.12 -5.01
C ILE A 498 26.93 -7.81 -3.54
N ALA A 499 27.95 -7.25 -2.90
CA ALA A 499 27.94 -6.83 -1.51
C ALA A 499 27.94 -5.30 -1.41
N PHE A 500 27.16 -4.73 -0.50
CA PHE A 500 27.19 -3.31 -0.20
C PHE A 500 27.75 -3.07 1.20
N GLY A 501 28.57 -2.03 1.33
CA GLY A 501 29.06 -1.53 2.61
C GLY A 501 27.93 -0.91 3.44
N GLN A 502 28.06 -0.94 4.77
CA GLN A 502 27.04 -0.39 5.68
C GLN A 502 26.86 1.13 5.55
N GLU A 503 27.94 1.82 5.25
CA GLU A 503 28.00 3.29 5.11
C GLU A 503 27.75 3.75 3.67
N GLN A 504 27.37 2.84 2.78
CA GLN A 504 27.03 3.17 1.41
C GLN A 504 25.56 3.55 1.29
N GLU A 505 25.23 4.19 0.17
CA GLU A 505 23.87 4.50 -0.23
C GLU A 505 23.66 4.16 -1.69
N LEU A 506 22.47 3.67 -2.02
CA LEU A 506 22.02 3.55 -3.41
C LEU A 506 21.32 4.84 -3.80
N VAL A 507 21.75 5.46 -4.89
CA VAL A 507 21.23 6.73 -5.41
C VAL A 507 20.63 6.50 -6.78
N VAL A 508 19.36 6.83 -6.95
CA VAL A 508 18.66 6.81 -8.23
C VAL A 508 18.50 8.25 -8.70
N THR A 509 19.08 8.58 -9.84
CA THR A 509 18.92 9.90 -10.47
C THR A 509 18.11 9.77 -11.75
N GLY A 510 17.36 10.82 -12.10
CA GLY A 510 16.59 10.80 -13.33
C GLY A 510 15.86 12.10 -13.62
N THR A 511 14.98 12.04 -14.61
CA THR A 511 14.08 13.11 -14.99
C THR A 511 12.69 12.54 -15.18
N ASN A 512 11.70 13.18 -14.57
CA ASN A 512 10.29 13.01 -14.86
C ASN A 512 9.91 14.01 -16.00
N PRO A 513 9.79 13.56 -17.26
CA PRO A 513 9.38 14.41 -18.38
C PRO A 513 7.88 14.74 -18.39
N ASN A 514 7.08 14.12 -17.51
CA ASN A 514 5.63 14.34 -17.50
C ASN A 514 5.29 15.70 -16.87
N ALA A 515 4.15 16.26 -17.27
CA ALA A 515 3.65 17.50 -16.69
C ALA A 515 3.10 17.34 -15.25
N LYS A 516 2.95 16.09 -14.78
CA LYS A 516 2.45 15.74 -13.45
C LYS A 516 3.50 14.97 -12.65
N PRO A 517 3.44 15.01 -11.30
CA PRO A 517 4.19 14.08 -10.47
C PRO A 517 3.84 12.62 -10.79
N ILE A 518 4.78 11.72 -10.56
CA ILE A 518 4.61 10.27 -10.74
C ILE A 518 5.27 9.52 -9.57
N THR A 519 4.84 8.29 -9.35
CA THR A 519 5.38 7.38 -8.33
C THR A 519 6.49 6.53 -8.92
N VAL A 520 7.67 6.61 -8.33
CA VAL A 520 8.79 5.73 -8.63
C VAL A 520 8.91 4.68 -7.54
N TYR A 521 9.02 3.43 -7.96
CA TYR A 521 9.24 2.26 -7.11
C TYR A 521 10.69 1.82 -7.23
N LEU A 522 11.36 1.67 -6.08
CA LEU A 522 12.67 1.05 -5.95
C LEU A 522 12.52 -0.30 -5.27
N ARG A 523 12.87 -1.37 -5.97
CA ARG A 523 12.91 -2.73 -5.44
C ARG A 523 14.35 -3.24 -5.39
N ILE A 524 14.72 -3.87 -4.28
CA ILE A 524 16.02 -4.54 -4.13
C ILE A 524 15.80 -5.95 -3.61
N ASP A 525 16.39 -6.92 -4.31
CA ASP A 525 16.34 -8.34 -3.97
C ASP A 525 17.74 -8.85 -3.56
N ASP A 526 17.77 -9.70 -2.55
CA ASP A 526 18.91 -10.56 -2.23
C ASP A 526 18.69 -11.98 -2.77
N VAL A 527 19.65 -12.87 -2.55
CA VAL A 527 19.53 -14.30 -2.93
C VAL A 527 18.38 -15.05 -2.24
N ASN A 528 17.83 -14.50 -1.16
CA ASN A 528 16.76 -15.09 -0.35
C ASN A 528 15.36 -14.54 -0.71
N SER A 529 15.31 -13.52 -1.54
CA SER A 529 14.08 -12.85 -1.98
C SER A 529 13.24 -13.78 -2.86
N LYS A 530 12.00 -14.05 -2.46
CA LYS A 530 11.05 -14.98 -3.12
C LYS A 530 9.71 -14.34 -3.46
N ASN A 531 9.29 -13.34 -2.70
CA ASN A 531 8.03 -12.63 -2.86
C ASN A 531 8.12 -11.18 -2.34
N TRP A 532 7.01 -10.46 -2.38
CA TRP A 532 6.89 -9.07 -1.90
C TRP A 532 7.43 -8.86 -0.48
N ASN A 533 7.13 -9.78 0.44
CA ASN A 533 7.47 -9.63 1.86
C ASN A 533 8.95 -9.89 2.16
N SER A 534 9.68 -10.51 1.23
CA SER A 534 11.09 -10.88 1.39
C SER A 534 12.08 -9.95 0.68
N ARG A 535 11.60 -8.89 0.04
CA ARG A 535 12.43 -7.94 -0.73
C ARG A 535 12.22 -6.51 -0.24
N VAL A 536 13.17 -5.61 -0.47
CA VAL A 536 12.98 -4.19 -0.16
C VAL A 536 12.12 -3.58 -1.23
N ASN A 537 11.14 -2.77 -0.83
CA ASN A 537 10.35 -1.98 -1.76
C ASN A 537 10.12 -0.60 -1.16
N THR A 538 10.51 0.44 -1.89
CA THR A 538 10.38 1.83 -1.49
C THR A 538 9.65 2.58 -2.59
N THR A 539 8.79 3.51 -2.21
CA THR A 539 8.08 4.39 -3.14
C THR A 539 8.44 5.84 -2.87
N THR A 540 8.64 6.59 -3.95
CA THR A 540 8.91 8.03 -3.93
C THR A 540 8.07 8.73 -4.99
N THR A 541 7.33 9.77 -4.60
CA THR A 541 6.70 10.68 -5.58
C THR A 541 7.77 11.61 -6.12
N VAL A 542 7.92 11.69 -7.44
CA VAL A 542 8.89 12.56 -8.10
C VAL A 542 8.18 13.65 -8.91
N PRO A 543 8.45 14.95 -8.67
CA PRO A 543 7.80 16.03 -9.39
C PRO A 543 8.30 16.14 -10.83
N PRO A 544 7.61 16.89 -11.72
CA PRO A 544 8.10 17.19 -13.06
C PRO A 544 9.51 17.81 -13.06
N GLY A 545 10.43 17.25 -13.84
CA GLY A 545 11.83 17.68 -13.92
C GLY A 545 12.83 16.69 -13.31
N PRO A 546 14.05 17.12 -12.99
CA PRO A 546 15.08 16.25 -12.42
C PRO A 546 14.70 15.77 -11.02
N PHE A 547 15.07 14.55 -10.68
CA PHE A 547 14.88 13.98 -9.35
C PHE A 547 16.09 13.16 -8.91
N THR A 548 16.23 13.05 -7.58
CA THR A 548 17.19 12.19 -6.90
C THR A 548 16.47 11.44 -5.78
N VAL A 549 16.65 10.13 -5.71
CA VAL A 549 16.16 9.28 -4.62
C VAL A 549 17.33 8.57 -4.00
N ARG A 550 17.51 8.71 -2.68
CA ARG A 550 18.58 8.04 -1.93
C ARG A 550 17.99 6.97 -1.01
N SER A 551 18.61 5.81 -1.02
CA SER A 551 18.26 4.67 -0.18
C SER A 551 19.51 4.19 0.57
N PRO A 552 19.66 4.56 1.86
CA PRO A 552 20.77 4.06 2.67
C PRO A 552 20.75 2.53 2.76
N ILE A 553 21.88 1.87 2.52
CA ILE A 553 21.95 0.39 2.52
C ILE A 553 21.56 -0.18 3.90
N SER A 554 21.86 0.57 4.96
CA SER A 554 21.52 0.23 6.34
C SER A 554 20.01 0.22 6.64
N SER A 555 19.18 0.90 5.84
CA SER A 555 17.72 0.98 6.03
C SER A 555 16.94 -0.08 5.26
N TRP A 556 17.63 -0.97 4.55
CA TRP A 556 17.03 -2.03 3.72
C TRP A 556 16.36 -3.11 4.56
N VAL A 557 15.10 -2.86 4.90
CA VAL A 557 14.21 -3.77 5.60
C VAL A 557 13.05 -4.13 4.68
N THR A 558 12.75 -5.41 4.62
CA THR A 558 11.67 -5.98 3.83
C THR A 558 10.31 -5.75 4.51
N PRO A 559 9.16 -5.78 3.80
CA PRO A 559 7.84 -5.70 4.43
C PRO A 559 7.59 -6.77 5.50
N GLY A 560 8.27 -7.93 5.40
CA GLY A 560 8.32 -8.96 6.44
C GLY A 560 9.16 -8.59 7.67
N LYS A 561 9.56 -7.33 7.82
CA LYS A 561 10.36 -6.78 8.94
C LYS A 561 11.73 -7.45 9.12
N THR A 562 12.26 -8.04 8.05
CA THR A 562 13.58 -8.67 8.05
C THR A 562 14.56 -7.81 7.26
N ARG A 563 15.80 -7.65 7.75
CA ARG A 563 16.87 -6.98 7.01
C ARG A 563 17.21 -7.76 5.75
N LEU A 564 17.36 -7.05 4.64
CA LEU A 564 17.87 -7.63 3.40
C LEU A 564 19.34 -8.02 3.60
N ASP A 565 19.76 -9.16 3.05
CA ASP A 565 21.17 -9.53 3.02
C ASP A 565 21.92 -8.67 1.99
N ARG A 566 22.39 -7.51 2.45
CA ARG A 566 23.17 -6.57 1.65
C ARG A 566 24.49 -7.14 1.12
N THR A 567 24.95 -8.29 1.61
CA THR A 567 26.18 -8.94 1.14
C THR A 567 25.94 -9.88 -0.04
N GLN A 568 24.67 -10.15 -0.36
CA GLN A 568 24.22 -11.08 -1.39
C GLN A 568 23.08 -10.47 -2.22
N VAL A 569 23.21 -9.20 -2.61
CA VAL A 569 22.22 -8.51 -3.45
C VAL A 569 22.26 -9.10 -4.85
N SER A 570 21.12 -9.57 -5.31
CA SER A 570 20.97 -10.27 -6.59
C SER A 570 20.31 -9.41 -7.66
N ARG A 571 19.49 -8.41 -7.28
CA ARG A 571 18.76 -7.56 -8.23
C ARG A 571 18.42 -6.18 -7.68
N ILE A 572 18.45 -5.17 -8.55
CA ILE A 572 17.84 -3.85 -8.35
C ILE A 572 16.84 -3.60 -9.47
N VAL A 573 15.64 -3.12 -9.12
CA VAL A 573 14.60 -2.72 -10.09
C VAL A 573 14.11 -1.31 -9.78
N VAL A 574 14.04 -0.47 -10.80
CA VAL A 574 13.37 0.83 -10.74
C VAL A 574 12.21 0.81 -11.72
N SER A 575 11.00 1.05 -11.22
CA SER A 575 9.77 1.05 -12.04
C SER A 575 8.87 2.23 -11.71
N VAL A 576 7.87 2.48 -12.55
CA VAL A 576 6.81 3.48 -12.33
C VAL A 576 5.45 2.80 -12.18
N GLY A 577 4.47 3.48 -11.60
CA GLY A 577 3.11 2.94 -11.48
C GLY A 577 2.42 2.78 -12.84
N ASP A 578 1.54 1.79 -12.94
CA ASP A 578 0.77 1.55 -14.16
C ASP A 578 -0.05 2.80 -14.54
N GLY A 579 0.09 3.25 -15.79
CA GLY A 579 -0.63 4.42 -16.30
C GLY A 579 -0.13 5.80 -15.80
N GLU A 580 0.96 5.85 -15.03
CA GLU A 580 1.47 7.12 -14.50
C GLU A 580 2.30 7.93 -15.50
N GLY A 581 2.92 7.27 -16.51
CA GLY A 581 3.75 7.89 -17.53
C GLY A 581 5.14 7.25 -17.60
N THR A 582 6.15 8.02 -18.04
CA THR A 582 7.53 7.50 -18.16
C THR A 582 8.55 8.30 -17.35
N ILE A 583 9.63 7.66 -16.88
CA ILE A 583 10.86 8.33 -16.42
C ILE A 583 12.01 8.10 -17.39
N LYS A 584 13.00 9.00 -17.36
CA LYS A 584 14.33 8.78 -17.93
C LYS A 584 15.35 8.74 -16.79
N LEU A 585 16.00 7.60 -16.58
CA LEU A 585 17.03 7.45 -15.57
C LEU A 585 18.33 8.14 -16.03
N GLY A 586 18.91 8.91 -15.12
CA GLY A 586 20.29 9.40 -15.25
C GLY A 586 21.21 8.23 -15.02
N ASP A 587 21.20 7.68 -13.80
CA ASP A 587 21.84 6.43 -13.40
C ASP A 587 21.25 5.90 -12.08
N VAL A 588 21.63 4.68 -11.73
CA VAL A 588 21.54 4.13 -10.38
C VAL A 588 22.96 3.89 -9.91
N HIS A 589 23.45 4.63 -8.94
CA HIS A 589 24.85 4.55 -8.50
C HIS A 589 25.00 4.42 -7.00
N VAL A 590 26.17 3.98 -6.56
CA VAL A 590 26.52 3.92 -5.14
C VAL A 590 27.26 5.17 -4.74
N ALA A 591 26.74 5.85 -3.73
CA ALA A 591 27.40 6.95 -3.07
C ALA A 591 27.98 6.50 -1.72
N GLY A 592 29.01 7.20 -1.26
CA GLY A 592 29.37 7.16 0.15
C GLY A 592 28.33 7.91 0.98
N GLY A 593 28.14 7.49 2.21
CA GLY A 593 27.40 8.28 3.18
C GLY A 593 28.08 9.61 3.51
N HIS A 594 27.38 10.46 4.25
CA HIS A 594 27.92 11.71 4.78
C HIS A 594 29.22 11.48 5.57
N VAL A 595 30.23 12.30 5.33
CA VAL A 595 31.53 12.25 6.02
C VAL A 595 31.72 13.55 6.79
N LEU A 596 31.95 13.44 8.10
CA LEU A 596 32.25 14.60 8.93
C LEU A 596 33.67 15.15 8.63
N PRO A 597 33.89 16.46 8.79
CA PRO A 597 35.21 17.07 8.68
C PRO A 597 36.28 16.36 9.52
N ASN A 598 37.52 16.33 9.01
CA ASN A 598 38.64 15.68 9.68
C ASN A 598 38.81 16.21 11.12
N GLY A 599 38.91 15.28 12.07
CA GLY A 599 39.07 15.60 13.48
C GLY A 599 37.75 15.77 14.24
N ALA A 600 36.60 15.90 13.59
CA ALA A 600 35.31 15.84 14.27
C ALA A 600 34.98 14.40 14.72
N ILE A 601 34.08 14.28 15.70
CA ILE A 601 33.43 13.02 16.08
C ILE A 601 31.92 13.27 16.05
N GLY A 602 31.16 12.43 15.35
CA GLY A 602 29.71 12.40 15.40
C GLY A 602 29.22 11.18 16.16
N LEU A 603 28.35 11.39 17.13
CA LEU A 603 27.66 10.35 17.89
C LEU A 603 26.15 10.45 17.62
N ARG A 604 25.54 9.34 17.24
CA ARG A 604 24.09 9.21 17.07
C ARG A 604 23.55 8.34 18.19
N PHE A 605 22.45 8.76 18.82
CA PHE A 605 21.86 8.07 19.95
C PHE A 605 20.64 7.26 19.50
N GLY A 606 20.57 6.00 19.93
CA GLY A 606 19.41 5.15 19.67
C GLY A 606 19.77 3.71 19.32
N PRO A 607 18.81 2.96 18.77
CA PRO A 607 19.02 1.57 18.43
C PRO A 607 19.97 1.42 17.23
N PRO A 608 20.85 0.39 17.21
CA PRO A 608 21.82 0.16 16.13
C PRO A 608 21.15 -0.13 14.78
N GLU A 609 19.84 -0.38 14.79
CA GLU A 609 19.09 -0.66 13.58
C GLU A 609 18.85 0.58 12.71
N VAL A 610 18.90 1.77 13.29
CA VAL A 610 18.76 3.03 12.56
C VAL A 610 20.17 3.61 12.39
N ASN A 611 20.57 3.99 11.17
CA ASN A 611 21.90 4.53 10.87
C ASN A 611 21.82 5.97 10.35
N ALA A 612 22.83 6.78 10.67
CA ALA A 612 23.05 8.11 10.11
C ALA A 612 24.53 8.13 9.68
N PRO A 613 24.84 8.16 8.37
CA PRO A 613 26.20 7.97 7.93
C PRO A 613 27.16 9.03 8.48
N GLY A 614 28.37 8.60 8.84
CA GLY A 614 29.37 9.46 9.48
C GLY A 614 29.24 9.58 11.00
N PHE A 615 28.25 8.93 11.62
CA PHE A 615 28.04 8.91 13.06
C PHE A 615 28.31 7.53 13.66
N GLU A 616 28.97 7.51 14.81
CA GLU A 616 29.05 6.32 15.67
C GLU A 616 27.75 6.16 16.46
N THR A 617 27.18 4.96 16.50
CA THR A 617 25.93 4.72 17.25
C THR A 617 26.22 4.45 18.74
N VAL A 618 25.64 5.30 19.60
CA VAL A 618 25.58 5.14 21.05
C VAL A 618 24.25 4.48 21.40
N THR A 619 24.31 3.22 21.84
CA THR A 619 23.12 2.46 22.23
C THR A 619 22.73 2.75 23.67
N LYS A 620 21.51 2.35 24.07
CA LYS A 620 20.96 2.62 25.41
C LYS A 620 21.82 2.12 26.59
N ASP A 621 22.72 1.15 26.38
CA ASP A 621 23.56 0.54 27.42
C ASP A 621 25.05 0.92 27.26
N ASP A 622 25.36 1.92 26.43
CA ASP A 622 26.73 2.34 26.14
C ASP A 622 27.43 2.91 27.40
N LYS A 623 28.71 2.57 27.58
CA LYS A 623 29.51 2.98 28.76
C LYS A 623 29.77 4.48 28.85
N ARG A 624 29.57 5.22 27.76
CA ARG A 624 29.65 6.69 27.75
C ARG A 624 28.46 7.33 28.45
N LEU A 625 27.37 6.59 28.67
CA LEU A 625 26.20 7.07 29.40
C LEU A 625 26.39 6.86 30.91
N GLY A 626 25.98 7.84 31.72
CA GLY A 626 26.04 7.71 33.19
C GLY A 626 25.13 6.61 33.75
N ALA A 627 24.08 6.22 33.02
CA ALA A 627 23.17 5.13 33.32
C ALA A 627 22.48 4.64 32.03
N PRO A 628 21.89 3.43 32.01
CA PRO A 628 21.12 2.95 30.87
C PRO A 628 19.94 3.86 30.51
N ALA A 629 19.75 4.10 29.21
CA ALA A 629 18.68 4.93 28.67
C ALA A 629 17.55 4.08 28.04
N ARG A 630 16.63 4.73 27.31
CA ARG A 630 15.54 4.09 26.57
C ARG A 630 15.56 4.52 25.12
N ASP A 631 15.42 3.56 24.21
CA ASP A 631 15.27 3.84 22.79
C ASP A 631 13.93 4.54 22.51
N LEU A 632 14.00 5.61 21.72
CA LEU A 632 12.85 6.23 21.10
C LEU A 632 13.08 6.23 19.60
N VAL A 633 12.18 5.57 18.87
CA VAL A 633 12.21 5.53 17.40
C VAL A 633 10.91 6.16 16.91
N ARG A 634 11.05 7.07 15.95
CA ARG A 634 9.94 7.76 15.30
C ARG A 634 9.84 7.24 13.88
N THR A 635 8.62 7.14 13.36
CA THR A 635 8.37 6.81 11.95
C THR A 635 8.76 7.94 10.96
N GLN A 636 9.53 8.91 11.45
CA GLN A 636 9.84 10.18 10.79
C GLN A 636 10.93 10.10 9.74
N ASN A 637 10.98 11.18 8.96
CA ASN A 637 11.64 11.28 7.68
C ASN A 637 12.94 12.12 7.68
N ASP A 638 13.36 12.64 8.84
CA ASP A 638 14.72 13.15 9.06
C ASP A 638 15.61 12.00 9.57
N PRO A 639 16.63 11.56 8.80
CA PRO A 639 17.45 10.40 9.19
C PRO A 639 18.20 10.57 10.52
N LEU A 640 18.57 11.81 10.89
CA LEU A 640 19.26 12.08 12.16
C LEU A 640 18.31 12.04 13.35
N LEU A 641 17.08 12.55 13.17
CA LEU A 641 16.10 12.75 14.24
C LEU A 641 15.07 11.62 14.36
N SER A 642 15.06 10.69 13.39
CA SER A 642 14.20 9.50 13.37
C SER A 642 14.39 8.57 14.57
N SER A 643 15.46 8.74 15.35
CA SER A 643 15.59 8.12 16.66
C SER A 643 16.38 8.99 17.64
N GLY A 644 16.26 8.65 18.92
CA GLY A 644 17.11 9.16 19.98
C GLY A 644 17.14 8.23 21.18
N LEU A 645 17.94 8.61 22.18
CA LEU A 645 17.84 8.05 23.52
C LEU A 645 17.12 9.01 24.45
N ASN A 646 16.33 8.46 25.34
CA ASN A 646 15.57 9.18 26.35
C ASN A 646 15.91 8.64 27.74
N GLY A 647 15.88 9.49 28.77
CA GLY A 647 16.39 9.16 30.11
C GLY A 647 17.88 9.44 30.29
N VAL A 648 18.52 10.15 29.35
CA VAL A 648 19.96 10.43 29.42
C VAL A 648 20.19 11.56 30.42
N LYS A 649 21.06 11.33 31.42
CA LYS A 649 21.44 12.33 32.43
C LYS A 649 22.84 12.88 32.24
N THR A 650 23.78 12.01 31.88
CA THR A 650 25.17 12.40 31.63
C THR A 650 25.74 11.60 30.47
N ILE A 651 26.50 12.27 29.60
CA ILE A 651 27.28 11.67 28.52
C ILE A 651 28.74 12.06 28.74
N THR A 652 29.66 11.11 28.68
CA THR A 652 31.11 11.36 28.82
C THR A 652 31.87 10.78 27.65
N VAL A 653 32.58 11.64 26.90
CA VAL A 653 33.36 11.26 25.72
C VAL A 653 34.83 11.63 25.92
N PRO A 654 35.78 10.69 25.75
CA PRO A 654 37.21 11.02 25.72
C PRO A 654 37.55 11.98 24.58
N TRP A 655 38.40 12.97 24.84
CA TRP A 655 38.81 13.96 23.85
C TRP A 655 40.26 14.43 24.06
N ASP A 656 41.11 14.17 23.06
CA ASP A 656 42.55 14.46 23.06
C ASP A 656 43.01 15.31 21.86
N LYS A 657 42.10 15.69 20.96
CA LYS A 657 42.44 16.34 19.68
C LYS A 657 42.80 17.82 19.84
N SER A 658 42.37 18.47 20.91
CA SER A 658 42.57 19.91 21.17
C SER A 658 42.28 20.26 22.64
N PRO A 659 42.80 21.39 23.18
CA PRO A 659 42.51 21.84 24.54
C PRO A 659 41.12 22.49 24.69
N THR A 660 40.51 22.89 23.58
CA THR A 660 39.15 23.44 23.49
C THR A 660 38.37 22.67 22.44
N ALA A 661 37.06 22.52 22.64
CA ALA A 661 36.18 21.85 21.69
C ALA A 661 34.87 22.62 21.54
N THR A 662 34.30 22.61 20.33
CA THR A 662 32.91 23.04 20.10
C THR A 662 32.05 21.78 20.06
N VAL A 663 30.99 21.77 20.87
CA VAL A 663 30.05 20.65 20.99
C VAL A 663 28.68 21.12 20.52
N SER A 664 28.10 20.38 19.59
CA SER A 664 26.76 20.59 19.03
C SER A 664 25.86 19.41 19.35
N LEU A 665 24.65 19.68 19.85
CA LEU A 665 23.69 18.68 20.33
C LEU A 665 22.36 18.85 19.59
N TRP A 666 21.77 17.76 19.12
CA TRP A 666 20.40 17.72 18.56
C TRP A 666 19.47 17.16 19.63
N THR A 667 18.66 18.03 20.22
CA THR A 667 18.00 17.79 21.52
C THR A 667 16.48 17.69 21.46
N GLU A 668 15.88 17.87 20.28
CA GLU A 668 14.43 17.92 20.11
C GLU A 668 13.88 16.58 19.61
N ASP A 669 13.03 15.95 20.42
CA ASP A 669 12.14 14.90 19.94
C ASP A 669 11.05 15.58 19.11
N GLN A 670 10.85 15.04 17.93
CA GLN A 670 9.96 15.59 16.93
C GLN A 670 8.50 15.18 17.16
N GLY A 671 8.22 14.31 18.13
CA GLY A 671 6.86 13.89 18.46
C GLY A 671 6.26 12.90 17.47
N GLU A 672 5.13 12.29 17.82
CA GLU A 672 4.42 11.37 16.93
C GLU A 672 3.02 11.10 17.48
N TRP A 673 2.01 11.20 16.62
CA TRP A 673 0.63 10.78 16.87
C TRP A 673 0.00 11.34 18.16
N GLU A 674 -0.54 12.57 18.05
CA GLU A 674 -1.15 13.37 19.11
C GLU A 674 -0.19 13.66 20.28
N TYR A 675 1.12 13.54 20.04
CA TYR A 675 2.17 13.80 21.03
C TYR A 675 3.24 14.72 20.46
N MET A 676 3.34 15.92 21.05
CA MET A 676 4.47 16.83 20.93
C MET A 676 5.16 16.89 22.30
N PRO A 677 6.50 16.82 22.39
CA PRO A 677 7.19 16.94 23.66
C PRO A 677 7.01 18.33 24.28
N HIS A 678 6.60 18.37 25.54
CA HIS A 678 6.12 19.58 26.22
C HIS A 678 6.81 19.78 27.58
N SER A 679 8.12 19.58 27.62
CA SER A 679 8.93 19.89 28.80
C SER A 679 8.95 21.41 29.04
N LEU A 680 8.74 21.82 30.29
CA LEU A 680 8.78 23.22 30.71
C LEU A 680 10.18 23.63 31.17
N HIS A 681 10.94 22.69 31.72
CA HIS A 681 12.27 22.91 32.27
C HIS A 681 13.28 21.99 31.60
N ARG A 682 14.26 22.55 30.89
CA ARG A 682 15.34 21.80 30.23
C ARG A 682 16.68 22.47 30.45
N SER A 683 17.73 21.71 30.69
CA SER A 683 19.09 22.22 30.73
C SER A 683 20.10 21.26 30.14
N PHE A 684 21.07 21.84 29.42
CA PHE A 684 22.23 21.16 28.86
C PHE A 684 23.47 21.90 29.32
N ILE A 685 24.33 21.23 30.09
CA ILE A 685 25.56 21.79 30.65
C ILE A 685 26.73 20.98 30.11
N ILE A 686 27.70 21.63 29.48
CA ILE A 686 28.85 20.98 28.84
C ILE A 686 30.11 21.43 29.57
N ASN A 687 30.82 20.49 30.22
CA ASN A 687 32.00 20.78 31.06
C ASN A 687 31.78 21.97 32.02
N GLY A 688 30.61 22.03 32.66
CA GLY A 688 30.21 23.11 33.58
C GLY A 688 29.70 24.40 32.93
N LYS A 689 29.80 24.55 31.61
CA LYS A 689 29.21 25.68 30.87
C LYS A 689 27.76 25.39 30.49
N VAL A 690 26.84 26.29 30.85
CA VAL A 690 25.44 26.19 30.43
C VAL A 690 25.34 26.45 28.93
N ALA A 691 24.94 25.44 28.16
CA ALA A 691 24.71 25.53 26.72
C ALA A 691 23.24 25.86 26.40
N LEU A 692 22.31 25.30 27.17
CA LEU A 692 20.88 25.64 27.13
C LEU A 692 20.30 25.62 28.55
N LYS A 693 19.41 26.56 28.84
CA LYS A 693 18.55 26.54 30.04
C LYS A 693 17.20 27.16 29.68
N GLU A 694 16.16 26.33 29.69
CA GLU A 694 14.76 26.68 29.47
C GLU A 694 14.00 26.52 30.79
N ASP A 695 13.15 27.50 31.08
CA ASP A 695 12.33 27.57 32.28
C ASP A 695 11.04 28.32 31.93
N PHE A 696 10.06 27.59 31.39
CA PHE A 696 8.80 28.14 30.89
C PHE A 696 7.66 27.92 31.87
N SER A 697 6.77 28.90 31.99
CA SER A 697 5.40 28.62 32.39
C SER A 697 4.63 27.92 31.25
N PRO A 698 3.49 27.24 31.52
CA PRO A 698 2.67 26.63 30.48
C PRO A 698 2.27 27.60 29.35
N ASP A 699 1.85 28.81 29.69
CA ASP A 699 1.44 29.82 28.70
C ASP A 699 2.63 30.28 27.84
N GLU A 700 3.81 30.46 28.44
CA GLU A 700 5.03 30.77 27.69
C GLU A 700 5.46 29.64 26.76
N TRP A 701 5.28 28.38 27.19
CA TRP A 701 5.56 27.23 26.33
C TRP A 701 4.62 27.20 25.13
N VAL A 702 3.31 27.43 25.35
CA VAL A 702 2.33 27.51 24.26
C VAL A 702 2.69 28.62 23.27
N ASP A 703 3.02 29.82 23.77
CA ASP A 703 3.37 30.95 22.90
C ASP A 703 4.70 30.74 22.15
N LYS A 704 5.76 30.31 22.84
CA LYS A 704 7.12 30.25 22.29
C LYS A 704 7.44 28.96 21.54
N VAL A 705 6.75 27.85 21.84
CA VAL A 705 7.02 26.53 21.27
C VAL A 705 5.87 26.08 20.39
N PHE A 706 4.63 26.07 20.89
CA PHE A 706 3.47 25.57 20.15
C PHE A 706 3.02 26.53 19.03
N HIS A 707 3.04 27.84 19.28
CA HIS A 707 2.73 28.89 18.29
C HIS A 707 3.98 29.42 17.56
N ARG A 708 5.13 28.77 17.73
CA ARG A 708 6.36 29.15 17.04
C ARG A 708 6.16 29.16 15.54
N ASP A 709 6.56 30.26 14.89
CA ASP A 709 6.44 30.45 13.45
C ASP A 709 5.01 30.36 12.90
N LEU A 710 3.98 30.59 13.74
CA LEU A 710 2.57 30.63 13.35
C LEU A 710 2.30 31.50 12.11
N TRP A 711 3.11 32.52 11.86
CA TRP A 711 2.92 33.47 10.75
C TRP A 711 3.80 33.20 9.52
N LYS A 712 4.70 32.20 9.57
CA LYS A 712 5.48 31.83 8.38
C LYS A 712 4.59 31.24 7.29
N GLU A 713 4.92 31.54 6.05
CA GLU A 713 4.17 31.18 4.86
C GLU A 713 5.05 30.50 3.80
N ALA A 714 4.49 29.49 3.16
CA ALA A 714 5.07 28.86 1.98
C ALA A 714 5.25 29.89 0.84
N MET A 715 6.28 29.68 0.01
CA MET A 715 6.73 30.56 -1.08
C MET A 715 7.24 31.95 -0.66
N ILE A 716 6.75 32.52 0.45
CA ILE A 716 7.11 33.87 0.92
C ILE A 716 8.33 33.80 1.85
N ASP A 717 8.27 32.95 2.88
CA ASP A 717 9.34 32.88 3.90
C ASP A 717 10.37 31.77 3.63
N GLY A 718 10.17 30.98 2.56
CA GLY A 718 11.18 30.04 2.05
C GLY A 718 10.64 28.70 1.59
N ASP A 719 11.56 27.77 1.35
CA ASP A 719 11.29 26.36 1.03
C ASP A 719 10.78 25.59 2.28
N PRO A 720 10.30 24.34 2.15
CA PRO A 720 9.86 23.55 3.30
C PRO A 720 10.90 23.42 4.42
N TRP A 721 12.20 23.45 4.11
CA TRP A 721 13.26 23.41 5.11
C TRP A 721 13.31 24.70 5.94
N ALA A 722 13.27 25.86 5.30
CA ALA A 722 13.30 27.16 5.96
C ALA A 722 12.04 27.43 6.81
N VAL A 723 10.88 26.93 6.35
CA VAL A 723 9.60 27.11 7.06
C VAL A 723 9.46 26.13 8.22
N TYR A 724 9.86 24.86 8.07
CA TYR A 724 9.63 23.83 9.09
C TYR A 724 10.93 23.18 9.60
N ALA A 725 11.64 22.43 8.77
CA ALA A 725 12.65 21.48 9.25
C ALA A 725 13.86 22.09 9.97
N SER A 726 14.28 23.29 9.58
CA SER A 726 15.48 23.95 10.15
C SER A 726 15.35 24.23 11.64
N ARG A 727 14.13 24.48 12.16
CA ARG A 727 13.88 24.71 13.59
C ARG A 727 13.62 23.43 14.38
N ARG A 728 13.46 22.30 13.70
CA ARG A 728 12.96 21.03 14.23
C ARG A 728 14.11 20.10 14.61
N ALA A 729 15.02 20.59 15.43
CA ALA A 729 16.25 19.87 15.80
C ALA A 729 16.72 20.13 17.23
N GLY A 730 16.26 21.23 17.84
CA GLY A 730 16.79 21.73 19.10
C GLY A 730 18.32 21.79 19.08
N LEU A 731 18.91 22.30 17.99
CA LEU A 731 20.36 22.40 17.85
C LEU A 731 20.93 23.37 18.91
N VAL A 732 21.76 22.83 19.80
CA VAL A 732 22.45 23.59 20.85
C VAL A 732 23.95 23.48 20.62
N THR A 733 24.65 24.59 20.51
CA THR A 733 26.11 24.61 20.26
C THR A 733 26.83 25.42 21.33
N ALA A 734 27.91 24.87 21.90
CA ALA A 734 28.77 25.59 22.83
C ALA A 734 30.25 25.21 22.67
N THR A 735 31.12 26.22 22.65
CA THR A 735 32.58 26.02 22.82
C THR A 735 32.94 25.94 24.30
N VAL A 736 33.70 24.91 24.66
CA VAL A 736 34.10 24.60 26.05
C VAL A 736 35.59 24.24 26.14
N PRO A 737 36.24 24.47 27.30
CA PRO A 737 37.52 23.86 27.58
C PRO A 737 37.37 22.35 27.78
N VAL A 738 38.39 21.59 27.40
CA VAL A 738 38.47 20.15 27.66
C VAL A 738 39.01 19.95 29.08
N ILE A 739 38.25 19.25 29.92
CA ILE A 739 38.58 19.03 31.34
C ILE A 739 38.95 17.55 31.50
N ASP A 740 40.12 17.27 32.07
CA ASP A 740 40.64 15.91 32.30
C ASP A 740 40.63 15.01 31.04
N GLY A 741 40.86 15.61 29.86
CA GLY A 741 40.85 14.91 28.57
C GLY A 741 39.47 14.39 28.16
N ARG A 742 38.39 15.03 28.63
CA ARG A 742 37.00 14.59 28.40
C ARG A 742 36.06 15.76 28.09
N ILE A 743 35.00 15.43 27.37
CA ILE A 743 33.78 16.21 27.23
C ILE A 743 32.67 15.52 28.01
N THR A 744 32.11 16.20 29.00
CA THR A 744 30.98 15.76 29.79
C THR A 744 29.78 16.66 29.50
N VAL A 745 28.66 16.05 29.14
CA VAL A 745 27.37 16.73 28.93
C VAL A 745 26.41 16.25 30.00
N ASP A 746 25.94 17.17 30.84
CA ASP A 746 24.88 16.94 31.82
C ASP A 746 23.54 17.45 31.27
N ILE A 747 22.52 16.61 31.34
CA ILE A 747 21.20 16.84 30.79
C ILE A 747 20.16 16.72 31.90
N SER A 748 19.31 17.73 32.03
CA SER A 748 18.14 17.70 32.90
C SER A 748 16.91 18.13 32.10
N SER A 749 15.80 17.43 32.27
CA SER A 749 14.51 17.81 31.70
C SER A 749 13.39 17.37 32.63
N ASP A 750 12.29 18.10 32.65
CA ASP A 750 11.06 17.64 33.25
C ASP A 750 10.20 16.87 32.22
N GLN A 751 9.35 15.97 32.72
CA GLN A 751 8.33 15.20 31.99
C GLN A 751 8.81 14.04 31.07
N PRO A 752 8.44 12.78 31.37
CA PRO A 752 8.47 11.69 30.39
C PRO A 752 7.43 11.91 29.27
N PRO A 753 7.66 11.39 28.05
CA PRO A 753 8.83 10.66 27.59
C PRO A 753 9.97 11.56 27.06
N ASN A 754 10.15 12.82 27.50
CA ASN A 754 11.30 13.63 27.04
C ASN A 754 12.31 13.99 28.14
N ASP A 755 12.33 13.19 29.21
CA ASP A 755 13.27 13.34 30.33
C ASP A 755 14.71 13.03 29.90
N GLY A 756 15.39 14.00 29.29
CA GLY A 756 16.76 13.88 28.82
C GLY A 756 16.87 13.21 27.46
N TYR A 757 16.06 13.66 26.50
CA TYR A 757 16.15 13.20 25.12
C TYR A 757 17.34 13.83 24.37
N ILE A 758 18.00 13.00 23.56
CA ILE A 758 19.05 13.42 22.62
C ILE A 758 19.05 12.50 21.40
N ALA A 759 19.12 13.09 20.21
CA ALA A 759 19.21 12.37 18.94
C ALA A 759 20.65 12.20 18.47
N ALA A 760 21.45 13.28 18.55
CA ALA A 760 22.83 13.29 18.08
C ALA A 760 23.71 14.29 18.83
N MET A 761 25.03 14.09 18.74
CA MET A 761 26.07 15.01 19.23
C MET A 761 27.24 15.03 18.24
N VAL A 762 27.80 16.21 17.99
CA VAL A 762 29.05 16.40 17.25
C VAL A 762 30.05 17.14 18.14
N ILE A 763 31.30 16.70 18.14
CA ILE A 763 32.41 17.34 18.86
C ILE A 763 33.50 17.70 17.85
N GLU A 764 33.86 18.98 17.80
CA GLU A 764 34.85 19.56 16.88
C GLU A 764 36.04 20.16 17.62
N PRO A 765 37.26 20.11 17.04
CA PRO A 765 38.43 20.73 17.65
C PRO A 765 38.37 22.26 17.57
N GLY A 766 38.73 22.92 18.67
CA GLY A 766 38.82 24.37 18.74
C GLY A 766 37.45 25.04 18.80
N THR A 767 37.26 26.05 17.96
CA THR A 767 36.04 26.88 17.87
C THR A 767 35.27 26.64 16.56
N SER A 768 35.59 25.57 15.83
CA SER A 768 34.95 25.25 14.54
C SER A 768 33.48 24.85 14.73
N THR A 769 32.63 25.24 13.77
CA THR A 769 31.26 24.73 13.60
C THR A 769 31.07 24.00 12.26
N ALA A 770 32.15 23.79 11.50
CA ALA A 770 32.09 23.26 10.15
C ALA A 770 31.46 21.87 10.07
N ALA A 771 31.62 21.03 11.11
CA ALA A 771 30.98 19.73 11.14
C ALA A 771 29.48 19.83 11.43
N ALA A 772 29.06 20.68 12.38
CA ALA A 772 27.65 20.95 12.62
C ALA A 772 26.96 21.55 11.38
N ASP A 773 27.61 22.53 10.73
CA ASP A 773 27.11 23.16 9.49
C ASP A 773 27.00 22.15 8.34
N ALA A 774 27.97 21.23 8.21
CA ALA A 774 27.93 20.15 7.22
C ALA A 774 26.78 19.16 7.49
N VAL A 775 26.48 18.86 8.76
CA VAL A 775 25.35 18.00 9.15
C VAL A 775 24.02 18.67 8.84
N GLU A 776 23.86 19.97 9.14
CA GLU A 776 22.63 20.71 8.82
C GLU A 776 22.42 20.84 7.31
N GLN A 777 23.47 21.06 6.54
CA GLN A 777 23.40 21.06 5.07
C GLN A 777 23.01 19.68 4.54
N TRP A 778 23.57 18.60 5.09
CA TRP A 778 23.17 17.24 4.74
C TRP A 778 21.71 16.96 5.10
N ARG A 779 21.24 17.36 6.29
CA ARG A 779 19.83 17.25 6.69
C ARG A 779 18.91 18.00 5.73
N ARG A 780 19.29 19.21 5.31
CA ARG A 780 18.54 20.00 4.31
C ARG A 780 18.39 19.26 2.99
N GLU A 781 19.47 18.69 2.47
CA GLU A 781 19.46 17.91 1.23
C GLU A 781 18.54 16.69 1.35
N ARG A 782 18.63 15.94 2.46
CA ARG A 782 17.77 14.77 2.70
C ARG A 782 16.31 15.13 2.87
N TYR A 783 16.02 16.24 3.54
CA TYR A 783 14.67 16.72 3.70
C TYR A 783 14.04 17.09 2.36
N ALA A 784 14.77 17.79 1.48
CA ALA A 784 14.29 18.15 0.15
C ALA A 784 14.08 16.95 -0.78
N GLU A 785 14.96 15.94 -0.72
CA GLU A 785 14.80 14.68 -1.47
C GLU A 785 13.60 13.86 -0.96
N ARG A 786 13.32 13.92 0.34
CA ARG A 786 12.25 13.15 0.98
C ARG A 786 10.87 13.80 0.87
N TRP A 787 10.84 15.13 0.85
CA TRP A 787 9.62 15.94 0.76
C TRP A 787 9.67 16.86 -0.46
N PRO A 788 9.72 16.29 -1.67
CA PRO A 788 9.73 17.09 -2.87
C PRO A 788 8.43 17.88 -3.01
N LEU A 789 8.56 19.08 -3.54
CA LEU A 789 7.42 19.95 -3.83
C LEU A 789 6.79 19.56 -5.17
N VAL A 790 5.49 19.25 -5.18
CA VAL A 790 4.77 18.85 -6.40
C VAL A 790 4.11 20.01 -7.14
N ASP A 791 3.81 21.10 -6.43
CA ASP A 791 3.23 22.31 -7.00
C ASP A 791 4.33 23.29 -7.41
N LYS A 792 4.07 24.04 -8.50
CA LYS A 792 4.95 25.13 -8.93
C LYS A 792 4.34 26.46 -8.49
N PRO A 793 5.13 27.38 -7.92
CA PRO A 793 4.71 28.77 -7.73
C PRO A 793 4.28 29.40 -9.06
N VAL A 794 3.40 30.40 -8.98
CA VAL A 794 3.07 31.24 -10.14
C VAL A 794 4.32 32.00 -10.59
N ASP A 795 4.50 32.15 -11.89
CA ASP A 795 5.58 32.97 -12.44
C ASP A 795 5.43 34.43 -11.97
N PRO A 796 6.39 34.96 -11.17
CA PRO A 796 6.34 36.33 -10.68
C PRO A 796 6.28 37.37 -11.80
N ALA A 797 6.77 37.05 -13.01
CA ALA A 797 6.74 37.95 -14.16
C ALA A 797 5.33 38.23 -14.70
N LEU A 798 4.32 37.43 -14.29
CA LEU A 798 2.92 37.69 -14.62
C LEU A 798 2.34 38.87 -13.83
N ALA A 799 2.97 39.26 -12.72
CA ALA A 799 2.51 40.40 -11.93
C ALA A 799 2.84 41.70 -12.66
N ARG A 800 1.80 42.35 -13.20
CA ARG A 800 1.89 43.64 -13.89
C ARG A 800 0.99 44.65 -13.18
N GLY A 801 1.56 45.38 -12.23
CA GLY A 801 0.83 46.26 -11.32
C GLY A 801 0.02 45.53 -10.25
N ILE A 802 -0.86 46.27 -9.60
CA ILE A 802 -1.72 45.80 -8.50
C ILE A 802 -3.10 45.47 -9.05
N THR A 803 -3.57 44.25 -8.80
CA THR A 803 -4.85 43.76 -9.31
C THR A 803 -5.63 43.02 -8.22
N LEU A 804 -6.95 43.12 -8.30
CA LEU A 804 -7.91 42.35 -7.51
C LEU A 804 -8.97 41.79 -8.45
N ARG A 805 -9.25 40.50 -8.37
CA ARG A 805 -10.20 39.76 -9.21
C ARG A 805 -11.12 38.88 -8.39
N VAL A 806 -12.25 38.50 -8.96
CA VAL A 806 -13.23 37.61 -8.34
C VAL A 806 -13.17 36.25 -9.02
N LEU A 807 -13.30 35.16 -8.25
CA LEU A 807 -13.59 33.83 -8.79
C LEU A 807 -15.10 33.67 -9.04
N PRO A 808 -15.54 33.51 -10.30
CA PRO A 808 -16.96 33.29 -10.61
C PRO A 808 -17.49 31.96 -10.04
N PRO A 809 -18.81 31.83 -9.84
CA PRO A 809 -19.42 30.57 -9.39
C PRO A 809 -19.06 29.39 -10.29
N GLY A 810 -18.74 28.25 -9.68
CA GLY A 810 -18.33 27.03 -10.40
C GLY A 810 -16.86 27.00 -10.83
N THR A 811 -16.10 28.07 -10.61
CA THR A 811 -14.64 28.02 -10.69
C THR A 811 -14.10 27.23 -9.50
N LYS A 812 -13.08 26.39 -9.72
CA LYS A 812 -12.40 25.74 -8.61
C LYS A 812 -11.81 26.83 -7.70
N ARG A 813 -11.98 26.66 -6.39
CA ARG A 813 -11.42 27.58 -5.39
C ARG A 813 -9.89 27.60 -5.51
N SER A 814 -9.27 28.72 -5.16
CA SER A 814 -7.82 28.93 -5.28
C SER A 814 -7.01 28.23 -4.20
N GLN A 815 -7.17 26.91 -4.12
CA GLN A 815 -6.44 26.10 -3.14
C GLN A 815 -4.97 25.98 -3.53
N HIS A 816 -4.58 26.17 -4.79
CA HIS A 816 -3.19 26.11 -5.26
C HIS A 816 -2.72 27.44 -5.84
N PRO A 817 -1.40 27.67 -5.96
CA PRO A 817 -0.87 28.85 -6.63
C PRO A 817 -1.33 28.88 -8.08
N PHE A 818 -2.19 29.85 -8.41
CA PHE A 818 -2.54 30.14 -9.80
C PHE A 818 -2.88 31.61 -9.96
N TRP A 819 -2.77 32.09 -11.20
CA TRP A 819 -3.23 33.40 -11.60
C TRP A 819 -3.76 33.34 -13.02
N ASP A 820 -4.93 33.95 -13.26
CA ASP A 820 -5.48 34.18 -14.59
C ASP A 820 -5.85 35.66 -14.74
N PRO A 821 -5.17 36.42 -15.62
CA PRO A 821 -5.47 37.83 -15.82
C PRO A 821 -6.87 38.08 -16.42
N ASN A 822 -7.51 37.06 -16.98
CA ASN A 822 -8.86 37.14 -17.55
C ASN A 822 -9.98 36.97 -16.51
N LEU A 823 -9.64 36.66 -15.25
CA LEU A 823 -10.62 36.68 -14.18
C LEU A 823 -11.28 38.07 -14.12
N PRO A 824 -12.59 38.15 -13.87
CA PRO A 824 -13.29 39.42 -13.89
C PRO A 824 -13.07 40.21 -12.59
N THR A 825 -13.24 41.52 -12.66
CA THR A 825 -13.38 42.38 -11.47
C THR A 825 -14.82 42.41 -10.95
N THR A 826 -15.77 41.85 -11.71
CA THR A 826 -17.19 41.79 -11.34
C THR A 826 -17.79 40.42 -11.68
N ALA A 827 -18.49 39.80 -10.73
CA ALA A 827 -19.19 38.53 -10.96
C ALA A 827 -20.63 38.56 -10.43
N ALA A 828 -21.47 37.66 -10.94
CA ALA A 828 -22.85 37.50 -10.51
C ALA A 828 -23.05 36.14 -9.84
N PHE A 829 -23.72 36.15 -8.69
CA PHE A 829 -24.04 34.97 -7.88
C PHE A 829 -25.55 34.93 -7.66
N ARG A 830 -26.08 33.73 -7.41
CA ARG A 830 -27.46 33.54 -6.95
C ARG A 830 -27.45 32.86 -5.60
N ALA A 831 -28.29 33.34 -4.70
CA ALA A 831 -28.45 32.76 -3.39
C ALA A 831 -29.90 32.84 -2.91
N ALA A 832 -30.31 31.86 -2.11
CA ALA A 832 -31.58 31.87 -1.41
C ALA A 832 -31.45 32.56 -0.04
N ARG A 833 -32.59 32.94 0.56
CA ARG A 833 -32.59 33.45 1.93
C ARG A 833 -32.20 32.34 2.91
N GLY A 834 -31.42 32.70 3.92
CA GLY A 834 -30.83 31.78 4.88
C GLY A 834 -29.65 30.97 4.34
N GLN A 835 -29.19 31.23 3.11
CA GLN A 835 -28.00 30.59 2.54
C GLN A 835 -26.73 31.28 3.03
N VAL A 836 -25.70 30.49 3.34
CA VAL A 836 -24.33 31.00 3.53
C VAL A 836 -23.69 31.16 2.16
N VAL A 837 -23.25 32.38 1.84
CA VAL A 837 -22.53 32.71 0.61
C VAL A 837 -21.06 32.87 0.94
N SER A 838 -20.19 32.25 0.15
CA SER A 838 -18.74 32.39 0.23
C SER A 838 -18.18 32.78 -1.13
N VAL A 839 -17.40 33.85 -1.18
CA VAL A 839 -16.81 34.42 -2.39
C VAL A 839 -15.30 34.49 -2.21
N ASP A 840 -14.56 33.96 -3.17
CA ASP A 840 -13.11 34.07 -3.23
C ASP A 840 -12.70 35.19 -4.20
N PHE A 841 -11.79 36.04 -3.72
CA PHE A 841 -11.09 37.06 -4.48
C PHE A 841 -9.61 36.70 -4.56
N LEU A 842 -8.96 37.12 -5.64
CA LEU A 842 -7.52 36.97 -5.83
C LEU A 842 -6.87 38.34 -6.06
N ALA A 843 -5.96 38.69 -5.15
CA ALA A 843 -5.07 39.82 -5.33
C ALA A 843 -3.74 39.35 -5.92
N PHE A 844 -3.17 40.14 -6.82
CA PHE A 844 -1.85 39.89 -7.39
C PHE A 844 -1.15 41.20 -7.66
N SER A 845 0.12 41.30 -7.23
CA SER A 845 0.85 42.56 -7.12
C SER A 845 2.30 42.38 -7.55
N ASP A 846 2.85 43.39 -8.22
CA ASP A 846 4.29 43.51 -8.48
C ASP A 846 5.05 44.29 -7.37
N GLN A 847 4.31 44.75 -6.36
CA GLN A 847 4.81 45.40 -5.15
C GLN A 847 4.59 44.51 -3.92
N GLU A 848 5.50 44.65 -2.95
CA GLU A 848 5.39 44.12 -1.59
C GLU A 848 4.53 45.06 -0.72
N ASP A 849 3.69 44.50 0.15
CA ASP A 849 3.03 45.24 1.23
C ASP A 849 2.86 44.33 2.46
N LEU A 850 3.49 44.71 3.58
CA LEU A 850 3.42 43.97 4.83
C LEU A 850 2.16 44.26 5.65
N THR A 851 1.46 45.36 5.34
CA THR A 851 0.27 45.81 6.08
C THR A 851 -0.82 46.32 5.12
N PRO A 852 -1.23 45.52 4.12
CA PRO A 852 -2.32 45.87 3.22
C PRO A 852 -3.59 46.12 4.02
N LYS A 853 -4.39 47.10 3.58
CA LYS A 853 -5.69 47.39 4.20
C LYS A 853 -6.80 46.77 3.38
N SER A 854 -7.81 46.24 4.05
CA SER A 854 -8.98 45.64 3.41
C SER A 854 -10.27 46.22 3.98
N THR A 855 -11.25 46.45 3.12
CA THR A 855 -12.61 46.83 3.52
C THR A 855 -13.63 46.00 2.74
N LEU A 856 -14.54 45.35 3.46
CA LEU A 856 -15.68 44.61 2.89
C LEU A 856 -16.95 45.43 3.10
N SER A 857 -17.68 45.70 2.02
CA SER A 857 -19.01 46.33 2.07
C SER A 857 -20.03 45.38 1.48
N ILE A 858 -21.11 45.11 2.21
CA ILE A 858 -22.24 44.32 1.74
C ILE A 858 -23.51 45.17 1.84
N GLY A 859 -24.26 45.24 0.75
CA GLY A 859 -25.50 46.00 0.68
C GLY A 859 -26.53 45.56 1.72
N GLY A 860 -27.46 46.46 2.07
CA GLY A 860 -28.55 46.16 3.01
C GLY A 860 -28.12 46.02 4.48
N GLY A 861 -26.92 46.49 4.85
CA GLY A 861 -26.43 46.44 6.24
C GLY A 861 -26.02 45.04 6.72
N ILE A 862 -25.84 44.11 5.78
CA ILE A 862 -25.43 42.73 6.08
C ILE A 862 -23.99 42.74 6.57
N LYS A 863 -23.72 42.02 7.66
CA LYS A 863 -22.36 41.82 8.17
C LYS A 863 -21.76 40.57 7.52
N GLY A 864 -20.52 40.69 7.06
CA GLY A 864 -19.73 39.59 6.53
C GLY A 864 -18.43 39.42 7.29
N ASP A 865 -17.88 38.23 7.18
CA ASP A 865 -16.56 37.86 7.69
C ASP A 865 -15.57 37.89 6.52
N LEU A 866 -14.34 38.37 6.78
CA LEU A 866 -13.24 38.39 5.81
C LEU A 866 -12.10 37.53 6.34
N ARG A 867 -11.55 36.67 5.48
CA ARG A 867 -10.37 35.83 5.75
C ARG A 867 -9.39 35.92 4.60
N TRP A 868 -8.13 35.61 4.85
CA TRP A 868 -7.10 35.51 3.81
C TRP A 868 -6.49 34.11 3.79
N GLY A 869 -6.23 33.59 2.59
CA GLY A 869 -5.61 32.28 2.44
C GLY A 869 -4.13 32.36 2.75
N LYS A 870 -3.71 31.81 3.88
CA LYS A 870 -2.31 31.70 4.30
C LYS A 870 -1.63 30.59 3.49
N TRP A 871 -0.49 30.89 2.87
CA TRP A 871 0.23 29.88 2.10
C TRP A 871 0.93 28.90 3.05
N THR A 872 0.64 27.60 2.93
CA THR A 872 1.28 26.52 3.70
C THR A 872 1.76 25.42 2.76
N TYR A 873 2.72 24.61 3.22
CA TYR A 873 2.95 23.31 2.59
C TYR A 873 2.10 22.26 3.30
N MET A 874 1.63 21.25 2.57
CA MET A 874 0.74 20.23 3.12
C MET A 874 0.91 18.91 2.35
N ARG A 875 0.68 17.78 3.04
CA ARG A 875 0.48 16.48 2.39
C ARG A 875 -1.01 16.33 2.09
N ARG A 876 -1.38 15.97 0.87
CA ARG A 876 -2.78 15.86 0.44
C ARG A 876 -3.43 14.51 0.76
N GLY A 877 -2.68 13.57 1.31
CA GLY A 877 -3.13 12.21 1.53
C GLY A 877 -2.31 11.45 2.56
N VAL A 878 -2.92 10.39 3.08
CA VAL A 878 -2.30 9.48 4.06
C VAL A 878 -1.13 8.74 3.40
N GLY A 879 0.04 8.76 4.04
CA GLY A 879 1.22 8.08 3.52
C GLY A 879 1.89 8.76 2.32
N GLU A 880 1.42 9.95 1.92
CA GLU A 880 2.11 10.75 0.90
C GLU A 880 3.51 11.14 1.39
N ASN A 881 4.43 11.17 0.43
CA ASN A 881 5.86 11.46 0.58
C ASN A 881 6.27 12.67 -0.26
N ALA A 882 5.38 13.65 -0.41
CA ALA A 882 5.60 14.89 -1.13
C ALA A 882 4.76 16.01 -0.50
N LEU A 883 5.11 17.25 -0.81
CA LEU A 883 4.42 18.44 -0.33
C LEU A 883 3.77 19.20 -1.46
N ALA A 884 2.55 19.65 -1.23
CA ALA A 884 1.81 20.57 -2.07
C ALA A 884 1.82 21.97 -1.45
N ILE A 885 1.67 23.00 -2.30
CA ILE A 885 1.43 24.37 -1.85
C ILE A 885 -0.07 24.58 -1.77
N THR A 886 -0.56 25.04 -0.61
CA THR A 886 -1.98 25.35 -0.43
C THR A 886 -2.24 26.71 0.22
N SER A 887 -3.42 27.28 -0.03
CA SER A 887 -3.99 28.40 0.74
C SER A 887 -5.31 28.03 1.42
N ASP A 888 -5.43 26.76 1.85
CA ASP A 888 -6.63 26.24 2.51
C ASP A 888 -6.81 26.75 3.93
N VAL A 889 -5.73 27.14 4.63
CA VAL A 889 -5.85 27.85 5.91
C VAL A 889 -6.35 29.26 5.66
N LEU A 890 -7.63 29.50 5.92
CA LEU A 890 -8.27 30.81 5.79
C LEU A 890 -8.19 31.55 7.12
N GLU A 891 -7.14 32.35 7.26
CA GLU A 891 -6.83 33.12 8.47
C GLU A 891 -7.79 34.30 8.63
N GLY A 892 -8.38 34.44 9.82
CA GLY A 892 -9.34 35.50 10.15
C GLY A 892 -8.74 36.78 10.69
N ASP A 893 -7.48 36.78 11.14
CA ASP A 893 -6.76 38.00 11.52
C ASP A 893 -6.18 38.71 10.29
N MET A 894 -6.98 39.62 9.72
CA MET A 894 -6.58 40.44 8.58
C MET A 894 -5.37 41.35 8.85
N ARG A 895 -5.00 41.61 10.12
CA ARG A 895 -3.83 42.45 10.46
C ARG A 895 -2.50 41.77 10.11
N MET A 896 -2.51 40.45 9.99
CA MET A 896 -1.34 39.63 9.68
C MET A 896 -1.22 39.29 8.19
N MET A 897 -2.21 39.69 7.37
CA MET A 897 -2.16 39.46 5.93
C MET A 897 -1.00 40.23 5.30
N ARG A 898 -0.22 39.57 4.44
CA ARG A 898 0.84 40.18 3.63
C ARG A 898 0.55 40.01 2.13
N ILE A 899 0.94 40.99 1.32
CA ILE A 899 1.02 40.88 -0.13
C ILE A 899 2.49 40.77 -0.51
N ALA A 900 2.87 39.61 -1.05
CA ALA A 900 4.20 39.39 -1.59
C ALA A 900 4.21 39.59 -3.11
N LYS A 901 5.30 40.15 -3.62
CA LYS A 901 5.49 40.41 -5.05
C LYS A 901 5.45 39.10 -5.82
N GLY A 902 4.60 39.05 -6.85
CA GLY A 902 4.52 37.87 -7.71
C GLY A 902 3.94 36.63 -7.04
N VAL A 903 3.32 36.76 -5.87
CA VAL A 903 2.60 35.68 -5.19
C VAL A 903 1.12 36.04 -5.11
N PRO A 904 0.20 35.24 -5.69
CA PRO A 904 -1.23 35.49 -5.57
C PRO A 904 -1.67 35.42 -4.10
N ARG A 905 -2.64 36.25 -3.71
CA ARG A 905 -3.26 36.21 -2.39
C ARG A 905 -4.74 35.93 -2.54
N ARG A 906 -5.21 34.85 -1.90
CA ARG A 906 -6.63 34.54 -1.76
C ARG A 906 -7.23 35.36 -0.62
N ILE A 907 -8.39 35.96 -0.87
CA ILE A 907 -9.22 36.60 0.15
C ILE A 907 -10.62 36.00 0.06
N ASN A 908 -11.14 35.47 1.16
CA ASN A 908 -12.47 34.90 1.23
C ASN A 908 -13.40 35.83 2.00
N ALA A 909 -14.54 36.18 1.40
CA ALA A 909 -15.64 36.86 2.07
C ALA A 909 -16.80 35.89 2.26
N SER A 910 -17.34 35.81 3.48
CA SER A 910 -18.50 34.94 3.78
C SER A 910 -19.58 35.68 4.56
N PHE A 911 -20.85 35.44 4.24
CA PHE A 911 -21.99 36.01 4.95
C PHE A 911 -23.25 35.15 4.75
N THR A 912 -24.22 35.31 5.65
CA THR A 912 -25.54 34.67 5.51
C THR A 912 -26.51 35.66 4.90
N VAL A 913 -27.24 35.24 3.87
CA VAL A 913 -28.31 36.04 3.27
C VAL A 913 -29.49 36.11 4.26
N PRO A 914 -29.87 37.30 4.77
CA PRO A 914 -30.97 37.41 5.72
C PRO A 914 -32.32 37.01 5.11
N ASP A 915 -33.25 36.57 5.95
CA ASP A 915 -34.63 36.25 5.54
C ASP A 915 -35.41 37.44 4.97
N THR A 916 -34.97 38.66 5.28
CA THR A 916 -35.56 39.90 4.79
C THR A 916 -34.95 40.40 3.47
N ALA A 917 -33.88 39.76 2.99
CA ALA A 917 -33.20 40.22 1.78
C ALA A 917 -34.04 39.97 0.51
N SER A 918 -33.92 40.88 -0.45
CA SER A 918 -34.58 40.80 -1.75
C SER A 918 -33.77 41.55 -2.81
N GLY A 919 -34.00 41.21 -4.08
CA GLY A 919 -33.31 41.85 -5.20
C GLY A 919 -31.81 41.51 -5.24
N THR A 920 -31.01 42.45 -5.72
CA THR A 920 -29.55 42.27 -5.82
C THR A 920 -28.86 42.90 -4.63
N VAL A 921 -28.02 42.12 -3.95
CA VAL A 921 -27.14 42.57 -2.86
C VAL A 921 -25.72 42.73 -3.43
N PRO A 922 -25.19 43.97 -3.53
CA PRO A 922 -23.81 44.19 -3.91
C PRO A 922 -22.85 43.81 -2.77
N VAL A 923 -21.74 43.18 -3.11
CA VAL A 923 -20.64 42.79 -2.23
C VAL A 923 -19.37 43.36 -2.83
N ASP A 924 -18.77 44.34 -2.16
CA ASP A 924 -17.57 45.04 -2.63
C ASP A 924 -16.39 44.73 -1.71
N LEU A 925 -15.30 44.24 -2.29
CA LEU A 925 -14.00 44.15 -1.61
C LEU A 925 -13.07 45.21 -2.17
N THR A 926 -12.60 46.08 -1.29
CA THR A 926 -11.56 47.07 -1.59
C THR A 926 -10.28 46.70 -0.83
N LEU A 927 -9.15 46.68 -1.53
CA LEU A 927 -7.82 46.55 -0.94
C LEU A 927 -6.99 47.81 -1.23
N THR A 928 -6.23 48.26 -0.24
CA THR A 928 -5.14 49.24 -0.42
C THR A 928 -3.82 48.49 -0.29
N ILE A 929 -3.08 48.42 -1.39
CA ILE A 929 -1.78 47.73 -1.49
C ILE A 929 -0.75 48.76 -1.93
N ALA A 930 0.32 48.93 -1.16
CA ALA A 930 1.37 49.93 -1.40
C ALA A 930 0.81 51.35 -1.67
N GLY A 931 -0.28 51.71 -0.98
CA GLY A 931 -0.97 53.00 -1.12
C GLY A 931 -1.93 53.11 -2.31
N GLN A 932 -1.99 52.11 -3.21
CA GLN A 932 -2.94 52.07 -4.32
C GLN A 932 -4.20 51.30 -3.95
N GLU A 933 -5.37 51.88 -4.24
CA GLU A 933 -6.65 51.24 -4.04
C GLU A 933 -7.06 50.40 -5.26
N VAL A 934 -7.48 49.16 -5.03
CA VAL A 934 -8.09 48.27 -6.03
C VAL A 934 -9.38 47.68 -5.49
N LYS A 935 -10.37 47.49 -6.37
CA LYS A 935 -11.72 47.05 -6.01
C LYS A 935 -12.18 45.91 -6.91
N ALA A 936 -12.91 44.96 -6.33
CA ALA A 936 -13.67 43.95 -7.05
C ALA A 936 -15.06 43.77 -6.42
N SER A 937 -16.04 43.42 -7.24
CA SER A 937 -17.46 43.46 -6.88
C SER A 937 -18.18 42.16 -7.20
N VAL A 938 -19.14 41.77 -6.37
CA VAL A 938 -20.05 40.66 -6.63
C VAL A 938 -21.49 41.13 -6.45
N ASN A 939 -22.33 40.81 -7.42
CA ASN A 939 -23.77 41.03 -7.34
C ASN A 939 -24.45 39.72 -6.98
N VAL A 940 -25.02 39.63 -5.77
CA VAL A 940 -25.78 38.45 -5.32
C VAL A 940 -27.26 38.68 -5.56
N GLU A 941 -27.81 38.01 -6.56
CA GLU A 941 -29.25 37.95 -6.81
C GLU A 941 -29.91 37.05 -5.76
N VAL A 942 -30.72 37.66 -4.88
CA VAL A 942 -31.45 36.95 -3.81
C VAL A 942 -32.77 36.43 -4.36
N ILE A 943 -32.88 35.12 -4.47
CA ILE A 943 -34.13 34.46 -4.88
C ILE A 943 -35.13 34.58 -3.72
N PRO A 944 -36.38 35.01 -3.96
CA PRO A 944 -37.33 35.36 -2.90
C PRO A 944 -37.99 34.13 -2.23
N PHE A 945 -37.20 33.12 -1.86
CA PHE A 945 -37.60 32.02 -1.00
C PHE A 945 -36.57 31.77 0.10
N THR A 946 -37.03 31.17 1.20
CA THR A 946 -36.19 30.81 2.35
C THR A 946 -35.88 29.32 2.34
N LEU A 947 -34.60 28.99 2.43
CA LEU A 947 -34.15 27.62 2.58
C LEU A 947 -34.69 27.03 3.88
N PRO A 948 -35.34 25.85 3.86
CA PRO A 948 -35.74 25.20 5.10
C PRO A 948 -34.50 24.88 5.95
N PRO A 949 -34.57 24.99 7.28
CA PRO A 949 -33.51 24.48 8.14
C PRO A 949 -33.41 22.96 7.98
N THR A 950 -32.21 22.41 8.14
CA THR A 950 -32.01 20.96 8.20
C THR A 950 -31.73 20.53 9.62
N SER A 951 -32.32 19.40 10.05
CA SER A 951 -32.04 18.77 11.35
C SER A 951 -31.09 17.57 11.22
N THR A 952 -30.73 17.18 9.99
CA THR A 952 -29.74 16.11 9.73
C THR A 952 -28.42 16.49 10.42
N PRO A 953 -27.89 15.69 11.36
CA PRO A 953 -26.62 16.01 12.01
C PRO A 953 -25.45 15.89 11.01
N ILE A 954 -24.81 17.01 10.72
CA ILE A 954 -23.64 17.12 9.83
C ILE A 954 -22.55 17.93 10.53
N GLY A 955 -21.41 17.33 10.82
CA GLY A 955 -20.31 18.11 11.39
C GLY A 955 -19.07 17.31 11.74
N TYR A 956 -18.41 17.71 12.83
CA TYR A 956 -17.08 17.24 13.17
C TYR A 956 -16.98 16.60 14.55
N TYR A 957 -15.95 15.78 14.69
CA TYR A 957 -15.40 15.43 16.00
C TYR A 957 -14.64 16.61 16.58
N MET A 958 -15.04 17.01 17.78
CA MET A 958 -14.37 18.02 18.57
C MET A 958 -13.41 17.35 19.53
N ALA A 959 -12.22 17.94 19.64
CA ALA A 959 -11.24 17.65 20.67
C ALA A 959 -10.68 18.98 21.15
N ALA A 960 -10.27 19.05 22.42
CA ALA A 960 -9.37 20.09 22.87
C ALA A 960 -8.04 20.01 22.08
N PRO A 961 -7.40 21.15 21.74
CA PRO A 961 -6.06 21.13 21.17
C PRO A 961 -5.08 20.48 22.16
N ASN A 962 -4.02 19.86 21.64
CA ASN A 962 -3.11 19.05 22.47
C ASN A 962 -2.56 19.77 23.73
N PRO A 963 -2.19 21.08 23.70
CA PRO A 963 -1.74 21.78 24.90
C PRO A 963 -2.78 21.88 26.01
N ASP A 964 -4.08 21.93 25.69
CA ASP A 964 -5.14 21.95 26.70
C ASP A 964 -5.26 20.60 27.43
N VAL A 965 -4.69 19.52 26.87
CA VAL A 965 -4.59 18.22 27.54
C VAL A 965 -3.37 18.16 28.45
N TRP A 966 -2.24 18.73 28.03
CA TRP A 966 -0.99 18.74 28.78
C TRP A 966 -0.99 19.76 29.91
N PHE A 967 -1.56 20.94 29.64
CA PHE A 967 -1.66 22.07 30.54
C PHE A 967 -3.13 22.54 30.63
N PRO A 968 -4.00 21.78 31.34
CA PRO A 968 -5.43 22.05 31.31
C PRO A 968 -5.77 23.46 31.77
N PRO A 969 -6.47 24.26 30.92
CA PRO A 969 -6.92 25.58 31.33
C PRO A 969 -8.06 25.47 32.36
N SER A 970 -8.46 26.61 32.92
CA SER A 970 -9.66 26.66 33.76
C SER A 970 -10.90 26.22 32.96
N THR A 971 -11.89 25.65 33.63
CA THR A 971 -13.15 25.22 32.98
C THR A 971 -13.86 26.37 32.27
N GLN A 972 -13.82 27.57 32.84
CA GLN A 972 -14.38 28.78 32.23
C GLN A 972 -13.68 29.14 30.92
N MET A 973 -12.35 29.08 30.89
CA MET A 973 -11.57 29.36 29.68
C MET A 973 -11.83 28.29 28.60
N SER A 974 -11.83 27.02 28.99
CA SER A 974 -12.15 25.90 28.09
C SER A 974 -13.55 26.05 27.46
N ASP A 975 -14.57 26.41 28.26
CA ASP A 975 -15.93 26.62 27.77
C ASP A 975 -16.05 27.83 26.85
N MET A 976 -15.35 28.92 27.17
CA MET A 976 -15.31 30.11 26.33
C MET A 976 -14.73 29.78 24.95
N GLN A 977 -13.56 29.13 24.92
CA GLN A 977 -12.85 28.77 23.69
C GLN A 977 -13.62 27.73 22.87
N MET A 978 -14.16 26.68 23.50
CA MET A 978 -15.04 25.73 22.83
C MET A 978 -16.28 26.44 22.29
N GLY A 979 -16.88 27.37 23.04
CA GLY A 979 -17.99 28.18 22.57
C GLY A 979 -17.66 29.02 21.32
N CYS A 980 -16.43 29.52 21.20
CA CYS A 980 -15.96 30.24 20.00
C CYS A 980 -15.89 29.30 18.79
N ASP A 981 -15.33 28.11 18.95
CA ASP A 981 -15.29 27.09 17.89
C ASP A 981 -16.68 26.66 17.44
N LEU A 982 -17.55 26.34 18.40
CA LEU A 982 -18.92 25.94 18.14
C LEU A 982 -19.70 27.03 17.38
N ARG A 983 -19.54 28.29 17.77
CA ARG A 983 -20.13 29.42 17.03
C ARG A 983 -19.56 29.55 15.61
N ALA A 984 -18.25 29.36 15.44
CA ALA A 984 -17.61 29.39 14.12
C ALA A 984 -18.19 28.33 13.19
N LEU A 985 -18.27 27.07 13.65
CA LEU A 985 -18.83 25.97 12.87
C LEU A 985 -20.32 26.19 12.55
N ARG A 986 -21.11 26.72 13.51
CA ARG A 986 -22.53 27.04 13.28
C ARG A 986 -22.76 28.13 12.25
N ARG A 987 -21.87 29.13 12.16
CA ARG A 987 -21.94 30.15 11.10
C ARG A 987 -21.83 29.57 9.69
N PHE A 988 -21.15 28.43 9.54
CA PHE A 988 -21.04 27.66 8.30
C PHE A 988 -22.14 26.60 8.13
N GLY A 989 -23.18 26.64 8.97
CA GLY A 989 -24.36 25.80 8.81
C GLY A 989 -24.26 24.39 9.40
N LEU A 990 -23.11 23.99 9.97
CA LEU A 990 -22.91 22.64 10.55
C LEU A 990 -23.92 22.33 11.63
N THR A 991 -24.64 21.22 11.54
CA THR A 991 -25.74 20.87 12.44
C THR A 991 -25.39 19.76 13.42
N GLY A 992 -24.40 18.91 13.12
CA GLY A 992 -24.01 17.76 13.94
C GLY A 992 -22.70 17.98 14.69
N LEU A 993 -22.47 17.18 15.73
CA LEU A 993 -21.26 17.26 16.55
C LEU A 993 -20.96 15.92 17.23
N SER A 994 -19.66 15.60 17.34
CA SER A 994 -19.15 14.72 18.39
C SER A 994 -18.41 15.57 19.41
N PRO A 995 -19.03 15.96 20.53
CA PRO A 995 -18.42 16.85 21.53
C PRO A 995 -17.25 16.18 22.28
N ASP A 996 -16.30 17.00 22.75
CA ASP A 996 -15.21 16.56 23.62
C ASP A 996 -15.69 16.38 25.07
N PHE A 997 -16.52 15.35 25.29
CA PHE A 997 -17.11 15.10 26.60
C PHE A 997 -16.08 14.55 27.60
N VAL A 998 -16.15 15.04 28.84
CA VAL A 998 -15.46 14.40 29.96
C VAL A 998 -16.03 13.01 30.21
N VAL A 999 -15.20 12.08 30.69
CA VAL A 999 -15.69 10.75 31.11
C VAL A 999 -16.70 10.92 32.26
N PRO A 1000 -17.94 10.41 32.14
CA PRO A 1000 -19.01 10.74 33.07
C PRO A 1000 -18.98 9.85 34.33
N THR A 1001 -17.91 9.95 35.11
CA THR A 1001 -17.87 9.41 36.47
C THR A 1001 -18.80 10.21 37.39
N GLN A 1002 -19.08 9.68 38.59
CA GLN A 1002 -19.94 10.34 39.57
C GLN A 1002 -19.55 11.81 39.83
N GLU A 1003 -18.25 12.12 39.94
CA GLU A 1003 -17.74 13.46 40.24
C GLU A 1003 -17.74 14.40 39.02
N ARG A 1004 -17.79 13.83 37.81
CA ARG A 1004 -17.69 14.59 36.54
C ARG A 1004 -19.04 14.75 35.83
N ARG A 1005 -20.12 14.17 36.37
CA ARG A 1005 -21.46 14.21 35.78
C ARG A 1005 -21.96 15.62 35.50
N GLU A 1006 -21.84 16.55 36.46
CA GLU A 1006 -22.25 17.94 36.25
C GLU A 1006 -21.47 18.64 35.13
N ARG A 1007 -20.18 18.31 35.00
CA ARG A 1007 -19.35 18.82 33.89
C ARG A 1007 -19.85 18.29 32.54
N TYR A 1008 -20.21 17.02 32.46
CA TYR A 1008 -20.81 16.43 31.25
C TYR A 1008 -22.13 17.16 30.88
N LEU A 1009 -23.01 17.41 31.86
CA LEU A 1009 -24.26 18.16 31.63
C LEU A 1009 -23.97 19.59 31.12
N ALA A 1010 -22.96 20.27 31.67
CA ALA A 1010 -22.55 21.59 31.21
C ALA A 1010 -22.05 21.58 29.76
N GLN A 1011 -21.22 20.61 29.38
CA GLN A 1011 -20.76 20.45 27.98
C GLN A 1011 -21.92 20.12 27.03
N THR A 1012 -22.89 19.32 27.49
CA THR A 1012 -24.09 19.01 26.71
C THR A 1012 -24.96 20.25 26.48
N ARG A 1013 -25.12 21.10 27.52
CA ARG A 1013 -25.79 22.41 27.41
C ARG A 1013 -25.05 23.30 26.43
N LEU A 1014 -23.73 23.39 26.53
CA LEU A 1014 -22.91 24.22 25.65
C LEU A 1014 -23.11 23.87 24.17
N ALA A 1015 -23.10 22.58 23.82
CA ALA A 1015 -23.35 22.11 22.46
C ALA A 1015 -24.78 22.41 21.97
N ARG A 1016 -25.78 22.16 22.83
CA ARG A 1016 -27.20 22.45 22.52
C ARG A 1016 -27.43 23.96 22.33
N ASP A 1017 -26.92 24.78 23.24
CA ASP A 1017 -27.14 26.22 23.27
C ASP A 1017 -26.37 26.93 22.13
N ALA A 1018 -25.31 26.31 21.61
CA ALA A 1018 -24.69 26.73 20.36
C ALA A 1018 -25.58 26.43 19.13
N GLY A 1019 -26.64 25.63 19.26
CA GLY A 1019 -27.63 25.39 18.21
C GLY A 1019 -27.34 24.16 17.33
N PHE A 1020 -26.58 23.19 17.84
CA PHE A 1020 -26.39 21.89 17.18
C PHE A 1020 -27.59 20.96 17.39
N SER A 1021 -27.87 20.16 16.37
CA SER A 1021 -28.91 19.14 16.33
C SER A 1021 -28.48 17.88 17.06
N THR A 1022 -29.46 17.22 17.67
CA THR A 1022 -29.30 15.95 18.38
C THR A 1022 -29.65 14.79 17.44
N PRO A 1023 -29.17 13.57 17.72
CA PRO A 1023 -28.31 13.18 18.85
C PRO A 1023 -26.85 13.60 18.67
N PHE A 1024 -26.15 13.87 19.78
CA PHE A 1024 -24.70 14.09 19.76
C PHE A 1024 -23.97 12.76 19.76
N PHE A 1025 -22.86 12.66 19.04
CA PHE A 1025 -22.07 11.43 19.03
C PHE A 1025 -21.07 11.44 20.18
N ASP A 1026 -21.22 10.57 21.19
CA ASP A 1026 -20.24 10.38 22.24
C ASP A 1026 -19.30 9.23 21.87
N TYR A 1027 -18.13 9.62 21.37
CA TYR A 1027 -17.13 8.70 20.87
C TYR A 1027 -16.38 7.94 21.98
N VAL A 1028 -16.10 8.58 23.12
CA VAL A 1028 -15.01 8.16 24.01
C VAL A 1028 -15.48 7.60 25.35
N SER A 1029 -16.64 8.06 25.86
CA SER A 1029 -17.02 7.82 27.27
C SER A 1029 -17.13 6.35 27.65
N VAL A 1030 -17.73 5.50 26.80
CA VAL A 1030 -17.90 4.07 27.12
C VAL A 1030 -16.54 3.40 27.32
N LYS A 1031 -15.60 3.63 26.38
CA LYS A 1031 -14.26 3.02 26.37
C LYS A 1031 -13.51 3.40 27.64
N LEU A 1032 -13.51 4.68 28.00
CA LEU A 1032 -12.82 5.17 29.19
C LEU A 1032 -13.52 4.80 30.51
N LEU A 1033 -14.84 4.64 30.53
CA LEU A 1033 -15.55 4.11 31.70
C LEU A 1033 -15.18 2.66 31.95
N VAL A 1034 -15.14 1.81 30.92
CA VAL A 1034 -14.74 0.40 31.06
C VAL A 1034 -13.35 0.30 31.70
N ASP A 1035 -12.41 1.11 31.24
CA ASP A 1035 -11.05 1.14 31.79
C ASP A 1035 -10.98 1.58 33.26
N ARG A 1036 -11.84 2.52 33.66
CA ARG A 1036 -11.83 3.12 35.01
C ARG A 1036 -12.62 2.33 36.04
N VAL A 1037 -13.80 1.83 35.67
CA VAL A 1037 -14.79 1.25 36.59
C VAL A 1037 -15.27 -0.15 36.19
N GLY A 1038 -14.72 -0.72 35.12
CA GLY A 1038 -15.16 -2.00 34.58
C GLY A 1038 -16.51 -1.92 33.88
N ILE A 1039 -16.95 -3.03 33.26
CA ILE A 1039 -18.15 -3.08 32.42
C ILE A 1039 -19.43 -2.86 33.22
N GLN A 1040 -19.56 -3.45 34.42
CA GLN A 1040 -20.75 -3.24 35.26
C GLN A 1040 -20.84 -1.78 35.73
N GLY A 1041 -19.74 -1.25 36.29
CA GLY A 1041 -19.69 0.13 36.75
C GLY A 1041 -19.92 1.15 35.62
N MET A 1042 -19.52 0.81 34.39
CA MET A 1042 -19.83 1.62 33.20
C MET A 1042 -21.34 1.73 32.98
N GLY A 1043 -22.08 0.62 33.03
CA GLY A 1043 -23.55 0.62 32.90
C GLY A 1043 -24.24 1.46 33.97
N GLU A 1044 -23.80 1.34 35.22
CA GLU A 1044 -24.32 2.13 36.36
C GLU A 1044 -24.05 3.64 36.20
N ASN A 1045 -22.85 4.02 35.75
CA ASN A 1045 -22.50 5.42 35.52
C ASN A 1045 -23.29 6.03 34.35
N ILE A 1046 -23.46 5.28 33.25
CA ILE A 1046 -24.30 5.70 32.12
C ILE A 1046 -25.75 5.89 32.56
N ALA A 1047 -26.30 4.97 33.36
CA ALA A 1047 -27.67 5.10 33.86
C ALA A 1047 -27.87 6.33 34.74
N ALA A 1048 -26.93 6.60 35.64
CA ALA A 1048 -26.98 7.78 36.49
C ALA A 1048 -26.82 9.07 35.68
N LEU A 1049 -25.97 9.08 34.65
CA LEU A 1049 -25.86 10.23 33.73
C LEU A 1049 -27.14 10.42 32.93
N VAL A 1050 -27.74 9.36 32.37
CA VAL A 1050 -28.99 9.44 31.61
C VAL A 1050 -30.13 9.99 32.48
N ALA A 1051 -30.23 9.55 33.73
CA ALA A 1051 -31.19 10.10 34.68
C ALA A 1051 -30.98 11.62 34.89
N ALA A 1052 -29.72 12.06 35.01
CA ALA A 1052 -29.39 13.47 35.17
C ALA A 1052 -29.63 14.31 33.90
N LEU A 1053 -29.33 13.77 32.71
CA LEU A 1053 -29.64 14.40 31.42
C LEU A 1053 -31.15 14.60 31.28
N ASN A 1054 -31.95 13.57 31.55
CA ASN A 1054 -33.40 13.64 31.50
C ASN A 1054 -33.95 14.67 32.51
N ALA A 1055 -33.44 14.68 33.75
CA ALA A 1055 -33.83 15.66 34.77
C ALA A 1055 -33.49 17.10 34.36
N ALA A 1056 -32.40 17.29 33.62
CA ALA A 1056 -31.98 18.59 33.10
C ALA A 1056 -32.64 18.99 31.76
N GLY A 1057 -33.51 18.16 31.18
CA GLY A 1057 -34.10 18.38 29.86
C GLY A 1057 -33.06 18.39 28.73
N LEU A 1058 -32.00 17.58 28.87
CA LEU A 1058 -30.91 17.46 27.91
C LEU A 1058 -30.98 16.15 27.12
N PRO A 1059 -30.53 16.16 25.86
CA PRO A 1059 -30.56 14.98 25.01
C PRO A 1059 -29.58 13.91 25.47
N GLN A 1060 -29.93 12.64 25.24
CA GLN A 1060 -28.98 11.54 25.36
C GLN A 1060 -28.09 11.48 24.11
N PRO A 1061 -26.80 11.13 24.25
CA PRO A 1061 -25.91 10.95 23.11
C PRO A 1061 -26.14 9.59 22.43
N LEU A 1062 -25.51 9.41 21.26
CA LEU A 1062 -25.18 8.11 20.71
C LEU A 1062 -23.97 7.56 21.46
N TRP A 1063 -24.07 6.36 22.03
CA TRP A 1063 -22.97 5.75 22.79
C TRP A 1063 -22.10 4.91 21.87
N SER A 1064 -20.89 5.37 21.53
CA SER A 1064 -19.95 4.58 20.73
C SER A 1064 -19.35 3.45 21.56
N ILE A 1065 -19.63 2.20 21.19
CA ILE A 1065 -19.04 1.00 21.82
C ILE A 1065 -17.97 0.34 20.95
N ALA A 1066 -17.83 0.74 19.69
CA ALA A 1066 -16.95 0.13 18.71
C ALA A 1066 -16.28 1.16 17.82
N ASP A 1067 -15.02 0.93 17.49
CA ASP A 1067 -14.27 1.60 16.43
C ASP A 1067 -13.37 0.54 15.79
N GLU A 1068 -13.54 0.28 14.50
CA GLU A 1068 -12.86 -0.80 13.76
C GLU A 1068 -12.84 -2.14 14.51
N PRO A 1069 -14.02 -2.71 14.82
CA PRO A 1069 -14.11 -3.86 15.70
C PRO A 1069 -13.46 -5.13 15.14
N GLN A 1070 -13.28 -5.26 13.82
CA GLN A 1070 -12.55 -6.38 13.21
C GLN A 1070 -11.12 -6.57 13.75
N ASN A 1071 -10.53 -5.53 14.35
CA ASN A 1071 -9.19 -5.59 14.95
C ASN A 1071 -9.18 -6.14 16.39
N LEU A 1072 -10.35 -6.37 16.99
CA LEU A 1072 -10.46 -6.94 18.33
C LEU A 1072 -10.17 -8.45 18.34
N ALA A 1073 -9.71 -8.97 19.48
CA ALA A 1073 -9.43 -10.40 19.63
C ALA A 1073 -10.71 -11.27 19.63
N ASN A 1074 -11.81 -10.77 20.20
CA ASN A 1074 -13.13 -11.43 20.19
C ASN A 1074 -14.27 -10.41 20.05
N PRO A 1075 -14.40 -9.75 18.88
CA PRO A 1075 -15.25 -8.58 18.70
C PRO A 1075 -16.71 -8.83 19.05
N ALA A 1076 -17.29 -9.92 18.53
CA ALA A 1076 -18.71 -10.20 18.73
C ALA A 1076 -19.07 -10.36 20.23
N ALA A 1077 -18.25 -11.11 20.98
CA ALA A 1077 -18.54 -11.34 22.40
C ALA A 1077 -18.30 -10.09 23.26
N ASP A 1078 -17.23 -9.34 22.98
CA ASP A 1078 -16.88 -8.16 23.77
C ASP A 1078 -17.86 -7.01 23.52
N LEU A 1079 -18.21 -6.74 22.26
CA LEU A 1079 -19.21 -5.73 21.91
C LEU A 1079 -20.59 -6.08 22.45
N LYS A 1080 -21.02 -7.35 22.35
CA LYS A 1080 -22.28 -7.79 22.91
C LYS A 1080 -22.31 -7.57 24.43
N ARG A 1081 -21.21 -7.87 25.13
CA ARG A 1081 -21.11 -7.66 26.58
C ARG A 1081 -21.25 -6.19 26.96
N LEU A 1082 -20.62 -5.28 26.21
CA LEU A 1082 -20.75 -3.84 26.42
C LEU A 1082 -22.18 -3.36 26.17
N ARG A 1083 -22.76 -3.73 25.02
CA ARG A 1083 -24.15 -3.41 24.66
C ARG A 1083 -25.12 -3.87 25.74
N ASP A 1084 -25.05 -5.14 26.12
CA ASP A 1084 -25.97 -5.74 27.09
C ASP A 1084 -25.84 -5.07 28.45
N ALA A 1085 -24.62 -4.72 28.89
CA ALA A 1085 -24.40 -4.01 30.13
C ALA A 1085 -25.04 -2.61 30.11
N ILE A 1086 -24.95 -1.86 29.01
CA ILE A 1086 -25.62 -0.56 28.89
C ILE A 1086 -27.14 -0.74 28.87
N LYS A 1087 -27.65 -1.62 28.01
CA LYS A 1087 -29.09 -1.87 27.83
C LYS A 1087 -29.77 -2.45 29.08
N LEU A 1088 -29.02 -3.14 29.95
CA LEU A 1088 -29.50 -3.64 31.23
C LEU A 1088 -29.98 -2.49 32.14
N TYR A 1089 -29.22 -1.40 32.22
CA TYR A 1089 -29.57 -0.26 33.08
C TYR A 1089 -30.33 0.85 32.33
N VAL A 1090 -30.10 0.98 31.02
CA VAL A 1090 -30.77 1.97 30.16
C VAL A 1090 -31.29 1.28 28.88
N PRO A 1091 -32.47 0.64 28.92
CA PRO A 1091 -33.00 -0.13 27.79
C PRO A 1091 -33.13 0.67 26.48
N ASN A 1092 -33.39 1.97 26.58
CA ASN A 1092 -33.59 2.86 25.43
C ASN A 1092 -32.31 3.60 25.00
N ALA A 1093 -31.14 3.29 25.57
CA ALA A 1093 -29.88 3.91 25.16
C ALA A 1093 -29.58 3.61 23.69
N ASN A 1094 -29.21 4.61 22.89
CA ASN A 1094 -28.85 4.40 21.48
C ASN A 1094 -27.37 3.96 21.39
N ILE A 1095 -27.15 2.72 20.98
CA ILE A 1095 -25.82 2.12 20.86
C ILE A 1095 -25.29 2.35 19.45
N SER A 1096 -24.05 2.80 19.35
CA SER A 1096 -23.43 3.13 18.07
C SER A 1096 -22.02 2.56 17.92
N GLY A 1097 -21.54 2.50 16.68
CA GLY A 1097 -20.19 2.05 16.36
C GLY A 1097 -19.75 2.53 14.99
N GLN A 1098 -18.44 2.73 14.85
CA GLN A 1098 -17.79 3.03 13.57
C GLN A 1098 -17.31 1.73 12.90
N LEU A 1099 -17.73 1.51 11.66
CA LEU A 1099 -17.40 0.33 10.87
C LEU A 1099 -16.68 0.78 9.59
N ASN A 1100 -15.46 0.28 9.38
CA ASN A 1100 -14.57 0.76 8.32
C ASN A 1100 -14.15 -0.34 7.33
N ASP A 1101 -14.55 -1.59 7.56
CA ASP A 1101 -14.19 -2.74 6.72
C ASP A 1101 -15.43 -3.61 6.43
N PRO A 1102 -15.58 -4.21 5.24
CA PRO A 1102 -16.70 -5.12 4.94
C PRO A 1102 -16.81 -6.31 5.92
N LYS A 1103 -15.72 -6.71 6.57
CA LYS A 1103 -15.69 -7.72 7.64
C LYS A 1103 -16.47 -7.32 8.89
N ASP A 1104 -16.84 -6.04 9.03
CA ASP A 1104 -17.64 -5.55 10.15
C ASP A 1104 -19.14 -5.80 9.99
N LYS A 1105 -19.61 -6.17 8.78
CA LYS A 1105 -21.03 -6.46 8.48
C LYS A 1105 -21.70 -7.40 9.49
N PRO A 1106 -21.08 -8.50 9.97
CA PRO A 1106 -21.68 -9.38 10.96
C PRO A 1106 -21.99 -8.72 12.31
N PHE A 1107 -21.39 -7.57 12.62
CA PHE A 1107 -21.60 -6.86 13.89
C PHE A 1107 -22.77 -5.88 13.85
N LEU A 1108 -23.35 -5.59 12.67
CA LEU A 1108 -24.50 -4.68 12.51
C LEU A 1108 -25.62 -4.89 13.56
N PRO A 1109 -26.06 -6.12 13.89
CA PRO A 1109 -27.15 -6.34 14.84
C PRO A 1109 -26.86 -5.92 16.29
N LEU A 1110 -25.64 -5.48 16.59
CA LEU A 1110 -25.23 -4.98 17.92
C LEU A 1110 -25.48 -3.48 18.09
N PHE A 1111 -25.84 -2.77 17.04
CA PHE A 1111 -25.95 -1.31 17.02
C PHE A 1111 -27.35 -0.83 16.66
N ASP A 1112 -27.74 0.33 17.19
CA ASP A 1112 -28.94 1.07 16.81
C ASP A 1112 -28.59 2.15 15.74
N THR A 1113 -27.35 2.69 15.77
CA THR A 1113 -26.81 3.63 14.79
C THR A 1113 -25.42 3.17 14.34
N VAL A 1114 -25.12 3.19 13.05
CA VAL A 1114 -23.78 2.82 12.54
C VAL A 1114 -23.19 3.94 11.70
N LEU A 1115 -21.93 4.25 11.97
CA LEU A 1115 -21.14 5.22 11.22
C LEU A 1115 -20.24 4.43 10.27
N VAL A 1116 -20.38 4.64 8.96
CA VAL A 1116 -19.62 3.88 7.97
C VAL A 1116 -18.89 4.79 7.00
N ASN A 1117 -17.68 4.39 6.63
CA ASN A 1117 -16.84 5.11 5.67
C ASN A 1117 -16.80 4.39 4.31
N ASN A 1118 -16.01 4.93 3.39
CA ASN A 1118 -15.78 4.35 2.08
C ASN A 1118 -15.15 2.94 2.11
N GLY A 1119 -14.35 2.62 3.13
CA GLY A 1119 -13.75 1.28 3.31
C GLY A 1119 -14.79 0.20 3.57
N TYR A 1120 -15.81 0.48 4.38
CA TYR A 1120 -16.94 -0.44 4.62
C TYR A 1120 -17.84 -0.59 3.38
N GLY A 1121 -18.02 0.51 2.66
CA GLY A 1121 -18.89 0.62 1.49
C GLY A 1121 -20.15 1.44 1.78
N VAL A 1122 -20.27 2.60 1.12
CA VAL A 1122 -21.42 3.50 1.23
C VAL A 1122 -22.31 3.35 -0.01
N SER A 1123 -23.55 2.91 0.17
CA SER A 1123 -24.51 2.78 -0.93
C SER A 1123 -25.96 2.96 -0.47
N ALA A 1124 -26.81 3.40 -1.40
CA ALA A 1124 -28.25 3.57 -1.18
C ALA A 1124 -28.92 2.24 -0.79
N GLN A 1125 -28.54 1.14 -1.45
CA GLN A 1125 -29.07 -0.18 -1.13
C GLN A 1125 -28.63 -0.64 0.25
N GLY A 1126 -27.33 -0.56 0.57
CA GLY A 1126 -26.83 -0.96 1.88
C GLY A 1126 -27.48 -0.16 3.02
N PHE A 1127 -27.73 1.13 2.81
CA PHE A 1127 -28.39 1.98 3.82
C PHE A 1127 -29.89 1.67 3.92
N ALA A 1128 -30.55 1.30 2.82
CA ALA A 1128 -31.92 0.79 2.85
C ALA A 1128 -32.01 -0.51 3.65
N ASP A 1129 -31.06 -1.43 3.46
CA ASP A 1129 -30.99 -2.71 4.18
C ASP A 1129 -30.75 -2.52 5.68
N MET A 1130 -29.91 -1.55 6.07
CA MET A 1130 -29.70 -1.16 7.47
C MET A 1130 -30.99 -0.60 8.08
N LYS A 1131 -31.66 0.32 7.39
CA LYS A 1131 -32.94 0.89 7.85
C LYS A 1131 -34.03 -0.16 7.99
N ALA A 1132 -34.08 -1.15 7.09
CA ALA A 1132 -35.00 -2.29 7.20
C ALA A 1132 -34.75 -3.15 8.45
N GLN A 1133 -33.52 -3.14 8.98
CA GLN A 1133 -33.13 -3.77 10.24
C GLN A 1133 -33.28 -2.83 11.45
N ASN A 1134 -33.90 -1.66 11.28
CA ASN A 1134 -34.03 -0.62 12.30
C ASN A 1134 -32.67 -0.07 12.80
N ILE A 1135 -31.68 -0.04 11.90
CA ILE A 1135 -30.36 0.55 12.14
C ILE A 1135 -30.29 1.88 11.40
N ALA A 1136 -29.87 2.94 12.08
CA ALA A 1136 -29.66 4.28 11.50
C ALA A 1136 -28.27 4.39 10.85
N PRO A 1137 -28.17 4.53 9.51
CA PRO A 1137 -26.88 4.66 8.84
C PRO A 1137 -26.42 6.12 8.80
N TRP A 1138 -25.19 6.37 9.25
CA TRP A 1138 -24.48 7.63 9.16
C TRP A 1138 -23.25 7.46 8.27
N MET A 1139 -22.91 8.50 7.51
CA MET A 1139 -21.62 8.57 6.85
C MET A 1139 -20.55 8.98 7.86
N TYR A 1140 -19.34 8.50 7.66
CA TYR A 1140 -18.20 8.82 8.51
C TYR A 1140 -16.92 8.93 7.70
N ASN A 1141 -16.10 9.95 8.00
CA ASN A 1141 -14.77 10.14 7.45
C ASN A 1141 -14.72 10.00 5.91
N MET A 1142 -15.57 10.75 5.21
CA MET A 1142 -15.74 10.61 3.76
C MET A 1142 -14.72 11.48 3.02
N PRO A 1143 -14.07 10.98 1.95
CA PRO A 1143 -13.05 11.75 1.24
C PRO A 1143 -13.56 13.03 0.55
N ASP A 1144 -14.84 13.06 0.19
CA ASP A 1144 -15.49 14.22 -0.46
C ASP A 1144 -16.52 14.87 0.47
N LEU A 1145 -16.08 15.89 1.21
CA LEU A 1145 -16.88 16.51 2.26
C LEU A 1145 -18.12 17.24 1.74
N GLU A 1146 -18.01 17.90 0.59
CA GLU A 1146 -19.13 18.60 -0.05
C GLU A 1146 -20.23 17.61 -0.47
N ALA A 1147 -19.83 16.50 -1.09
CA ALA A 1147 -20.75 15.45 -1.47
C ALA A 1147 -21.37 14.75 -0.26
N ALA A 1148 -20.55 14.42 0.74
CA ALA A 1148 -20.94 13.71 1.96
C ALA A 1148 -21.82 14.55 2.90
N ALA A 1149 -21.80 15.89 2.79
CA ALA A 1149 -22.72 16.78 3.49
C ALA A 1149 -23.97 17.13 2.68
N GLY A 1150 -23.98 16.83 1.37
CA GLY A 1150 -24.99 17.29 0.42
C GLY A 1150 -25.59 16.18 -0.45
N PHE A 1151 -25.28 16.22 -1.75
CA PHE A 1151 -25.89 15.35 -2.75
C PHE A 1151 -25.73 13.86 -2.46
N LEU A 1152 -24.57 13.38 -2.02
CA LEU A 1152 -24.36 11.97 -1.74
C LEU A 1152 -25.12 11.54 -0.49
N LEU A 1153 -25.12 12.37 0.57
CA LEU A 1153 -25.89 12.14 1.80
C LEU A 1153 -27.36 11.90 1.48
N TRP A 1154 -27.94 12.81 0.69
CA TRP A 1154 -29.30 12.72 0.19
C TRP A 1154 -29.51 11.48 -0.67
N ARG A 1155 -28.61 11.22 -1.62
CA ARG A 1155 -28.76 10.16 -2.63
C ARG A 1155 -28.75 8.75 -2.04
N VAL A 1156 -27.94 8.50 -1.02
CA VAL A 1156 -27.88 7.19 -0.33
C VAL A 1156 -28.88 7.11 0.83
N GLY A 1157 -29.47 8.24 1.23
CA GLY A 1157 -30.43 8.32 2.32
C GLY A 1157 -29.81 8.06 3.68
N ALA A 1158 -28.63 8.64 3.94
CA ALA A 1158 -27.99 8.64 5.25
C ALA A 1158 -28.73 9.56 6.23
N GLN A 1159 -28.65 9.26 7.52
CA GLN A 1159 -29.31 10.03 8.58
C GLN A 1159 -28.40 11.04 9.29
N GLY A 1160 -27.10 10.98 9.04
CA GLY A 1160 -26.12 11.93 9.56
C GLY A 1160 -24.76 11.74 8.92
N TYR A 1161 -23.86 12.69 9.17
CA TYR A 1161 -22.48 12.66 8.73
C TYR A 1161 -21.57 13.30 9.78
N ILE A 1162 -20.51 12.60 10.18
CA ILE A 1162 -19.46 13.17 11.03
C ILE A 1162 -18.09 12.95 10.37
N GLN A 1163 -17.27 14.00 10.33
CA GLN A 1163 -15.92 13.98 9.80
C GLN A 1163 -14.87 14.18 10.90
N TRP A 1164 -13.81 13.37 10.84
CA TRP A 1164 -12.67 13.40 11.78
C TRP A 1164 -11.56 14.32 11.24
N HIS A 1165 -10.89 15.21 12.00
CA HIS A 1165 -11.13 15.76 13.35
C HIS A 1165 -11.07 17.31 13.27
N ALA A 1166 -11.72 18.04 14.16
CA ALA A 1166 -11.71 19.51 14.10
C ALA A 1166 -10.37 20.15 14.51
N ARG A 1167 -9.68 19.59 15.53
CA ARG A 1167 -8.48 20.19 16.18
C ARG A 1167 -7.39 19.19 16.56
N ALA A 1168 -7.36 18.01 15.93
CA ALA A 1168 -6.32 17.02 16.23
C ALA A 1168 -5.10 17.24 15.32
N ALA A 1169 -3.97 17.54 15.94
CA ALA A 1169 -2.68 17.58 15.26
C ALA A 1169 -1.92 16.27 15.51
N THR A 1170 -1.21 15.78 14.49
CA THR A 1170 -0.39 14.57 14.54
C THR A 1170 0.80 14.77 15.47
N ALA A 1171 1.53 15.88 15.39
CA ALA A 1171 2.45 16.29 16.44
C ALA A 1171 2.48 17.82 16.58
N ASP A 1172 3.32 18.52 15.83
CA ASP A 1172 3.29 19.99 15.76
C ASP A 1172 2.33 20.41 14.65
N PRO A 1173 1.25 21.13 14.98
CA PRO A 1173 0.23 21.56 14.03
C PRO A 1173 0.72 22.47 12.90
N SER A 1174 1.96 22.96 12.98
CA SER A 1174 2.57 23.77 11.93
C SER A 1174 3.45 22.97 10.97
N ASP A 1175 3.92 21.77 11.32
CA ASP A 1175 4.84 20.97 10.50
C ASP A 1175 4.12 19.79 9.83
N PRO A 1176 3.75 19.88 8.54
CA PRO A 1176 3.03 18.82 7.84
C PRO A 1176 3.90 17.57 7.61
N THR A 1177 5.19 17.60 7.94
CA THR A 1177 6.14 16.51 7.73
C THR A 1177 6.43 15.70 8.99
N ASP A 1178 5.87 16.10 10.12
CA ASP A 1178 5.98 15.33 11.34
C ASP A 1178 4.88 14.25 11.45
N GLY A 1179 5.24 13.17 12.14
CA GLY A 1179 4.38 12.00 12.28
C GLY A 1179 4.08 11.21 10.99
N ARG A 1180 3.14 10.27 11.12
CA ARG A 1180 2.79 9.28 10.07
C ARG A 1180 1.81 9.85 9.05
N GLU A 1181 0.91 10.71 9.47
CA GLU A 1181 -0.25 11.21 8.71
C GLU A 1181 -0.22 12.74 8.61
N PRO A 1182 -0.86 13.35 7.61
CA PRO A 1182 -1.05 14.80 7.63
C PRO A 1182 -1.92 15.23 8.82
N ASP A 1183 -1.76 16.48 9.23
CA ASP A 1183 -2.70 17.12 10.14
C ASP A 1183 -4.05 17.33 9.45
N PHE A 1184 -5.09 16.65 9.95
CA PHE A 1184 -6.46 16.87 9.52
C PHE A 1184 -7.15 17.82 10.52
N MET A 1185 -7.01 19.13 10.31
CA MET A 1185 -7.60 20.16 11.18
C MET A 1185 -8.56 21.07 10.41
N PHE A 1186 -9.86 20.99 10.70
CA PHE A 1186 -10.86 21.94 10.16
C PHE A 1186 -10.83 23.31 10.83
N LEU A 1187 -10.32 23.36 12.06
CA LEU A 1187 -10.04 24.57 12.82
C LEU A 1187 -8.53 24.62 13.06
N PRO A 1188 -7.76 25.23 12.12
CA PRO A 1188 -6.32 25.29 12.18
C PRO A 1188 -5.77 25.97 13.46
N LEU A 1189 -4.45 25.91 13.62
CA LEU A 1189 -3.73 26.61 14.67
C LEU A 1189 -3.95 28.13 14.56
N THR A 1190 -4.25 28.77 15.68
CA THR A 1190 -4.51 30.22 15.78
C THR A 1190 -3.94 30.77 17.07
N ALA A 1191 -3.46 32.02 17.05
CA ALA A 1191 -3.02 32.70 18.26
C ALA A 1191 -4.17 32.91 19.26
N ASP A 1192 -5.37 33.23 18.78
CA ASP A 1192 -6.58 33.40 19.59
C ASP A 1192 -7.78 32.68 18.96
N ARG A 1193 -8.30 31.66 19.66
CA ARG A 1193 -9.48 30.89 19.23
C ARG A 1193 -10.77 31.71 19.23
N CYS A 1194 -10.80 32.84 19.94
CA CYS A 1194 -11.96 33.70 20.09
C CYS A 1194 -11.86 35.02 19.32
N GLN A 1195 -10.92 35.11 18.37
CA GLN A 1195 -10.83 36.27 17.47
C GLN A 1195 -12.16 36.52 16.71
N PRO A 1196 -12.48 37.78 16.33
CA PRO A 1196 -13.80 38.14 15.79
C PRO A 1196 -14.24 37.32 14.57
N THR A 1197 -13.29 37.03 13.68
CA THR A 1197 -13.47 36.13 12.53
C THR A 1197 -12.62 34.89 12.77
N ALA A 1198 -13.25 33.73 12.99
CA ALA A 1198 -12.52 32.49 13.21
C ALA A 1198 -11.71 32.06 11.96
N THR A 1199 -10.48 31.61 12.18
CA THR A 1199 -9.70 30.89 11.17
C THR A 1199 -10.30 29.51 10.95
N VAL A 1200 -10.43 29.12 9.69
CA VAL A 1200 -10.99 27.82 9.30
C VAL A 1200 -10.21 27.26 8.14
N ASP A 1201 -10.23 25.94 7.98
CA ASP A 1201 -9.80 25.33 6.75
C ASP A 1201 -10.86 25.50 5.64
N ALA A 1202 -10.44 25.60 4.39
CA ALA A 1202 -11.33 25.68 3.22
C ALA A 1202 -12.30 24.49 3.13
N MET A 1203 -11.96 23.34 3.70
CA MET A 1203 -12.85 22.18 3.84
C MET A 1203 -14.12 22.48 4.67
N VAL A 1204 -14.08 23.43 5.60
CA VAL A 1204 -15.30 23.91 6.30
C VAL A 1204 -16.26 24.56 5.31
N LEU A 1205 -15.73 25.29 4.33
CA LEU A 1205 -16.56 25.90 3.30
C LEU A 1205 -17.14 24.85 2.34
N ALA A 1206 -16.37 23.80 2.01
CA ALA A 1206 -16.87 22.68 1.22
C ALA A 1206 -18.03 21.94 1.93
N THR A 1207 -17.90 21.70 3.23
CA THR A 1207 -18.97 21.14 4.06
C THR A 1207 -20.19 22.08 4.09
N SER A 1208 -19.99 23.39 4.24
CA SER A 1208 -21.07 24.40 4.17
C SER A 1208 -21.81 24.36 2.85
N ASP A 1209 -21.10 24.29 1.72
CA ASP A 1209 -21.70 24.18 0.38
C ASP A 1209 -22.57 22.92 0.28
N GLY A 1210 -22.07 21.78 0.77
CA GLY A 1210 -22.82 20.53 0.83
C GLY A 1210 -24.10 20.63 1.68
N ILE A 1211 -24.04 21.28 2.85
CA ILE A 1211 -25.24 21.50 3.69
C ILE A 1211 -26.25 22.38 2.96
N MET A 1212 -25.81 23.39 2.21
CA MET A 1212 -26.72 24.23 1.43
C MET A 1212 -27.39 23.43 0.30
N ASP A 1213 -26.65 22.52 -0.36
CA ASP A 1213 -27.22 21.59 -1.33
C ASP A 1213 -28.27 20.68 -0.69
N LEU A 1214 -27.97 20.11 0.48
CA LEU A 1214 -28.92 19.25 1.19
C LEU A 1214 -30.24 19.98 1.49
N ARG A 1215 -30.16 21.23 1.97
CA ARG A 1215 -31.35 22.05 2.26
C ARG A 1215 -32.17 22.33 1.01
N MET A 1216 -31.51 22.56 -0.14
CA MET A 1216 -32.19 22.70 -1.43
C MET A 1216 -32.87 21.40 -1.87
N LEU A 1217 -32.21 20.25 -1.69
CA LEU A 1217 -32.76 18.94 -2.05
C LEU A 1217 -33.94 18.57 -1.16
N GLN A 1218 -33.86 18.85 0.14
CA GLN A 1218 -34.96 18.64 1.10
C GLN A 1218 -36.16 19.54 0.77
N TRP A 1219 -35.92 20.79 0.38
CA TRP A 1219 -36.97 21.67 -0.15
C TRP A 1219 -37.62 21.11 -1.41
N LEU A 1220 -36.80 20.61 -2.35
CA LEU A 1220 -37.27 20.02 -3.60
C LEU A 1220 -38.11 18.76 -3.35
N ASP A 1221 -37.68 17.86 -2.45
CA ASP A 1221 -38.43 16.67 -2.06
C ASP A 1221 -39.80 17.04 -1.49
N GLY A 1222 -39.86 18.07 -0.64
CA GLY A 1222 -41.14 18.58 -0.11
C GLY A 1222 -42.07 19.11 -1.21
N ARG A 1223 -41.53 19.76 -2.24
CA ARG A 1223 -42.31 20.24 -3.39
C ARG A 1223 -42.74 19.12 -4.33
N ALA A 1224 -41.88 18.13 -4.56
CA ALA A 1224 -42.12 17.00 -5.46
C ALA A 1224 -43.35 16.18 -5.08
N ALA A 1225 -43.82 16.28 -3.83
CA ALA A 1225 -45.09 15.69 -3.39
C ALA A 1225 -46.33 16.31 -4.05
N THR A 1226 -46.23 17.53 -4.61
CA THR A 1226 -47.38 18.29 -5.13
C THR A 1226 -47.13 18.96 -6.49
N ASP A 1227 -45.88 19.04 -6.95
CA ASP A 1227 -45.50 19.64 -8.24
C ASP A 1227 -44.73 18.62 -9.10
N GLU A 1228 -45.33 18.23 -10.24
CA GLU A 1228 -44.72 17.30 -11.20
C GLU A 1228 -43.41 17.81 -11.79
N LYS A 1229 -43.22 19.14 -11.93
CA LYS A 1229 -41.93 19.70 -12.39
C LYS A 1229 -40.85 19.55 -11.32
N ALA A 1230 -41.19 19.75 -10.04
CA ALA A 1230 -40.26 19.46 -8.94
C ALA A 1230 -39.90 17.97 -8.92
N LYS A 1231 -40.88 17.09 -9.08
CA LYS A 1231 -40.65 15.64 -9.13
C LYS A 1231 -39.74 15.24 -10.28
N ALA A 1232 -39.99 15.74 -11.49
CA ALA A 1232 -39.14 15.49 -12.64
C ALA A 1232 -37.69 15.97 -12.41
N LEU A 1233 -37.51 17.18 -11.87
CA LEU A 1233 -36.17 17.71 -11.54
C LEU A 1233 -35.48 16.87 -10.45
N ARG A 1234 -36.22 16.45 -9.44
CA ARG A 1234 -35.72 15.60 -8.35
C ARG A 1234 -35.23 14.26 -8.89
N ASP A 1235 -36.00 13.62 -9.75
CA ASP A 1235 -35.64 12.34 -10.36
C ASP A 1235 -34.46 12.48 -11.34
N GLU A 1236 -34.39 13.59 -12.10
CA GLU A 1236 -33.24 13.92 -12.94
C GLU A 1236 -31.95 14.06 -12.11
N ILE A 1237 -32.00 14.80 -11.00
CA ILE A 1237 -30.86 14.96 -10.09
C ILE A 1237 -30.48 13.61 -9.48
N ALA A 1238 -31.45 12.81 -9.02
CA ALA A 1238 -31.19 11.48 -8.47
C ALA A 1238 -30.49 10.55 -9.47
N ALA A 1239 -30.83 10.66 -10.77
CA ALA A 1239 -30.18 9.89 -11.83
C ALA A 1239 -28.76 10.37 -12.13
N ALA A 1240 -28.48 11.67 -11.97
CA ALA A 1240 -27.16 12.25 -12.21
C ALA A 1240 -26.13 11.96 -11.10
N ILE A 1241 -26.59 11.64 -9.88
CA ILE A 1241 -25.73 11.31 -8.75
C ILE A 1241 -25.68 9.78 -8.56
N PRO A 1242 -24.50 9.15 -8.63
CA PRO A 1242 -24.35 7.72 -8.37
C PRO A 1242 -24.90 7.30 -7.00
N ALA A 1243 -25.44 6.08 -6.94
CA ALA A 1243 -26.12 5.55 -5.76
C ALA A 1243 -25.16 4.97 -4.71
N ASP A 1244 -23.86 4.96 -4.98
CA ASP A 1244 -22.82 4.39 -4.14
C ASP A 1244 -21.51 5.17 -4.31
N TRP A 1245 -20.64 5.03 -3.31
CA TRP A 1245 -19.37 5.74 -3.27
C TRP A 1245 -18.40 5.30 -4.36
N GLU A 1246 -18.34 4.02 -4.70
CA GLU A 1246 -17.37 3.50 -5.67
C GLU A 1246 -17.62 4.10 -7.06
N ALA A 1247 -18.88 4.09 -7.51
CA ALA A 1247 -19.30 4.73 -8.74
C ALA A 1247 -19.15 6.27 -8.67
N TYR A 1248 -19.46 6.88 -7.53
CA TYR A 1248 -19.25 8.32 -7.31
C TYR A 1248 -17.78 8.71 -7.46
N ALA A 1249 -16.87 8.01 -6.79
CA ALA A 1249 -15.44 8.29 -6.81
C ALA A 1249 -14.83 8.06 -8.20
N LYS A 1250 -15.31 7.04 -8.92
CA LYS A 1250 -14.87 6.75 -10.30
C LYS A 1250 -15.34 7.80 -11.31
N ALA A 1251 -16.52 8.38 -11.11
CA ALA A 1251 -17.12 9.35 -12.02
C ALA A 1251 -17.82 10.47 -11.26
N LYS A 1252 -17.03 11.34 -10.62
CA LYS A 1252 -17.55 12.44 -9.80
C LYS A 1252 -18.45 13.38 -10.63
N PRO A 1253 -19.74 13.56 -10.26
CA PRO A 1253 -20.65 14.45 -10.97
C PRO A 1253 -20.22 15.92 -10.89
N ASN A 1254 -20.51 16.69 -11.94
CA ASN A 1254 -20.36 18.13 -11.89
C ASN A 1254 -21.57 18.75 -11.19
N LEU A 1255 -21.37 19.23 -9.95
CA LEU A 1255 -22.46 19.77 -9.11
C LEU A 1255 -22.95 21.15 -9.55
N ALA A 1256 -22.12 21.96 -10.22
CA ALA A 1256 -22.48 23.34 -10.57
C ALA A 1256 -23.69 23.43 -11.53
N PRO A 1257 -23.79 22.61 -12.60
CA PRO A 1257 -25.01 22.53 -13.42
C PRO A 1257 -26.26 22.11 -12.63
N LEU A 1258 -26.14 21.18 -11.68
CA LEU A 1258 -27.28 20.71 -10.88
C LEU A 1258 -27.78 21.81 -9.95
N ARG A 1259 -26.87 22.53 -9.27
CA ARG A 1259 -27.19 23.71 -8.47
C ARG A 1259 -27.90 24.79 -9.28
N ARG A 1260 -27.43 25.03 -10.52
CA ARG A 1260 -28.08 26.00 -11.41
C ARG A 1260 -29.52 25.62 -11.69
N LYS A 1261 -29.80 24.36 -12.04
CA LYS A 1261 -31.17 23.86 -12.27
C LYS A 1261 -32.05 24.02 -11.02
N LEU A 1262 -31.52 23.71 -9.84
CA LEU A 1262 -32.22 23.93 -8.57
C LEU A 1262 -32.59 25.39 -8.36
N MET A 1263 -31.64 26.31 -8.57
CA MET A 1263 -31.87 27.75 -8.44
C MET A 1263 -32.81 28.31 -9.50
N ASP A 1264 -32.72 27.85 -10.74
CA ASP A 1264 -33.62 28.27 -11.83
C ASP A 1264 -35.07 27.83 -11.55
N TYR A 1265 -35.26 26.58 -11.10
CA TYR A 1265 -36.58 26.11 -10.69
C TYR A 1265 -37.11 26.91 -9.49
N ALA A 1266 -36.28 27.14 -8.47
CA ALA A 1266 -36.67 27.95 -7.31
C ALA A 1266 -37.07 29.38 -7.70
N ALA A 1267 -36.34 30.03 -8.59
CA ALA A 1267 -36.71 31.35 -9.11
C ALA A 1267 -38.05 31.31 -9.87
N SER A 1268 -38.28 30.28 -10.69
CA SER A 1268 -39.50 30.15 -11.50
C SER A 1268 -40.77 30.01 -10.67
N VAL A 1269 -40.69 29.40 -9.48
CA VAL A 1269 -41.85 29.20 -8.58
C VAL A 1269 -41.97 30.28 -7.51
N SER A 1270 -40.97 31.17 -7.39
CA SER A 1270 -40.97 32.29 -6.44
C SER A 1270 -41.36 33.62 -7.08
N THR A 1271 -41.60 33.63 -8.40
CA THR A 1271 -42.15 34.78 -9.13
C THR A 1271 -43.68 34.63 -9.16
N PRO A 1272 -44.46 35.62 -8.68
CA PRO A 1272 -45.92 35.52 -8.58
C PRO A 1272 -46.62 35.37 -9.93
#